data_AF-A0A1M7LWH8-F1
#
_entry.id   AF-A0A1M7LWH8-F1
#
_cell.length_a   1.000
_cell.length_b   1.000
_cell.length_c   1.000
_cell.angle_alpha   90.00
_cell.angle_beta   90.00
_cell.angle_gamma   90.00
#
_symmetry.space_group_name_H-M   'P 1'
#
loop_
_entity.id
_entity.type
_entity.pdbx_description
1 polymer ?
#
loop_
_entity_poly.entity_id
_entity_poly.type
_entity_poly.pdbx_seq_one_letter_code
_entity_poly.pdbx_strand_id
1 'polypeptide(L)'
;MRRLGKRISSVVLMIAMLLSSMSLDSFGVQAATVSKDYTTDLFGPNVYVFDENDADSDVQAVIDEVYGTQETNQFGKERYAVLFKPGSYEKVRVKVGFYTQVAGLGGLPTDTVVNELDCNADWMGANSTCNFWRSATNFTVKQTATWAAAQATSLRRMNFEQWLALDQWGQGWASGGFVADTVVKGSAVAWSQQQYLSRNSEYGAWAGGVWNAVFVGMNRDLAVQDSGAKVESNWEQEPGYQYFTSVVKAPVIRETPYLTVDGNNQYSVFVPSVKENSNGVSWANGKEAGTSIGIDKFYIAKPDRDTADSINAALEQGKNLIFTPGIYRLNKAIQVKKANTVVLGLGYATLTPTGNNACMEVADVDGVSVSGLLFDAGPAYTETLLKVGEDNAAKRHVDNPTLLSDLFFRVGGATSEVTQSKTCVIINSQDVIGDNFWVWRADHGDGVAWDKNKSENGIIVNGDCVTMYGLFVEHFHEYQTIWNGNYGRLYFYQSEIPYDVPNQASWKSHDGTVNGYASYKVADDVTSHEAYGLGIYSFHRDATIDLANAAEVPDADNVSIHNICSVMLAGNPGISHVINGKGNAVKIAGERQQVVSYGQGKVVIPDDTENQGEPEVATGPYADWKNTAVTYPKMGQLVPAGTISVTWKALGEQVDSYDIYVDEVKVGSMKANGSNTYEYELYSTKVSSHKLKIVAVLKGEGKTVTANIRTFFTSKKGMGIWQNRSDMIDKTNLSWYYNWSPFELEGVNDAVEFVPMIWGDDTGSGDRAKEWNWLRTGKYKDYKTLLTFNEPDYPDQSNMTANRAAELWTTLEDTGLRLSSPATGNPAYFMQGGEGDWFGPFMEALEAKGESFDFTAVHYYQDYPLVDLFVETLEKTHEMTGKPIWITEWGVAQWTKVQDFYWTGGDDNWQRDRIVAFMEEIIPILDELDYVERYAWFPFDGANTENFGNGAGGLFYDTGAKAGQLTTVGETYKALGNPKGYNPNRPVYDTVVKDEEVGEPEAVITNLAIGKTAIASSSMGNNSAGMAIDGDVNTRWESEFSDPQWIYVDLGKSYPVTGAKLIWETAAGKDYEIQISEDGSNWTTVYKKVNGAGGTEDITFDKVSARYVRLYGTARTTGYGFSLWEFAVLGIDNSTGPVIPEEPSGNVNLAKGKVVTTSSWEGPFVGSNAIDGIADTRWASIQSDVEWLCVDLGTAQNISKVVLSWEAAYGKSYEIQVSQDGKNFTTVATNTNGKGGTEELKFSKINARYIRFQGISRATGYGYSLWEFEVY
;
A
#
# COMPACT_ATOMS: atom_id res chain seq x y z
N MET A 1 12.32 -12.05 38.79
CA MET A 1 11.89 -12.38 40.17
C MET A 1 12.62 -13.63 40.66
N ARG A 2 13.14 -13.57 41.90
CA ARG A 2 13.80 -14.70 42.61
C ARG A 2 12.75 -15.66 43.23
N ARG A 3 13.17 -16.92 43.42
CA ARG A 3 12.64 -18.01 44.30
C ARG A 3 11.49 -18.85 43.69
N LEU A 4 11.42 -20.18 43.77
CA LEU A 4 12.20 -21.24 44.47
C LEU A 4 11.73 -22.62 43.96
N GLY A 5 12.62 -23.59 43.72
CA GLY A 5 12.31 -24.99 44.01
C GLY A 5 13.21 -26.07 43.39
N LYS A 6 14.23 -26.50 44.12
CA LYS A 6 15.15 -27.63 43.83
C LYS A 6 14.50 -29.00 44.10
N ARG A 7 14.91 -30.03 43.34
CA ARG A 7 15.29 -31.41 43.75
C ARG A 7 15.78 -32.19 42.50
N ILE A 8 17.05 -32.08 42.11
CA ILE A 8 18.21 -32.95 42.46
C ILE A 8 18.07 -34.42 42.02
N SER A 9 18.72 -34.70 40.88
CA SER A 9 19.75 -35.74 40.64
C SER A 9 19.65 -37.07 41.39
N SER A 10 19.30 -38.15 40.67
CA SER A 10 19.78 -39.54 40.89
C SER A 10 19.26 -40.50 39.80
N VAL A 11 19.65 -40.36 38.52
CA VAL A 11 19.51 -41.46 37.50
C VAL A 11 20.60 -41.45 36.41
N VAL A 12 21.23 -40.31 36.07
CA VAL A 12 22.02 -40.23 34.82
C VAL A 12 23.47 -40.77 34.89
N LEU A 13 24.00 -41.17 36.06
CA LEU A 13 25.38 -41.66 36.16
C LEU A 13 25.56 -43.20 36.08
N MET A 14 24.51 -43.95 35.73
CA MET A 14 24.55 -45.43 35.63
C MET A 14 24.18 -45.99 34.25
N ILE A 15 24.24 -45.17 33.19
CA ILE A 15 24.08 -45.60 31.78
C ILE A 15 25.38 -45.40 30.96
N ALA A 16 26.41 -44.79 31.54
CA ALA A 16 27.69 -44.53 30.87
C ALA A 16 28.76 -45.65 31.04
N MET A 17 28.44 -46.80 31.63
CA MET A 17 29.40 -47.91 31.84
C MET A 17 28.85 -49.30 31.46
N LEU A 18 27.96 -49.38 30.45
CA LEU A 18 27.44 -50.67 29.94
C LEU A 18 27.34 -50.75 28.41
N LEU A 19 28.12 -49.95 27.67
CA LEU A 19 28.22 -50.02 26.20
C LEU A 19 29.66 -50.25 25.69
N SER A 20 30.54 -50.80 26.52
CA SER A 20 31.90 -51.20 26.15
C SER A 20 32.10 -52.71 26.28
N SER A 21 31.30 -53.52 25.57
CA SER A 21 31.61 -54.93 25.22
C SER A 21 30.42 -55.63 24.55
N MET A 22 30.12 -55.31 23.29
CA MET A 22 29.54 -56.30 22.37
C MET A 22 30.18 -56.11 21.00
N SER A 23 30.80 -57.19 20.55
CA SER A 23 31.46 -57.38 19.26
C SER A 23 30.52 -57.12 18.08
N LEU A 24 31.14 -56.70 16.98
CA LEU A 24 30.58 -56.70 15.63
C LEU A 24 29.76 -57.96 15.36
N ASP A 25 28.51 -57.77 14.96
CA ASP A 25 27.92 -58.53 13.87
C ASP A 25 27.39 -57.52 12.86
N SER A 26 28.07 -57.49 11.72
CA SER A 26 27.76 -56.73 10.54
C SER A 26 26.39 -57.13 9.99
N PHE A 27 25.36 -56.32 10.21
CA PHE A 27 24.29 -56.21 9.22
C PHE A 27 24.87 -55.41 8.06
N GLY A 28 25.49 -56.13 7.11
CA GLY A 28 25.85 -55.57 5.83
C GLY A 28 24.59 -55.08 5.13
N VAL A 29 24.34 -53.77 5.19
CA VAL A 29 23.65 -53.12 4.08
C VAL A 29 24.64 -53.21 2.93
N GLN A 30 24.39 -54.18 2.05
CA GLN A 30 25.09 -54.26 0.79
C GLN A 30 24.75 -52.96 0.05
N ALA A 31 25.70 -52.03 -0.01
CA ALA A 31 25.60 -50.87 -0.89
C ALA A 31 25.22 -51.42 -2.27
N ALA A 32 24.01 -51.10 -2.71
CA ALA A 32 23.60 -51.40 -4.08
C ALA A 32 24.64 -50.71 -4.95
N THR A 33 25.45 -51.49 -5.63
CA THR A 33 26.48 -50.96 -6.51
C THR A 33 25.72 -50.28 -7.63
N VAL A 34 25.83 -48.96 -7.76
CA VAL A 34 25.24 -48.20 -8.87
C VAL A 34 25.86 -48.77 -10.14
N SER A 35 25.11 -49.63 -10.83
CA SER A 35 25.66 -50.43 -11.95
C SER A 35 25.64 -49.66 -13.28
N LYS A 36 24.87 -48.57 -13.34
CA LYS A 36 24.66 -47.72 -14.51
C LYS A 36 25.33 -46.36 -14.28
N ASP A 37 26.12 -45.93 -15.26
CA ASP A 37 26.65 -44.57 -15.31
C ASP A 37 25.55 -43.62 -15.81
N TYR A 38 25.18 -42.64 -15.00
CA TYR A 38 24.16 -41.63 -15.29
C TYR A 38 24.77 -40.31 -15.80
N THR A 39 26.08 -40.27 -16.04
CA THR A 39 26.77 -39.12 -16.61
C THR A 39 26.75 -39.15 -18.14
N THR A 40 27.10 -38.04 -18.78
CA THR A 40 27.22 -37.97 -20.24
C THR A 40 28.56 -37.36 -20.63
N ASP A 41 29.16 -37.81 -21.72
CA ASP A 41 30.38 -37.17 -22.28
C ASP A 41 30.15 -35.68 -22.59
N LEU A 42 28.91 -35.33 -22.96
CA LEU A 42 28.51 -33.95 -23.27
C LEU A 42 28.70 -33.02 -22.07
N PHE A 43 28.17 -33.40 -20.90
CA PHE A 43 28.18 -32.57 -19.70
C PHE A 43 29.28 -32.92 -18.69
N GLY A 44 29.97 -34.04 -18.88
CA GLY A 44 31.08 -34.47 -18.04
C GLY A 44 30.63 -35.18 -16.76
N PRO A 45 31.58 -35.59 -15.91
CA PRO A 45 31.34 -36.55 -14.84
C PRO A 45 30.55 -36.00 -13.65
N ASN A 46 30.41 -34.68 -13.55
CA ASN A 46 29.74 -34.01 -12.42
C ASN A 46 28.27 -33.65 -12.73
N VAL A 47 27.75 -34.13 -13.86
CA VAL A 47 26.37 -33.90 -14.29
C VAL A 47 25.68 -35.24 -14.47
N TYR A 48 24.72 -35.51 -13.59
CA TYR A 48 23.89 -36.71 -13.64
C TYR A 48 22.59 -36.37 -14.36
N VAL A 49 22.21 -37.19 -15.35
CA VAL A 49 20.97 -37.01 -16.11
C VAL A 49 20.12 -38.28 -16.01
N PHE A 50 18.97 -38.16 -15.36
CA PHE A 50 18.01 -39.25 -15.18
C PHE A 50 16.89 -39.19 -16.21
N ASP A 51 16.38 -40.35 -16.59
CA ASP A 51 15.26 -40.59 -17.50
C ASP A 51 14.11 -41.29 -16.77
N GLU A 52 12.87 -41.15 -17.23
CA GLU A 52 11.70 -41.76 -16.56
C GLU A 52 11.76 -43.29 -16.49
N ASN A 53 12.59 -43.91 -17.34
CA ASN A 53 12.79 -45.36 -17.37
C ASN A 53 13.86 -45.85 -16.37
N ASP A 54 14.54 -44.94 -15.66
CA ASP A 54 15.50 -45.29 -14.64
C ASP A 54 14.80 -45.79 -13.38
N ALA A 55 15.40 -46.77 -12.70
CA ALA A 55 14.83 -47.27 -11.45
C ALA A 55 14.95 -46.19 -10.36
N ASP A 56 13.84 -45.81 -9.74
CA ASP A 56 13.82 -44.83 -8.62
C ASP A 56 14.86 -45.16 -7.53
N SER A 57 15.12 -46.45 -7.26
CA SER A 57 16.13 -46.88 -6.28
C SER A 57 17.56 -46.47 -6.66
N ASP A 58 17.87 -46.51 -7.95
CA ASP A 58 19.20 -46.19 -8.46
C ASP A 58 19.36 -44.67 -8.54
N VAL A 59 18.31 -43.95 -8.96
CA VAL A 59 18.23 -42.49 -8.92
C VAL A 59 18.43 -41.99 -7.49
N GLN A 60 17.71 -42.57 -6.52
CA GLN A 60 17.84 -42.23 -5.11
C GLN A 60 19.25 -42.49 -4.58
N ALA A 61 19.89 -43.60 -4.97
CA ALA A 61 21.25 -43.93 -4.52
C ALA A 61 22.28 -42.88 -4.96
N VAL A 62 22.18 -42.36 -6.19
CA VAL A 62 23.05 -41.29 -6.69
C VAL A 62 22.79 -39.97 -5.94
N ILE A 63 21.52 -39.62 -5.70
CA ILE A 63 21.15 -38.43 -4.92
C ILE A 63 21.71 -38.52 -3.50
N ASP A 64 21.61 -39.69 -2.87
CA ASP A 64 22.15 -39.94 -1.52
C ASP A 64 23.68 -39.85 -1.49
N GLU A 65 24.37 -40.32 -2.54
CA GLU A 65 25.83 -40.21 -2.68
C GLU A 65 26.29 -38.75 -2.83
N VAL A 66 25.62 -37.98 -3.71
CA VAL A 66 25.89 -36.55 -3.89
C VAL A 66 25.62 -35.79 -2.60
N TYR A 67 24.46 -36.03 -1.96
CA TYR A 67 24.10 -35.38 -0.70
C TYR A 67 25.08 -35.75 0.42
N GLY A 68 25.45 -37.02 0.57
CA GLY A 68 26.42 -37.45 1.59
C GLY A 68 27.79 -36.80 1.42
N THR A 69 28.17 -36.43 0.20
CA THR A 69 29.36 -35.64 -0.07
C THR A 69 29.16 -34.16 0.24
N GLN A 70 27.98 -33.60 -0.09
CA GLN A 70 27.74 -32.16 -0.10
C GLN A 70 27.04 -31.58 1.13
N GLU A 71 26.47 -32.38 2.03
CA GLU A 71 25.68 -31.91 3.17
C GLU A 71 26.47 -30.93 4.07
N THR A 72 27.72 -31.28 4.40
CA THR A 72 28.61 -30.48 5.27
C THR A 72 29.72 -29.76 4.50
N ASN A 73 29.74 -29.85 3.17
CA ASN A 73 30.87 -29.44 2.34
C ASN A 73 30.82 -27.96 1.93
N GLN A 74 30.69 -27.08 2.92
CA GLN A 74 30.49 -25.65 2.71
C GLN A 74 31.60 -25.03 1.83
N PHE A 75 32.88 -25.34 2.05
CA PHE A 75 33.99 -24.76 1.28
C PHE A 75 34.69 -25.76 0.34
N GLY A 76 34.02 -26.86 0.03
CA GLY A 76 34.52 -27.91 -0.86
C GLY A 76 34.79 -27.47 -2.28
N LYS A 77 35.50 -28.33 -3.02
CA LYS A 77 35.80 -28.13 -4.44
C LYS A 77 34.79 -28.82 -5.36
N GLU A 78 34.05 -29.76 -4.80
CA GLU A 78 33.06 -30.59 -5.46
C GLU A 78 31.84 -29.73 -5.84
N ARG A 79 31.32 -29.98 -7.04
CA ARG A 79 30.24 -29.22 -7.69
C ARG A 79 29.40 -30.23 -8.46
N TYR A 80 28.08 -30.19 -8.34
CA TYR A 80 27.20 -31.17 -8.99
C TYR A 80 25.97 -30.53 -9.62
N ALA A 81 25.57 -31.08 -10.77
CA ALA A 81 24.25 -30.85 -11.34
C ALA A 81 23.50 -32.18 -11.45
N VAL A 82 22.28 -32.22 -10.91
CA VAL A 82 21.39 -33.38 -10.91
C VAL A 82 20.17 -33.01 -11.77
N LEU A 83 20.08 -33.60 -12.95
CA LEU A 83 19.13 -33.21 -13.98
C LEU A 83 18.13 -34.34 -14.24
N PHE A 84 16.86 -33.99 -14.35
CA PHE A 84 15.77 -34.92 -14.60
C PHE A 84 15.14 -34.59 -15.95
N LYS A 85 15.07 -35.57 -16.84
CA LYS A 85 14.28 -35.41 -18.08
C LYS A 85 12.77 -35.30 -17.76
N PRO A 86 11.95 -34.87 -18.73
CA PRO A 86 10.50 -35.02 -18.63
C PRO A 86 10.13 -36.45 -18.26
N GLY A 87 9.27 -36.62 -17.25
CA GLY A 87 9.03 -37.90 -16.62
C GLY A 87 8.51 -37.80 -15.19
N SER A 88 8.13 -38.95 -14.62
CA SER A 88 7.66 -39.07 -13.25
C SER A 88 8.60 -39.95 -12.42
N TYR A 89 9.10 -39.42 -11.31
CA TYR A 89 10.05 -40.03 -10.39
C TYR A 89 9.39 -40.17 -9.01
N GLU A 90 8.30 -40.94 -8.96
CA GLU A 90 7.30 -40.89 -7.87
C GLU A 90 7.79 -41.37 -6.50
N LYS A 91 8.97 -41.99 -6.42
CA LYS A 91 9.55 -42.43 -5.14
C LYS A 91 10.84 -41.70 -4.78
N VAL A 92 11.28 -40.77 -5.61
CA VAL A 92 12.55 -40.07 -5.43
C VAL A 92 12.38 -38.90 -4.47
N ARG A 93 13.15 -38.92 -3.38
CA ARG A 93 13.35 -37.80 -2.44
C ARG A 93 14.64 -37.09 -2.78
N VAL A 94 14.51 -35.87 -3.29
CA VAL A 94 15.63 -35.02 -3.70
C VAL A 94 16.18 -34.29 -2.48
N LYS A 95 17.31 -34.75 -1.94
CA LYS A 95 18.06 -34.02 -0.91
C LYS A 95 19.11 -33.11 -1.55
N VAL A 96 19.22 -31.87 -1.09
CA VAL A 96 20.10 -30.86 -1.72
C VAL A 96 21.11 -30.29 -0.72
N GLY A 97 22.38 -30.65 -0.91
CA GLY A 97 23.52 -30.13 -0.13
C GLY A 97 24.18 -28.90 -0.78
N PHE A 98 25.36 -28.52 -0.29
CA PHE A 98 26.16 -27.43 -0.86
C PHE A 98 26.51 -27.67 -2.33
N TYR A 99 26.71 -26.59 -3.07
CA TYR A 99 27.08 -26.55 -4.50
C TYR A 99 26.37 -27.56 -5.40
N THR A 100 25.08 -27.75 -5.15
CA THR A 100 24.25 -28.71 -5.88
C THR A 100 23.14 -27.96 -6.58
N GLN A 101 23.08 -28.11 -7.91
CA GLN A 101 21.93 -27.71 -8.70
C GLN A 101 21.07 -28.92 -8.99
N VAL A 102 19.76 -28.80 -8.76
CA VAL A 102 18.77 -29.77 -9.21
C VAL A 102 17.85 -29.12 -10.22
N ALA A 103 17.63 -29.74 -11.38
CA ALA A 103 16.72 -29.17 -12.37
C ALA A 103 15.94 -30.20 -13.18
N GLY A 104 14.70 -29.87 -13.52
CA GLY A 104 13.93 -30.54 -14.57
C GLY A 104 14.26 -29.97 -15.95
N LEU A 105 14.32 -30.83 -16.95
CA LEU A 105 14.69 -30.49 -18.33
C LEU A 105 13.48 -30.32 -19.26
N GLY A 106 12.27 -30.24 -18.69
CA GLY A 106 11.04 -29.99 -19.44
C GLY A 106 10.88 -28.55 -19.91
N GLY A 107 9.90 -28.32 -20.79
CA GLY A 107 9.51 -26.96 -21.17
C GLY A 107 8.71 -26.27 -20.06
N LEU A 108 8.01 -27.07 -19.25
CA LEU A 108 7.20 -26.69 -18.10
C LEU A 108 7.67 -27.41 -16.83
N PRO A 109 7.45 -26.82 -15.65
CA PRO A 109 7.75 -27.50 -14.40
C PRO A 109 6.85 -28.72 -14.13
N THR A 110 5.73 -28.83 -14.83
CA THR A 110 4.84 -30.00 -14.77
C THR A 110 5.34 -31.19 -15.59
N ASP A 111 6.32 -30.99 -16.47
CA ASP A 111 6.84 -32.05 -17.33
C ASP A 111 7.73 -33.04 -16.54
N THR A 112 8.30 -32.60 -15.43
CA THR A 112 9.15 -33.40 -14.53
C THR A 112 8.54 -33.41 -13.14
N VAL A 113 8.24 -34.59 -12.60
CA VAL A 113 7.59 -34.75 -11.29
C VAL A 113 8.46 -35.59 -10.37
N VAL A 114 8.77 -35.09 -9.17
CA VAL A 114 9.46 -35.84 -8.10
C VAL A 114 8.57 -35.95 -6.86
N ASN A 115 8.86 -36.90 -5.99
CA ASN A 115 8.04 -37.11 -4.80
C ASN A 115 8.25 -35.99 -3.75
N GLU A 116 9.50 -35.75 -3.35
CA GLU A 116 9.83 -34.87 -2.23
C GLU A 116 11.09 -34.06 -2.52
N LEU A 117 11.15 -32.83 -2.01
CA LEU A 117 12.32 -31.96 -2.01
C LEU A 117 12.69 -31.62 -0.57
N ASP A 118 13.94 -31.85 -0.20
CA ASP A 118 14.44 -31.64 1.15
C ASP A 118 15.82 -30.95 1.17
N CYS A 119 15.83 -29.71 1.63
CA CYS A 119 17.00 -28.99 2.07
C CYS A 119 16.81 -28.64 3.54
N ASN A 120 17.28 -29.52 4.42
CA ASN A 120 17.23 -29.34 5.87
C ASN A 120 18.53 -28.72 6.43
N ALA A 121 18.53 -28.45 7.72
CA ALA A 121 19.64 -27.88 8.47
C ALA A 121 20.15 -28.81 9.59
N ASP A 122 19.98 -30.13 9.46
CA ASP A 122 20.35 -31.10 10.50
C ASP A 122 21.85 -31.08 10.77
N TRP A 123 22.67 -30.85 9.74
CA TRP A 123 24.13 -30.80 9.82
C TRP A 123 24.66 -29.71 10.79
N MET A 124 23.87 -28.66 11.02
CA MET A 124 24.18 -27.56 11.92
C MET A 124 23.12 -27.40 13.02
N GLY A 125 22.45 -28.48 13.41
CA GLY A 125 21.54 -28.52 14.55
C GLY A 125 20.31 -27.62 14.40
N ALA A 126 19.67 -27.67 13.23
CA ALA A 126 18.53 -26.85 12.81
C ALA A 126 18.86 -25.37 12.51
N ASN A 127 20.11 -24.93 12.67
CA ASN A 127 20.53 -23.61 12.22
C ASN A 127 20.77 -23.61 10.70
N SER A 128 19.98 -22.86 9.94
CA SER A 128 20.06 -22.77 8.49
C SER A 128 20.80 -21.53 7.98
N THR A 129 21.40 -20.70 8.86
CA THR A 129 22.12 -19.47 8.45
C THR A 129 23.32 -19.71 7.54
N CYS A 130 23.80 -20.95 7.41
CA CYS A 130 24.91 -21.31 6.53
C CYS A 130 24.48 -22.22 5.36
N ASN A 131 23.19 -22.44 5.11
CA ASN A 131 22.69 -23.29 4.02
C ASN A 131 22.75 -22.57 2.66
N PHE A 132 23.97 -22.29 2.19
CA PHE A 132 24.25 -21.56 0.96
C PHE A 132 24.36 -22.46 -0.29
N TRP A 133 24.56 -21.81 -1.43
CA TRP A 133 25.02 -22.35 -2.71
C TRP A 133 24.27 -23.60 -3.19
N ARG A 134 22.94 -23.51 -3.32
CA ARG A 134 22.11 -24.61 -3.83
C ARG A 134 20.88 -24.14 -4.58
N SER A 135 20.39 -24.93 -5.51
CA SER A 135 19.23 -24.51 -6.33
C SER A 135 18.36 -25.67 -6.73
N ALA A 136 17.06 -25.42 -6.85
CA ALA A 136 16.09 -26.31 -7.48
C ALA A 136 15.29 -25.53 -8.53
N THR A 137 15.15 -26.10 -9.73
CA THR A 137 14.54 -25.37 -10.85
C THR A 137 13.70 -26.24 -11.78
N ASN A 138 12.53 -25.77 -12.19
CA ASN A 138 11.74 -26.33 -13.30
C ASN A 138 11.23 -27.76 -13.10
N PHE A 139 10.69 -28.09 -11.92
CA PHE A 139 10.00 -29.37 -11.68
C PHE A 139 8.89 -29.28 -10.63
N THR A 140 8.04 -30.31 -10.59
CA THR A 140 6.91 -30.46 -9.67
C THR A 140 7.30 -31.33 -8.47
N VAL A 141 6.89 -30.92 -7.28
CA VAL A 141 7.08 -31.68 -6.02
C VAL A 141 5.72 -32.07 -5.45
N LYS A 142 5.47 -33.38 -5.28
CA LYS A 142 4.16 -33.92 -4.87
C LYS A 142 3.89 -33.76 -3.36
N GLN A 143 4.92 -33.92 -2.53
CA GLN A 143 4.81 -33.87 -1.08
C GLN A 143 5.12 -32.48 -0.52
N THR A 144 4.80 -32.29 0.75
CA THR A 144 5.28 -31.14 1.52
C THR A 144 6.81 -31.11 1.49
N ALA A 145 7.37 -29.95 1.16
CA ALA A 145 8.80 -29.77 0.95
C ALA A 145 9.45 -28.92 2.06
N THR A 146 10.74 -29.15 2.28
CA THR A 146 11.57 -28.30 3.15
C THR A 146 12.66 -27.64 2.29
N TRP A 147 12.76 -26.32 2.38
CA TRP A 147 13.79 -25.50 1.78
C TRP A 147 14.35 -24.52 2.81
N ALA A 148 14.95 -25.07 3.88
CA ALA A 148 15.59 -24.33 4.96
C ALA A 148 16.93 -23.75 4.47
N ALA A 149 16.87 -22.73 3.62
CA ALA A 149 18.01 -22.17 2.91
C ALA A 149 18.32 -20.73 3.34
N ALA A 150 19.58 -20.33 3.15
CA ALA A 150 20.08 -18.97 3.34
C ALA A 150 20.37 -18.29 1.99
N GLN A 151 21.30 -17.33 1.95
CA GLN A 151 21.72 -16.61 0.73
C GLN A 151 22.37 -17.52 -0.33
N ALA A 152 22.48 -17.00 -1.57
CA ALA A 152 22.92 -17.72 -2.77
C ALA A 152 22.21 -19.06 -2.97
N THR A 153 20.90 -19.03 -2.78
CA THR A 153 20.02 -20.14 -3.11
C THR A 153 18.93 -19.69 -4.06
N SER A 154 18.35 -20.63 -4.79
CA SER A 154 17.41 -20.32 -5.86
C SER A 154 16.34 -21.41 -5.95
N LEU A 155 15.09 -21.03 -5.68
CA LEU A 155 13.90 -21.78 -6.09
C LEU A 155 13.26 -21.05 -7.25
N ARG A 156 13.32 -21.65 -8.44
CA ARG A 156 12.83 -21.03 -9.67
C ARG A 156 11.93 -21.96 -10.43
N ARG A 157 10.81 -21.45 -10.96
CA ARG A 157 9.97 -22.23 -11.86
C ARG A 157 9.53 -23.54 -11.22
N MET A 158 9.10 -23.52 -9.96
CA MET A 158 8.73 -24.72 -9.22
C MET A 158 7.21 -24.85 -9.16
N ASN A 159 6.71 -26.09 -9.04
CA ASN A 159 5.30 -26.36 -8.79
C ASN A 159 5.15 -27.30 -7.59
N PHE A 160 4.85 -26.76 -6.42
CA PHE A 160 4.62 -27.54 -5.21
C PHE A 160 3.14 -27.88 -5.10
N GLU A 161 2.82 -29.17 -5.02
CA GLU A 161 1.44 -29.62 -4.88
C GLU A 161 0.90 -29.49 -3.45
N GLN A 162 1.79 -29.32 -2.48
CA GLN A 162 1.49 -29.15 -1.06
C GLN A 162 2.24 -27.94 -0.47
N TRP A 163 2.57 -28.00 0.82
CA TRP A 163 3.20 -26.92 1.57
C TRP A 163 4.71 -26.86 1.31
N LEU A 164 5.28 -25.67 1.50
CA LEU A 164 6.72 -25.43 1.41
C LEU A 164 7.18 -24.74 2.70
N ALA A 165 7.97 -25.42 3.53
CA ALA A 165 8.70 -24.77 4.61
C ALA A 165 9.97 -24.12 4.05
N LEU A 166 10.18 -22.85 4.37
CA LEU A 166 11.37 -22.09 3.99
C LEU A 166 12.40 -22.04 5.12
N ASP A 167 12.09 -22.59 6.29
CA ASP A 167 13.00 -22.76 7.42
C ASP A 167 13.02 -24.23 7.90
N GLN A 168 13.78 -24.51 8.96
CA GLN A 168 13.79 -25.84 9.61
C GLN A 168 12.58 -25.98 10.56
N TRP A 169 11.38 -25.76 10.04
CA TRP A 169 10.12 -25.88 10.75
C TRP A 169 10.10 -25.15 12.12
N GLY A 170 10.64 -23.94 12.17
CA GLY A 170 10.67 -23.08 13.36
C GLY A 170 11.73 -23.47 14.42
N GLN A 171 12.59 -24.45 14.13
CA GLN A 171 13.51 -25.02 15.13
C GLN A 171 14.87 -24.31 15.23
N GLY A 172 15.16 -23.33 14.38
CA GLY A 172 16.45 -22.63 14.39
C GLY A 172 16.43 -21.33 13.60
N TRP A 173 17.61 -20.70 13.48
CA TRP A 173 17.78 -19.45 12.73
C TRP A 173 17.81 -19.70 11.22
N ALA A 174 17.27 -18.76 10.45
CA ALA A 174 17.24 -18.80 8.99
C ALA A 174 17.43 -17.39 8.42
N SER A 175 18.24 -17.28 7.36
CA SER A 175 18.60 -16.00 6.71
C SER A 175 18.55 -16.14 5.19
N GLY A 176 17.46 -16.73 4.70
CA GLY A 176 17.12 -16.79 3.29
C GLY A 176 16.61 -15.44 2.78
N GLY A 177 16.05 -15.38 1.59
CA GLY A 177 16.08 -16.40 0.55
C GLY A 177 15.32 -15.90 -0.67
N PHE A 178 15.38 -16.66 -1.75
CA PHE A 178 14.89 -16.23 -3.05
C PHE A 178 13.97 -17.29 -3.66
N VAL A 179 12.74 -16.90 -3.99
CA VAL A 179 11.78 -17.67 -4.79
C VAL A 179 11.30 -16.83 -5.97
N ALA A 180 11.32 -17.41 -7.17
CA ALA A 180 10.77 -16.79 -8.36
C ALA A 180 10.00 -17.77 -9.24
N ASP A 181 9.04 -17.24 -10.01
CA ASP A 181 8.33 -17.98 -11.06
C ASP A 181 7.66 -19.28 -10.55
N THR A 182 7.24 -19.32 -9.28
CA THR A 182 6.90 -20.57 -8.59
C THR A 182 5.45 -20.59 -8.12
N VAL A 183 4.81 -21.77 -8.23
CA VAL A 183 3.50 -22.04 -7.64
C VAL A 183 3.65 -22.94 -6.41
N VAL A 184 3.06 -22.54 -5.30
CA VAL A 184 2.84 -23.39 -4.11
C VAL A 184 1.34 -23.51 -3.89
N LYS A 185 0.77 -24.69 -4.15
CA LYS A 185 -0.69 -24.89 -3.97
C LYS A 185 -1.11 -24.77 -2.51
N GLY A 186 -0.24 -25.18 -1.59
CA GLY A 186 -0.43 -25.02 -0.15
C GLY A 186 0.12 -23.71 0.41
N SER A 187 0.47 -23.72 1.69
CA SER A 187 1.14 -22.60 2.33
C SER A 187 2.65 -22.61 2.08
N ALA A 188 3.23 -21.44 1.85
CA ALA A 188 4.65 -21.22 2.11
C ALA A 188 4.83 -20.75 3.56
N VAL A 189 5.74 -21.39 4.28
CA VAL A 189 5.93 -21.22 5.72
C VAL A 189 7.35 -20.72 5.97
N ALA A 190 7.48 -19.42 6.26
CA ALA A 190 8.74 -18.73 6.47
C ALA A 190 9.20 -18.72 7.93
N TRP A 191 8.26 -18.68 8.88
CA TRP A 191 8.51 -18.71 10.34
C TRP A 191 9.75 -17.92 10.78
N SER A 192 10.88 -18.57 11.07
CA SER A 192 12.08 -17.91 11.61
C SER A 192 12.94 -17.21 10.56
N GLN A 193 12.56 -17.24 9.28
CA GLN A 193 13.23 -16.53 8.21
C GLN A 193 13.28 -15.03 8.50
N GLN A 194 14.49 -14.52 8.68
CA GLN A 194 14.75 -13.11 8.95
C GLN A 194 14.18 -12.23 7.83
N GLN A 195 14.43 -12.59 6.59
CA GLN A 195 13.96 -11.89 5.40
C GLN A 195 13.69 -12.88 4.26
N TYR A 196 12.98 -12.45 3.22
CA TYR A 196 12.78 -13.27 2.03
C TYR A 196 12.34 -12.41 0.82
N LEU A 197 12.75 -12.77 -0.40
CA LEU A 197 12.15 -12.25 -1.62
C LEU A 197 11.34 -13.34 -2.31
N SER A 198 10.08 -13.05 -2.61
CA SER A 198 9.26 -13.78 -3.57
C SER A 198 8.87 -12.88 -4.73
N ARG A 199 9.06 -13.33 -5.97
CA ARG A 199 8.59 -12.60 -7.15
C ARG A 199 7.91 -13.48 -8.19
N ASN A 200 6.96 -12.92 -8.94
CA ASN A 200 6.23 -13.61 -10.01
C ASN A 200 5.76 -15.02 -9.59
N SER A 201 5.21 -15.15 -8.40
CA SER A 201 4.88 -16.43 -7.79
C SER A 201 3.43 -16.46 -7.31
N GLU A 202 2.93 -17.65 -7.04
CA GLU A 202 1.57 -17.88 -6.56
C GLU A 202 1.59 -18.83 -5.37
N TYR A 203 0.84 -18.51 -4.32
CA TYR A 203 0.73 -19.35 -3.13
C TYR A 203 -0.73 -19.55 -2.74
N GLY A 204 -1.05 -20.66 -2.09
CA GLY A 204 -2.33 -20.84 -1.41
C GLY A 204 -2.45 -19.93 -0.18
N ALA A 205 -1.37 -19.82 0.60
CA ALA A 205 -1.24 -18.87 1.71
C ALA A 205 0.25 -18.62 2.03
N TRP A 206 0.53 -17.61 2.85
CA TRP A 206 1.85 -17.34 3.42
C TRP A 206 1.79 -17.28 4.94
N ALA A 207 2.78 -17.87 5.63
CA ALA A 207 2.87 -17.88 7.08
C ALA A 207 4.27 -17.47 7.56
N GLY A 208 4.36 -16.51 8.49
CA GLY A 208 5.61 -16.14 9.14
C GLY A 208 6.54 -15.23 8.31
N GLY A 209 7.79 -15.14 8.76
CA GLY A 209 8.77 -14.13 8.31
C GLY A 209 8.94 -13.05 9.37
N VAL A 210 10.17 -12.57 9.60
CA VAL A 210 10.50 -11.82 10.84
C VAL A 210 10.75 -10.33 10.61
N TRP A 211 11.65 -9.93 9.71
CA TRP A 211 12.10 -8.53 9.61
C TRP A 211 11.75 -7.84 8.29
N ASN A 212 11.83 -8.56 7.17
CA ASN A 212 11.63 -8.00 5.83
C ASN A 212 11.30 -9.10 4.79
N ALA A 213 10.01 -9.43 4.62
CA ALA A 213 9.58 -10.27 3.50
C ALA A 213 9.01 -9.39 2.37
N VAL A 214 9.55 -9.55 1.16
CA VAL A 214 9.21 -8.72 0.00
C VAL A 214 8.56 -9.58 -1.07
N PHE A 215 7.43 -9.10 -1.59
CA PHE A 215 6.62 -9.75 -2.62
C PHE A 215 6.52 -8.82 -3.82
N VAL A 216 6.87 -9.31 -5.01
CA VAL A 216 6.82 -8.52 -6.26
C VAL A 216 6.08 -9.28 -7.35
N GLY A 217 4.99 -8.74 -7.89
CA GLY A 217 4.29 -9.37 -9.02
C GLY A 217 3.53 -10.65 -8.62
N MET A 218 2.74 -10.62 -7.53
CA MET A 218 1.93 -11.77 -7.08
C MET A 218 0.54 -11.78 -7.74
N ASN A 219 0.17 -12.87 -8.42
CA ASN A 219 -1.04 -12.93 -9.29
C ASN A 219 -2.31 -13.35 -8.57
N ARG A 220 -2.23 -13.57 -7.26
CA ARG A 220 -3.38 -13.92 -6.43
C ARG A 220 -3.42 -13.02 -5.22
N ASP A 221 -4.62 -12.78 -4.71
CA ASP A 221 -4.85 -12.27 -3.37
C ASP A 221 -4.25 -13.26 -2.37
N LEU A 222 -2.97 -13.08 -2.06
CA LEU A 222 -2.23 -13.94 -1.17
C LEU A 222 -2.73 -13.70 0.24
N ALA A 223 -3.35 -14.70 0.87
CA ALA A 223 -3.76 -14.61 2.26
C ALA A 223 -2.60 -14.99 3.22
N VAL A 224 -2.51 -14.27 4.34
CA VAL A 224 -1.72 -14.62 5.51
C VAL A 224 -2.46 -15.74 6.24
N GLN A 225 -1.81 -16.91 6.38
CA GLN A 225 -2.47 -18.12 6.88
C GLN A 225 -3.04 -17.95 8.30
N ASP A 226 -2.35 -17.21 9.17
CA ASP A 226 -2.71 -17.08 10.58
C ASP A 226 -3.87 -16.11 10.84
N SER A 227 -4.10 -15.14 9.94
CA SER A 227 -5.12 -14.10 10.10
C SER A 227 -6.19 -14.08 9.01
N GLY A 228 -5.97 -14.77 7.88
CA GLY A 228 -6.83 -14.68 6.70
C GLY A 228 -6.71 -13.37 5.91
N ALA A 229 -5.98 -12.37 6.43
CA ALA A 229 -5.78 -11.07 5.81
C ALA A 229 -4.92 -11.18 4.53
N LYS A 230 -5.09 -10.27 3.57
CA LYS A 230 -4.22 -10.23 2.38
C LYS A 230 -2.80 -9.79 2.75
N VAL A 231 -1.79 -10.30 2.02
CA VAL A 231 -0.39 -9.87 2.11
C VAL A 231 -0.26 -8.51 1.44
N GLU A 232 -0.37 -7.48 2.27
CA GLU A 232 -0.19 -6.08 1.92
C GLU A 232 0.99 -5.48 2.68
N SER A 233 1.47 -4.33 2.20
CA SER A 233 2.51 -3.59 2.92
C SER A 233 2.00 -3.17 4.29
N ASN A 234 2.62 -3.66 5.37
CA ASN A 234 2.12 -3.49 6.73
C ASN A 234 3.10 -2.78 7.69
N TRP A 235 4.08 -2.05 7.13
CA TRP A 235 5.15 -1.43 7.92
C TRP A 235 4.67 -0.29 8.81
N GLU A 236 3.50 0.29 8.56
CA GLU A 236 2.89 1.35 9.38
C GLU A 236 2.27 0.87 10.70
N GLN A 237 2.08 -0.45 10.85
CA GLN A 237 1.44 -1.03 12.03
C GLN A 237 2.45 -1.20 13.18
N GLU A 238 1.98 -1.04 14.42
CA GLU A 238 2.70 -1.38 15.66
C GLU A 238 3.31 -2.80 15.56
N PRO A 239 4.42 -3.09 16.27
CA PRO A 239 5.26 -4.22 15.94
C PRO A 239 4.54 -5.58 16.03
N GLY A 240 4.09 -6.06 14.87
CA GLY A 240 3.78 -7.46 14.63
C GLY A 240 5.06 -8.28 14.42
N TYR A 241 4.94 -9.61 14.47
CA TYR A 241 6.08 -10.49 14.22
C TYR A 241 6.43 -10.62 12.72
N GLN A 242 5.64 -10.04 11.81
CA GLN A 242 5.76 -10.23 10.36
C GLN A 242 5.67 -8.88 9.63
N TYR A 243 6.69 -8.58 8.81
CA TYR A 243 6.74 -7.34 8.02
C TYR A 243 6.83 -7.65 6.54
N PHE A 244 5.85 -7.15 5.80
CA PHE A 244 5.65 -7.42 4.39
C PHE A 244 5.81 -6.15 3.59
N THR A 245 6.57 -6.20 2.51
CA THR A 245 6.57 -5.20 1.45
C THR A 245 5.93 -5.83 0.23
N SER A 246 4.81 -5.28 -0.24
CA SER A 246 4.10 -5.81 -1.40
C SER A 246 4.15 -4.80 -2.55
N VAL A 247 4.67 -5.25 -3.69
CA VAL A 247 4.71 -4.52 -4.96
C VAL A 247 3.92 -5.31 -5.99
N VAL A 248 2.81 -4.74 -6.47
CA VAL A 248 1.81 -5.48 -7.26
C VAL A 248 2.38 -6.04 -8.56
N LYS A 249 3.33 -5.36 -9.20
CA LYS A 249 3.90 -5.77 -10.49
C LYS A 249 5.42 -5.65 -10.49
N ALA A 250 6.11 -6.58 -11.14
CA ALA A 250 7.51 -6.37 -11.48
C ALA A 250 7.57 -5.51 -12.76
N PRO A 251 8.14 -4.30 -12.73
CA PRO A 251 8.08 -3.37 -13.87
C PRO A 251 8.78 -3.89 -15.12
N VAL A 252 9.91 -4.57 -14.98
CA VAL A 252 10.64 -5.21 -16.07
C VAL A 252 11.38 -6.43 -15.53
N ILE A 253 11.22 -7.57 -16.19
CA ILE A 253 11.87 -8.81 -15.77
C ILE A 253 12.12 -9.71 -16.97
N ARG A 254 13.12 -10.57 -16.86
CA ARG A 254 13.32 -11.71 -17.77
C ARG A 254 13.69 -12.91 -16.91
N GLU A 255 12.97 -14.01 -17.06
CA GLU A 255 13.32 -15.24 -16.33
C GLU A 255 14.65 -15.81 -16.83
N THR A 256 15.35 -16.54 -15.95
CA THR A 256 16.68 -17.07 -16.23
C THR A 256 16.68 -18.08 -17.38
N PRO A 257 17.67 -18.09 -18.29
CA PRO A 257 17.82 -19.16 -19.27
C PRO A 257 18.01 -20.52 -18.60
N TYR A 258 17.39 -21.57 -19.15
CA TYR A 258 17.46 -22.92 -18.56
C TYR A 258 17.62 -24.01 -19.62
N LEU A 259 18.29 -25.10 -19.22
CA LEU A 259 18.52 -26.27 -20.07
C LEU A 259 17.23 -27.07 -20.23
N THR A 260 16.95 -27.52 -21.44
CA THR A 260 15.80 -28.34 -21.80
C THR A 260 16.22 -29.50 -22.69
N VAL A 261 15.40 -30.55 -22.74
CA VAL A 261 15.57 -31.69 -23.64
C VAL A 261 14.24 -32.05 -24.28
N ASP A 262 14.26 -32.38 -25.57
CA ASP A 262 13.07 -32.85 -26.29
C ASP A 262 12.95 -34.39 -26.27
N GLY A 263 11.83 -34.90 -26.80
CA GLY A 263 11.59 -36.35 -26.91
C GLY A 263 12.55 -37.11 -27.82
N ASN A 264 13.42 -36.42 -28.57
CA ASN A 264 14.48 -37.02 -29.39
C ASN A 264 15.85 -36.96 -28.70
N ASN A 265 15.90 -36.64 -27.39
CA ASN A 265 17.12 -36.42 -26.61
C ASN A 265 18.01 -35.29 -27.17
N GLN A 266 17.42 -34.29 -27.83
CA GLN A 266 18.14 -33.10 -28.26
C GLN A 266 18.07 -32.03 -27.17
N TYR A 267 19.24 -31.62 -26.69
CA TYR A 267 19.36 -30.56 -25.70
C TYR A 267 19.26 -29.17 -26.34
N SER A 268 18.66 -28.23 -25.62
CA SER A 268 18.64 -26.82 -25.98
C SER A 268 18.61 -25.95 -24.73
N VAL A 269 19.04 -24.70 -24.82
CA VAL A 269 18.83 -23.70 -23.76
C VAL A 269 17.65 -22.84 -24.18
N PHE A 270 16.60 -22.80 -23.36
CA PHE A 270 15.49 -21.90 -23.55
C PHE A 270 15.82 -20.54 -22.90
N VAL A 271 15.63 -19.47 -23.66
CA VAL A 271 15.87 -18.08 -23.25
C VAL A 271 14.52 -17.37 -23.20
N PRO A 272 13.95 -17.17 -21.99
CA PRO A 272 12.69 -16.44 -21.81
C PRO A 272 12.75 -15.02 -22.39
N SER A 273 11.60 -14.51 -22.82
CA SER A 273 11.48 -13.11 -23.30
C SER A 273 11.39 -12.15 -22.12
N VAL A 274 11.77 -10.90 -22.35
CA VAL A 274 11.53 -9.80 -21.40
C VAL A 274 10.03 -9.60 -21.25
N LYS A 275 9.60 -9.32 -20.03
CA LYS A 275 8.22 -8.97 -19.69
C LYS A 275 8.24 -7.67 -18.91
N GLU A 276 7.27 -6.82 -19.24
CA GLU A 276 7.01 -5.62 -18.48
C GLU A 276 5.77 -5.82 -17.62
N ASN A 277 5.75 -5.15 -16.46
CA ASN A 277 4.60 -5.12 -15.57
C ASN A 277 4.07 -6.52 -15.24
N SER A 278 4.98 -7.49 -15.06
CA SER A 278 4.60 -8.88 -14.89
C SER A 278 3.92 -9.10 -13.55
N ASN A 279 2.94 -9.98 -13.58
CA ASN A 279 2.24 -10.44 -12.41
C ASN A 279 1.99 -11.95 -12.54
N GLY A 280 2.46 -12.73 -11.57
CA GLY A 280 2.32 -14.20 -11.53
C GLY A 280 3.39 -14.96 -12.28
N VAL A 281 3.22 -16.28 -12.28
CA VAL A 281 4.17 -17.18 -12.92
C VAL A 281 4.14 -17.04 -14.44
N SER A 282 5.32 -17.09 -15.04
CA SER A 282 5.54 -16.95 -16.47
C SER A 282 4.86 -18.03 -17.31
N TRP A 283 4.64 -19.19 -16.69
CA TRP A 283 4.14 -20.43 -17.30
C TRP A 283 2.67 -20.73 -16.96
N ALA A 284 1.93 -19.76 -16.40
CA ALA A 284 0.52 -19.92 -16.03
C ALA A 284 -0.36 -20.38 -17.22
N ASN A 285 -0.01 -19.93 -18.44
CA ASN A 285 -0.72 -20.24 -19.68
C ASN A 285 0.06 -21.23 -20.57
N GLY A 286 0.83 -22.13 -19.97
CA GLY A 286 1.72 -23.04 -20.68
C GLY A 286 3.10 -22.43 -20.93
N LYS A 287 3.81 -22.91 -21.96
CA LYS A 287 5.21 -22.53 -22.16
C LYS A 287 5.29 -21.03 -22.47
N GLU A 288 6.06 -20.30 -21.67
CA GLU A 288 6.24 -18.86 -21.85
C GLU A 288 6.87 -18.50 -23.20
N ALA A 289 6.75 -17.23 -23.60
CA ALA A 289 7.41 -16.72 -24.80
C ALA A 289 8.93 -16.67 -24.62
N GLY A 290 9.67 -17.14 -25.63
CA GLY A 290 11.13 -17.17 -25.60
C GLY A 290 11.72 -17.91 -26.78
N THR A 291 13.05 -18.01 -26.81
CA THR A 291 13.78 -18.67 -27.90
C THR A 291 14.54 -19.88 -27.38
N SER A 292 14.39 -21.03 -28.04
CA SER A 292 15.22 -22.21 -27.79
C SER A 292 16.46 -22.17 -28.69
N ILE A 293 17.66 -22.19 -28.09
CA ILE A 293 18.93 -22.27 -28.79
C ILE A 293 19.46 -23.69 -28.69
N GLY A 294 19.64 -24.36 -29.83
CA GLY A 294 20.18 -25.72 -29.89
C GLY A 294 21.56 -25.83 -29.24
N ILE A 295 21.82 -26.95 -28.55
CA ILE A 295 23.06 -27.16 -27.80
C ILE A 295 24.31 -27.10 -28.70
N ASP A 296 24.17 -27.36 -30.01
CA ASP A 296 25.26 -27.24 -30.99
C ASP A 296 25.80 -25.80 -31.13
N LYS A 297 25.03 -24.79 -30.71
CA LYS A 297 25.46 -23.38 -30.67
C LYS A 297 26.21 -23.01 -29.40
N PHE A 298 26.36 -23.92 -28.45
CA PHE A 298 27.09 -23.68 -27.21
C PHE A 298 28.49 -24.30 -27.25
N TYR A 299 29.43 -23.59 -26.66
CA TYR A 299 30.68 -24.16 -26.18
C TYR A 299 30.43 -24.68 -24.77
N ILE A 300 30.64 -25.98 -24.56
CA ILE A 300 30.47 -26.61 -23.24
C ILE A 300 31.85 -26.74 -22.60
N ALA A 301 32.21 -25.74 -21.81
CA ALA A 301 33.51 -25.66 -21.15
C ALA A 301 33.60 -26.67 -20.00
N LYS A 302 34.79 -27.25 -19.81
CA LYS A 302 35.13 -28.16 -18.72
C LYS A 302 36.30 -27.62 -17.89
N PRO A 303 36.23 -27.74 -16.55
CA PRO A 303 37.20 -27.11 -15.66
C PRO A 303 38.60 -27.73 -15.73
N ASP A 304 38.72 -28.98 -16.18
CA ASP A 304 39.97 -29.76 -16.22
C ASP A 304 40.79 -29.54 -17.49
N ARG A 305 40.20 -28.97 -18.55
CA ARG A 305 40.87 -28.77 -19.85
C ARG A 305 40.71 -27.38 -20.47
N ASP A 306 39.62 -26.67 -20.18
CA ASP A 306 39.32 -25.40 -20.84
C ASP A 306 39.94 -24.22 -20.13
N THR A 307 40.46 -23.29 -20.92
CA THR A 307 41.15 -22.09 -20.45
C THR A 307 40.41 -20.84 -20.91
N ALA A 308 40.75 -19.68 -20.36
CA ALA A 308 40.21 -18.41 -20.85
C ALA A 308 40.45 -18.22 -22.37
N ASP A 309 41.55 -18.76 -22.91
CA ASP A 309 41.85 -18.73 -24.34
C ASP A 309 40.87 -19.56 -25.17
N SER A 310 40.63 -20.82 -24.79
CA SER A 310 39.71 -21.69 -25.55
C SER A 310 38.27 -21.16 -25.50
N ILE A 311 37.85 -20.67 -24.33
CA ILE A 311 36.52 -20.09 -24.12
C ILE A 311 36.36 -18.81 -24.95
N ASN A 312 37.30 -17.87 -24.87
CA ASN A 312 37.22 -16.62 -25.62
C ASN A 312 37.27 -16.86 -27.15
N ALA A 313 38.04 -17.84 -27.61
CA ALA A 313 38.04 -18.21 -29.03
C ALA A 313 36.66 -18.73 -29.49
N ALA A 314 35.92 -19.44 -28.64
CA ALA A 314 34.58 -19.91 -28.96
C ALA A 314 33.55 -18.76 -28.98
N LEU A 315 33.61 -17.84 -28.02
CA LEU A 315 32.78 -16.63 -27.99
C LEU A 315 33.03 -15.75 -29.23
N GLU A 316 34.29 -15.57 -29.63
CA GLU A 316 34.68 -14.85 -30.84
C GLU A 316 34.10 -15.51 -32.11
N GLN A 317 33.96 -16.84 -32.13
CA GLN A 317 33.28 -17.58 -33.21
C GLN A 317 31.75 -17.46 -33.17
N GLY A 318 31.17 -16.81 -32.16
CA GLY A 318 29.74 -16.64 -32.00
C GLY A 318 29.02 -17.80 -31.33
N LYS A 319 29.76 -18.64 -30.58
CA LYS A 319 29.14 -19.62 -29.69
C LYS A 319 28.61 -18.94 -28.44
N ASN A 320 27.54 -19.49 -27.90
CA ASN A 320 27.14 -19.28 -26.51
C ASN A 320 28.00 -20.16 -25.59
N LEU A 321 27.82 -20.07 -24.26
CA LEU A 321 28.70 -20.74 -23.30
C LEU A 321 27.90 -21.47 -22.22
N ILE A 322 28.29 -22.73 -21.95
CA ILE A 322 27.89 -23.46 -20.75
C ILE A 322 29.15 -23.82 -19.97
N PHE A 323 29.22 -23.41 -18.71
CA PHE A 323 30.21 -23.90 -17.76
C PHE A 323 29.64 -25.10 -17.01
N THR A 324 30.25 -26.28 -17.18
CA THR A 324 29.85 -27.45 -16.38
C THR A 324 30.43 -27.41 -14.97
N PRO A 325 29.88 -28.17 -14.00
CA PRO A 325 30.22 -28.03 -12.59
C PRO A 325 31.71 -28.23 -12.30
N GLY A 326 32.33 -27.21 -11.68
CA GLY A 326 33.72 -27.21 -11.24
C GLY A 326 34.31 -25.81 -11.10
N ILE A 327 35.61 -25.73 -10.81
CA ILE A 327 36.33 -24.46 -10.59
C ILE A 327 37.25 -24.17 -11.77
N TYR A 328 37.01 -23.06 -12.47
CA TYR A 328 37.77 -22.57 -13.61
C TYR A 328 38.77 -21.51 -13.16
N ARG A 329 40.06 -21.79 -13.34
CA ARG A 329 41.14 -20.85 -13.02
C ARG A 329 41.52 -20.04 -14.24
N LEU A 330 41.35 -18.72 -14.18
CA LEU A 330 41.39 -17.83 -15.33
C LEU A 330 42.57 -16.85 -15.22
N ASN A 331 43.52 -16.97 -16.15
CA ASN A 331 44.66 -16.06 -16.27
C ASN A 331 44.37 -14.76 -17.04
N LYS A 332 43.15 -14.63 -17.56
CA LYS A 332 42.58 -13.43 -18.17
C LYS A 332 41.05 -13.53 -18.16
N ALA A 333 40.38 -12.40 -18.30
CA ALA A 333 38.92 -12.34 -18.31
C ALA A 333 38.30 -13.12 -19.49
N ILE A 334 37.14 -13.72 -19.24
CA ILE A 334 36.22 -14.17 -20.28
C ILE A 334 35.56 -12.95 -20.92
N GLN A 335 35.58 -12.87 -22.25
CA GLN A 335 35.22 -11.68 -23.02
C GLN A 335 33.91 -11.91 -23.76
N VAL A 336 32.80 -11.41 -23.23
CA VAL A 336 31.47 -11.56 -23.83
C VAL A 336 31.14 -10.30 -24.63
N LYS A 337 31.43 -10.34 -25.93
CA LYS A 337 31.37 -9.14 -26.81
C LYS A 337 30.20 -9.09 -27.77
N LYS A 338 29.47 -10.19 -27.96
CA LYS A 338 28.40 -10.29 -28.95
C LYS A 338 27.03 -10.17 -28.29
N ALA A 339 26.15 -9.38 -28.90
CA ALA A 339 24.76 -9.28 -28.47
C ALA A 339 24.08 -10.66 -28.44
N ASN A 340 23.13 -10.85 -27.53
CA ASN A 340 22.36 -12.08 -27.31
C ASN A 340 23.20 -13.29 -26.88
N THR A 341 24.45 -13.10 -26.46
CA THR A 341 25.26 -14.21 -25.95
C THR A 341 24.68 -14.72 -24.64
N VAL A 342 24.45 -16.03 -24.55
CA VAL A 342 24.03 -16.71 -23.33
C VAL A 342 25.24 -17.40 -22.69
N VAL A 343 25.46 -17.11 -21.40
CA VAL A 343 26.45 -17.74 -20.55
C VAL A 343 25.73 -18.38 -19.37
N LEU A 344 25.72 -19.72 -19.32
CA LEU A 344 25.02 -20.50 -18.30
C LEU A 344 26.00 -21.33 -17.48
N GLY A 345 25.97 -21.19 -16.16
CA GLY A 345 26.66 -22.07 -15.23
C GLY A 345 25.76 -23.21 -14.77
N LEU A 346 26.32 -24.43 -14.73
CA LEU A 346 25.68 -25.59 -14.14
C LEU A 346 26.36 -25.94 -12.82
N GLY A 347 25.58 -26.34 -11.81
CA GLY A 347 26.08 -26.85 -10.54
C GLY A 347 27.05 -25.92 -9.83
N TYR A 348 26.77 -24.62 -9.78
CA TYR A 348 27.65 -23.63 -9.14
C TYR A 348 29.07 -23.60 -9.72
N ALA A 349 29.17 -23.70 -11.05
CA ALA A 349 30.42 -23.48 -11.76
C ALA A 349 31.07 -22.17 -11.28
N THR A 350 32.33 -22.29 -10.86
CA THR A 350 33.04 -21.24 -10.11
C THR A 350 34.18 -20.68 -10.96
N LEU A 351 34.26 -19.36 -11.10
CA LEU A 351 35.31 -18.68 -11.84
C LEU A 351 36.26 -17.98 -10.87
N THR A 352 37.56 -18.29 -10.94
CA THR A 352 38.59 -17.72 -10.07
C THR A 352 39.70 -17.09 -10.90
N PRO A 353 40.03 -15.80 -10.72
CA PRO A 353 41.14 -15.18 -11.42
C PRO A 353 42.47 -15.62 -10.81
N THR A 354 43.49 -15.83 -11.65
CA THR A 354 44.86 -16.17 -11.18
C THR A 354 45.82 -14.98 -11.22
N GLY A 355 45.40 -13.86 -11.80
CA GLY A 355 46.15 -12.60 -11.89
C GLY A 355 45.29 -11.42 -11.50
N ASN A 356 45.72 -10.21 -11.87
CA ASN A 356 44.98 -8.96 -11.60
C ASN A 356 43.82 -8.71 -12.58
N ASN A 357 43.43 -9.71 -13.35
CA ASN A 357 42.32 -9.66 -14.31
C ASN A 357 40.97 -9.89 -13.63
N ALA A 358 39.88 -9.38 -14.23
CA ALA A 358 38.53 -9.84 -13.92
C ALA A 358 38.35 -11.32 -14.32
N CYS A 359 37.33 -11.98 -13.77
CA CYS A 359 36.88 -13.28 -14.28
C CYS A 359 36.14 -13.13 -15.60
N MET A 360 35.29 -12.10 -15.71
CA MET A 360 34.48 -11.87 -16.90
C MET A 360 34.28 -10.37 -17.15
N GLU A 361 34.31 -10.01 -18.42
CA GLU A 361 33.97 -8.69 -18.93
C GLU A 361 32.90 -8.86 -20.01
N VAL A 362 31.74 -8.23 -19.80
CA VAL A 362 30.64 -8.16 -20.75
C VAL A 362 30.69 -6.79 -21.42
N ALA A 363 30.68 -6.74 -22.75
CA ALA A 363 30.65 -5.48 -23.50
C ALA A 363 29.26 -4.81 -23.44
N ASP A 364 29.18 -3.52 -23.73
CA ASP A 364 27.93 -2.75 -23.78
C ASP A 364 27.06 -3.11 -25.02
N VAL A 365 26.48 -4.32 -25.01
CA VAL A 365 25.71 -4.91 -26.13
C VAL A 365 24.38 -5.50 -25.64
N ASP A 366 23.41 -5.59 -26.56
CA ASP A 366 22.04 -6.01 -26.23
C ASP A 366 21.95 -7.49 -25.83
N GLY A 367 21.06 -7.81 -24.90
CA GLY A 367 20.50 -9.15 -24.73
C GLY A 367 21.44 -10.21 -24.16
N VAL A 368 22.61 -9.85 -23.64
CA VAL A 368 23.49 -10.82 -22.98
C VAL A 368 22.77 -11.41 -21.77
N SER A 369 22.93 -12.72 -21.54
CA SER A 369 22.46 -13.37 -20.31
C SER A 369 23.63 -14.06 -19.64
N VAL A 370 23.88 -13.75 -18.37
CA VAL A 370 24.87 -14.44 -17.54
C VAL A 370 24.17 -15.01 -16.32
N SER A 371 24.21 -16.33 -16.16
CA SER A 371 23.37 -17.00 -15.17
C SER A 371 24.06 -18.14 -14.44
N GLY A 372 23.82 -18.29 -13.13
CA GLY A 372 24.18 -19.47 -12.35
C GLY A 372 25.68 -19.67 -12.10
N LEU A 373 26.42 -18.58 -11.86
CA LEU A 373 27.87 -18.59 -11.67
C LEU A 373 28.27 -18.08 -10.28
N LEU A 374 29.30 -18.70 -9.71
CA LEU A 374 30.02 -18.19 -8.56
C LEU A 374 31.35 -17.57 -9.02
N PHE A 375 31.59 -16.31 -8.68
CA PHE A 375 32.84 -15.60 -8.89
C PHE A 375 33.63 -15.59 -7.58
N ASP A 376 34.81 -16.19 -7.57
CA ASP A 376 35.60 -16.38 -6.35
C ASP A 376 36.93 -15.63 -6.49
N ALA A 377 37.23 -14.74 -5.54
CA ALA A 377 38.41 -13.91 -5.62
C ALA A 377 39.71 -14.72 -5.51
N GLY A 378 40.70 -14.35 -6.31
CA GLY A 378 42.03 -14.93 -6.28
C GLY A 378 42.98 -14.17 -5.33
N PRO A 379 44.24 -14.61 -5.23
CA PRO A 379 45.23 -13.96 -4.36
C PRO A 379 45.78 -12.64 -4.91
N ALA A 380 45.69 -12.41 -6.21
CA ALA A 380 46.06 -11.14 -6.81
C ALA A 380 44.94 -10.11 -6.62
N TYR A 381 45.32 -8.87 -6.32
CA TYR A 381 44.37 -7.76 -6.23
C TYR A 381 43.76 -7.48 -7.61
N THR A 382 42.44 -7.63 -7.71
CA THR A 382 41.65 -7.39 -8.92
C THR A 382 40.83 -6.11 -8.76
N GLU A 383 40.67 -5.31 -9.82
CA GLU A 383 39.76 -4.15 -9.77
C GLU A 383 38.31 -4.62 -9.58
N THR A 384 37.90 -5.62 -10.36
CA THR A 384 36.61 -6.28 -10.19
C THR A 384 36.61 -7.72 -10.67
N LEU A 385 35.68 -8.54 -10.17
CA LEU A 385 35.51 -9.93 -10.64
C LEU A 385 34.60 -9.99 -11.88
N LEU A 386 33.59 -9.13 -11.95
CA LEU A 386 32.68 -8.99 -13.09
C LEU A 386 32.51 -7.51 -13.46
N LYS A 387 32.81 -7.17 -14.73
CA LYS A 387 32.50 -5.86 -15.32
C LYS A 387 31.45 -6.00 -16.42
N VAL A 388 30.38 -5.20 -16.36
CA VAL A 388 29.31 -5.19 -17.36
C VAL A 388 29.22 -3.81 -18.00
N GLY A 389 29.63 -3.71 -19.26
CA GLY A 389 29.79 -2.45 -19.98
C GLY A 389 31.14 -1.78 -19.73
N GLU A 390 31.60 -1.05 -20.74
CA GLU A 390 32.75 -0.16 -20.64
C GLU A 390 32.47 1.05 -19.72
N ASP A 391 33.51 1.74 -19.25
CA ASP A 391 33.31 2.93 -18.42
C ASP A 391 32.62 4.04 -19.22
N ASN A 392 31.63 4.69 -18.61
CA ASN A 392 30.75 5.68 -19.26
C ASN A 392 29.89 5.08 -20.40
N ALA A 393 29.51 3.80 -20.30
CA ALA A 393 28.50 3.20 -21.16
C ALA A 393 27.22 4.04 -21.17
N ALA A 394 26.84 4.51 -22.35
CA ALA A 394 25.74 5.44 -22.55
C ALA A 394 24.58 4.84 -23.37
N LYS A 395 24.72 3.60 -23.84
CA LYS A 395 23.74 2.96 -24.70
C LYS A 395 22.55 2.47 -23.85
N ARG A 396 21.34 2.76 -24.32
CA ARG A 396 20.10 2.16 -23.82
C ARG A 396 19.87 0.78 -24.43
N HIS A 397 19.39 -0.14 -23.60
CA HIS A 397 19.10 -1.54 -23.93
C HIS A 397 17.66 -1.94 -23.63
N VAL A 398 16.74 -0.97 -23.51
CA VAL A 398 15.34 -1.14 -23.07
C VAL A 398 14.62 -2.36 -23.68
N ASP A 399 14.68 -2.55 -25.00
CA ASP A 399 13.94 -3.64 -25.67
C ASP A 399 14.55 -5.03 -25.44
N ASN A 400 15.83 -5.08 -25.11
CA ASN A 400 16.59 -6.32 -24.96
C ASN A 400 17.75 -6.14 -23.99
N PRO A 401 17.46 -5.96 -22.69
CA PRO A 401 18.45 -5.69 -21.68
C PRO A 401 19.38 -6.89 -21.46
N THR A 402 20.55 -6.60 -20.90
CA THR A 402 21.40 -7.62 -20.31
C THR A 402 20.74 -8.15 -19.03
N LEU A 403 20.68 -9.48 -18.90
CA LEU A 403 20.21 -10.18 -17.70
C LEU A 403 21.39 -10.79 -16.96
N LEU A 404 21.44 -10.53 -15.67
CA LEU A 404 22.37 -11.16 -14.74
C LEU A 404 21.55 -11.88 -13.68
N SER A 405 21.60 -13.21 -13.61
CA SER A 405 20.73 -13.98 -12.70
C SER A 405 21.45 -15.07 -11.93
N ASP A 406 21.12 -15.26 -10.65
CA ASP A 406 21.79 -16.25 -9.79
C ASP A 406 23.33 -16.10 -9.85
N LEU A 407 23.80 -14.86 -9.66
CA LEU A 407 25.23 -14.54 -9.67
C LEU A 407 25.73 -14.31 -8.26
N PHE A 408 26.74 -15.08 -7.89
CA PHE A 408 27.27 -15.10 -6.53
C PHE A 408 28.74 -14.71 -6.54
N PHE A 409 29.19 -14.01 -5.51
CA PHE A 409 30.56 -13.50 -5.40
C PHE A 409 31.10 -13.80 -4.02
N ARG A 410 32.34 -14.27 -3.96
CA ARG A 410 33.02 -14.61 -2.72
C ARG A 410 34.42 -14.01 -2.67
N VAL A 411 34.75 -13.39 -1.53
CA VAL A 411 36.12 -12.97 -1.20
C VAL A 411 36.53 -13.64 0.12
N GLY A 412 37.32 -14.73 0.03
CA GLY A 412 37.81 -15.49 1.19
C GLY A 412 36.96 -16.70 1.57
N GLY A 413 37.23 -17.29 2.73
CA GLY A 413 36.49 -18.42 3.31
C GLY A 413 36.96 -19.80 2.84
N ALA A 414 37.26 -19.97 1.54
CA ALA A 414 37.60 -21.27 0.96
C ALA A 414 39.12 -21.58 0.87
N THR A 415 39.98 -20.66 1.31
CA THR A 415 41.43 -20.82 1.24
C THR A 415 42.11 -20.03 2.35
N SER A 416 43.25 -20.51 2.83
CA SER A 416 44.09 -19.80 3.81
C SER A 416 44.98 -18.72 3.18
N GLU A 417 45.09 -18.70 1.85
CA GLU A 417 45.77 -17.63 1.12
C GLU A 417 44.99 -16.32 1.22
N VAL A 418 45.70 -15.20 1.16
CA VAL A 418 45.05 -13.89 1.05
C VAL A 418 44.24 -13.88 -0.23
N THR A 419 43.02 -13.38 -0.18
CA THR A 419 42.17 -13.13 -1.37
C THR A 419 41.77 -11.67 -1.39
N GLN A 420 41.60 -11.09 -2.57
CA GLN A 420 41.36 -9.65 -2.65
C GLN A 420 40.74 -9.23 -3.97
N SER A 421 39.78 -8.31 -3.87
CA SER A 421 39.20 -7.56 -4.98
C SER A 421 38.94 -6.16 -4.49
N LYS A 422 38.95 -5.14 -5.35
CA LYS A 422 38.52 -3.80 -4.94
C LYS A 422 37.01 -3.74 -4.85
N THR A 423 36.32 -4.22 -5.89
CA THR A 423 34.86 -4.31 -5.95
C THR A 423 34.43 -5.57 -6.66
N CYS A 424 33.59 -6.42 -6.08
CA CYS A 424 33.22 -7.69 -6.73
C CYS A 424 32.54 -7.49 -8.09
N VAL A 425 31.66 -6.48 -8.22
CA VAL A 425 30.87 -6.24 -9.44
C VAL A 425 30.80 -4.77 -9.79
N ILE A 426 31.01 -4.45 -11.08
CA ILE A 426 30.76 -3.13 -11.64
C ILE A 426 29.77 -3.25 -12.81
N ILE A 427 28.63 -2.57 -12.70
CA ILE A 427 27.59 -2.51 -13.74
C ILE A 427 27.56 -1.10 -14.34
N ASN A 428 28.14 -0.94 -15.53
CA ASN A 428 28.16 0.29 -16.30
C ASN A 428 27.02 0.38 -17.33
N SER A 429 26.66 -0.74 -17.96
CA SER A 429 25.59 -0.76 -18.96
C SER A 429 24.24 -0.34 -18.37
N GLN A 430 23.45 0.37 -19.19
CA GLN A 430 22.12 0.84 -18.81
C GLN A 430 21.08 -0.29 -18.93
N ASP A 431 19.92 -0.12 -18.30
CA ASP A 431 18.77 -1.04 -18.38
C ASP A 431 19.04 -2.48 -17.91
N VAL A 432 20.19 -2.77 -17.27
CA VAL A 432 20.53 -4.12 -16.81
C VAL A 432 19.47 -4.63 -15.82
N ILE A 433 19.06 -5.87 -16.00
CA ILE A 433 18.22 -6.60 -15.05
C ILE A 433 19.14 -7.52 -14.24
N GLY A 434 19.31 -7.23 -12.95
CA GLY A 434 19.93 -8.16 -12.00
C GLY A 434 18.87 -8.88 -11.18
N ASP A 435 19.04 -10.18 -10.99
CA ASP A 435 18.02 -11.01 -10.36
C ASP A 435 18.62 -12.16 -9.55
N ASN A 436 18.57 -12.05 -8.22
CA ASN A 436 19.22 -12.91 -7.24
C ASN A 436 20.76 -12.80 -7.26
N PHE A 437 21.28 -11.84 -6.50
CA PHE A 437 22.71 -11.64 -6.30
C PHE A 437 23.07 -11.91 -4.85
N TRP A 438 24.18 -12.62 -4.62
CA TRP A 438 24.84 -12.59 -3.32
C TRP A 438 26.29 -12.19 -3.49
N VAL A 439 26.65 -11.04 -2.94
CA VAL A 439 27.97 -10.47 -3.01
C VAL A 439 28.55 -10.49 -1.60
N TRP A 440 29.43 -11.46 -1.33
CA TRP A 440 29.83 -11.80 0.04
C TRP A 440 31.34 -11.70 0.22
N ARG A 441 31.78 -10.75 1.05
CA ARG A 441 33.11 -10.84 1.67
C ARG A 441 32.99 -11.81 2.85
N ALA A 442 33.79 -12.87 2.84
CA ALA A 442 33.63 -13.92 3.83
C ALA A 442 33.77 -13.41 5.27
N ASP A 443 32.84 -13.76 6.16
CA ASP A 443 32.87 -13.49 7.60
C ASP A 443 33.39 -14.69 8.43
N HIS A 444 33.42 -15.87 7.81
CA HIS A 444 33.91 -17.13 8.38
C HIS A 444 34.57 -18.04 7.33
N GLY A 445 35.26 -19.08 7.82
CA GLY A 445 36.08 -19.99 7.02
C GLY A 445 37.56 -19.64 7.06
N ASP A 446 38.34 -20.25 6.17
CA ASP A 446 39.78 -20.02 6.10
C ASP A 446 40.09 -18.66 5.44
N GLY A 447 41.21 -18.04 5.85
CA GLY A 447 41.68 -16.79 5.23
C GLY A 447 40.77 -15.58 5.46
N VAL A 448 39.97 -15.59 6.53
CA VAL A 448 39.07 -14.49 6.89
C VAL A 448 39.63 -13.67 8.05
N ALA A 449 39.86 -12.39 7.78
CA ALA A 449 40.16 -11.33 8.73
C ALA A 449 40.23 -10.01 7.94
N TRP A 450 40.24 -8.88 8.65
CA TRP A 450 40.27 -7.54 8.05
C TRP A 450 41.33 -7.40 6.94
N ASP A 451 42.53 -7.94 7.13
CA ASP A 451 43.64 -7.86 6.18
C ASP A 451 43.85 -9.13 5.32
N LYS A 452 42.98 -10.14 5.42
CA LYS A 452 43.15 -11.44 4.72
C LYS A 452 42.24 -11.65 3.51
N ASN A 453 41.04 -11.09 3.54
CA ASN A 453 40.09 -11.14 2.43
C ASN A 453 39.62 -9.72 2.07
N LYS A 454 40.58 -8.83 1.79
CA LYS A 454 40.32 -7.41 1.64
C LYS A 454 39.44 -7.14 0.42
N SER A 455 38.32 -6.45 0.63
CA SER A 455 37.53 -5.87 -0.45
C SER A 455 36.86 -4.57 -0.01
N GLU A 456 37.06 -3.51 -0.79
CA GLU A 456 36.60 -2.16 -0.48
C GLU A 456 35.08 -2.10 -0.58
N ASN A 457 34.52 -2.38 -1.75
CA ASN A 457 33.08 -2.32 -1.99
C ASN A 457 32.55 -3.66 -2.51
N GLY A 458 31.25 -3.92 -2.37
CA GLY A 458 30.62 -5.11 -2.92
C GLY A 458 30.26 -4.93 -4.39
N ILE A 459 29.34 -3.99 -4.64
CA ILE A 459 28.82 -3.70 -5.98
C ILE A 459 28.77 -2.19 -6.23
N ILE A 460 29.11 -1.80 -7.46
CA ILE A 460 28.95 -0.44 -7.97
C ILE A 460 28.04 -0.48 -9.20
N VAL A 461 26.94 0.27 -9.17
CA VAL A 461 25.98 0.41 -10.26
C VAL A 461 26.07 1.82 -10.84
N ASN A 462 26.73 1.94 -11.99
CA ASN A 462 26.90 3.19 -12.73
C ASN A 462 25.83 3.39 -13.81
N GLY A 463 25.28 2.31 -14.35
CA GLY A 463 24.29 2.38 -15.43
C GLY A 463 22.95 2.98 -14.98
N ASP A 464 22.37 3.81 -15.84
CA ASP A 464 21.00 4.32 -15.66
C ASP A 464 19.96 3.20 -15.90
N CYS A 465 18.79 3.35 -15.28
CA CYS A 465 17.63 2.45 -15.45
C CYS A 465 17.90 0.97 -15.11
N VAL A 466 18.94 0.69 -14.32
CA VAL A 466 19.21 -0.67 -13.81
C VAL A 466 18.11 -1.09 -12.84
N THR A 467 17.62 -2.32 -12.99
CA THR A 467 16.62 -2.92 -12.10
C THR A 467 17.20 -4.14 -11.43
N MET A 468 17.20 -4.17 -10.09
CA MET A 468 17.73 -5.28 -9.29
C MET A 468 16.61 -5.92 -8.46
N TYR A 469 16.50 -7.24 -8.52
CA TYR A 469 15.64 -8.06 -7.66
C TYR A 469 16.52 -8.95 -6.78
N GLY A 470 16.36 -8.89 -5.46
CA GLY A 470 17.04 -9.82 -4.56
C GLY A 470 18.54 -9.55 -4.49
N LEU A 471 18.93 -8.39 -3.97
CA LEU A 471 20.33 -8.01 -3.83
C LEU A 471 20.82 -8.21 -2.39
N PHE A 472 21.71 -9.17 -2.18
CA PHE A 472 22.31 -9.48 -0.89
C PHE A 472 23.80 -9.07 -0.93
N VAL A 473 24.25 -8.17 -0.06
CA VAL A 473 25.64 -7.65 -0.08
C VAL A 473 26.22 -7.47 1.31
N GLU A 474 27.32 -8.16 1.63
CA GLU A 474 27.73 -8.33 3.03
C GLU A 474 29.25 -8.20 3.26
N HIS A 475 29.57 -7.58 4.40
CA HIS A 475 30.85 -7.51 5.10
C HIS A 475 32.03 -6.78 4.42
N PHE A 476 31.79 -5.94 3.42
CA PHE A 476 32.83 -5.14 2.74
C PHE A 476 33.44 -4.04 3.63
N HIS A 477 34.65 -3.59 3.30
CA HIS A 477 35.40 -2.62 4.12
C HIS A 477 34.82 -1.21 4.08
N GLU A 478 34.19 -0.82 2.98
CA GLU A 478 33.60 0.49 2.75
C GLU A 478 32.09 0.32 2.48
N TYR A 479 31.56 0.94 1.43
CA TYR A 479 30.15 0.82 1.08
C TYR A 479 29.87 -0.58 0.54
N GLN A 480 28.81 -1.22 1.03
CA GLN A 480 28.42 -2.55 0.54
C GLN A 480 27.91 -2.39 -0.91
N THR A 481 27.04 -1.41 -1.14
CA THR A 481 26.49 -1.03 -2.44
C THR A 481 26.65 0.46 -2.69
N ILE A 482 27.15 0.81 -3.88
CA ILE A 482 27.15 2.19 -4.39
C ILE A 482 26.30 2.24 -5.66
N TRP A 483 25.37 3.19 -5.72
CA TRP A 483 24.49 3.43 -6.86
C TRP A 483 24.68 4.85 -7.39
N ASN A 484 25.24 4.95 -8.59
CA ASN A 484 25.55 6.21 -9.28
C ASN A 484 24.59 6.50 -10.45
N GLY A 485 23.92 5.48 -10.99
CA GLY A 485 22.98 5.63 -12.11
C GLY A 485 21.61 6.18 -11.71
N ASN A 486 21.00 6.99 -12.57
CA ASN A 486 19.65 7.52 -12.38
C ASN A 486 18.57 6.50 -12.77
N TYR A 487 17.36 6.69 -12.24
CA TYR A 487 16.20 5.84 -12.45
C TYR A 487 16.45 4.37 -12.05
N GLY A 488 17.35 4.16 -11.10
CA GLY A 488 17.62 2.85 -10.53
C GLY A 488 16.41 2.33 -9.77
N ARG A 489 16.14 1.02 -9.88
CA ARG A 489 15.08 0.34 -9.14
C ARG A 489 15.63 -0.86 -8.39
N LEU A 490 15.38 -0.91 -7.09
CA LEU A 490 15.76 -2.04 -6.25
C LEU A 490 14.54 -2.64 -5.57
N TYR A 491 14.36 -3.94 -5.72
CA TYR A 491 13.34 -4.71 -5.01
C TYR A 491 14.03 -5.76 -4.16
N PHE A 492 13.90 -5.61 -2.84
CA PHE A 492 14.59 -6.36 -1.81
C PHE A 492 16.10 -6.10 -1.76
N TYR A 493 16.55 -5.70 -0.57
CA TYR A 493 17.96 -5.63 -0.21
C TYR A 493 18.19 -6.27 1.14
N GLN A 494 19.26 -7.05 1.27
CA GLN A 494 19.76 -7.51 2.56
C GLN A 494 21.26 -7.24 2.65
N SER A 495 21.71 -6.81 3.81
CA SER A 495 23.12 -6.57 4.06
C SER A 495 23.50 -6.73 5.52
N GLU A 496 24.73 -7.17 5.73
CA GLU A 496 25.39 -7.14 7.02
C GLU A 496 26.69 -6.34 6.96
N ILE A 497 26.88 -5.46 7.94
CA ILE A 497 28.09 -4.66 8.11
C ILE A 497 29.26 -5.58 8.53
N PRO A 498 30.54 -5.32 8.14
CA PRO A 498 31.69 -6.15 8.54
C PRO A 498 31.80 -6.34 10.06
N TYR A 499 32.02 -7.58 10.47
CA TYR A 499 32.13 -7.95 11.88
C TYR A 499 33.50 -7.62 12.49
N ASP A 500 34.51 -7.58 11.62
CA ASP A 500 35.93 -7.64 11.92
C ASP A 500 36.65 -6.29 11.77
N VAL A 501 35.88 -5.18 11.82
CA VAL A 501 36.42 -3.83 11.86
C VAL A 501 37.32 -3.68 13.10
N PRO A 502 38.59 -3.25 12.96
CA PRO A 502 39.54 -3.32 14.07
C PRO A 502 39.38 -2.18 15.09
N ASN A 503 38.91 -1.01 14.66
CA ASN A 503 38.59 0.15 15.51
C ASN A 503 37.86 1.24 14.71
N GLN A 504 37.17 2.15 15.41
CA GLN A 504 36.40 3.23 14.77
C GLN A 504 37.27 4.18 13.94
N ALA A 505 38.49 4.49 14.39
CA ALA A 505 39.33 5.50 13.73
C ALA A 505 39.77 5.07 12.32
N SER A 506 39.91 3.76 12.08
CA SER A 506 40.18 3.22 10.73
C SER A 506 38.94 3.05 9.86
N TRP A 507 37.74 3.25 10.41
CA TRP A 507 36.47 2.97 9.71
C TRP A 507 35.53 4.16 9.82
N LYS A 508 35.81 5.16 8.98
CA LYS A 508 35.08 6.42 8.86
C LYS A 508 34.96 6.81 7.40
N SER A 509 33.77 7.19 6.97
CA SER A 509 33.48 7.74 5.64
C SER A 509 33.56 9.27 5.64
N HIS A 510 33.22 9.90 4.51
CA HIS A 510 33.20 11.37 4.35
C HIS A 510 34.51 12.03 4.80
N ASP A 511 35.63 11.58 4.22
CA ASP A 511 37.00 12.04 4.55
C ASP A 511 37.33 11.96 6.05
N GLY A 512 36.80 10.94 6.73
CA GLY A 512 37.05 10.68 8.14
C GLY A 512 36.17 11.48 9.09
N THR A 513 35.06 12.06 8.62
CA THR A 513 34.13 12.83 9.47
C THR A 513 32.97 12.01 10.02
N VAL A 514 32.44 11.05 9.26
CA VAL A 514 31.28 10.22 9.63
C VAL A 514 31.73 8.83 10.08
N ASN A 515 31.09 8.27 11.12
CA ASN A 515 31.43 6.94 11.64
C ASN A 515 30.88 5.83 10.72
N GLY A 516 31.75 4.95 10.25
CA GLY A 516 31.40 3.84 9.37
C GLY A 516 31.05 4.27 7.95
N TYR A 517 30.81 3.28 7.09
CA TYR A 517 30.33 3.44 5.72
C TYR A 517 28.91 2.86 5.65
N ALA A 518 27.97 3.62 5.10
CA ALA A 518 26.61 3.14 4.92
C ALA A 518 26.60 1.86 4.09
N SER A 519 25.66 0.95 4.35
CA SER A 519 25.52 -0.25 3.54
C SER A 519 25.05 0.09 2.13
N TYR A 520 24.04 0.95 2.02
CA TYR A 520 23.45 1.34 0.75
C TYR A 520 23.68 2.83 0.50
N LYS A 521 24.54 3.16 -0.46
CA LYS A 521 24.86 4.54 -0.86
C LYS A 521 24.31 4.83 -2.24
N VAL A 522 23.35 5.73 -2.34
CA VAL A 522 22.98 6.40 -3.60
C VAL A 522 23.79 7.69 -3.68
N ALA A 523 24.49 7.91 -4.79
CA ALA A 523 25.37 9.07 -4.95
C ALA A 523 24.60 10.40 -4.87
N ASP A 524 25.28 11.45 -4.40
CA ASP A 524 24.65 12.72 -4.07
C ASP A 524 24.10 13.47 -5.30
N ASP A 525 24.61 13.15 -6.49
CA ASP A 525 24.21 13.71 -7.78
C ASP A 525 23.12 12.91 -8.51
N VAL A 526 22.66 11.79 -7.92
CA VAL A 526 21.52 11.04 -8.43
C VAL A 526 20.23 11.82 -8.17
N THR A 527 19.44 12.01 -9.23
CA THR A 527 18.19 12.78 -9.21
C THR A 527 16.95 11.89 -9.19
N SER A 528 17.08 10.62 -9.55
CA SER A 528 16.00 9.65 -9.50
C SER A 528 16.48 8.26 -9.10
N HIS A 529 15.81 7.66 -8.11
CA HIS A 529 16.10 6.32 -7.62
C HIS A 529 14.94 5.80 -6.80
N GLU A 530 14.65 4.51 -6.85
CA GLU A 530 13.55 3.91 -6.11
C GLU A 530 13.96 2.56 -5.52
N ALA A 531 13.69 2.33 -4.23
CA ALA A 531 14.01 1.06 -3.58
C ALA A 531 12.92 0.59 -2.60
N TYR A 532 12.68 -0.72 -2.56
CA TYR A 532 11.64 -1.36 -1.75
C TYR A 532 12.19 -2.49 -0.88
N GLY A 533 11.91 -2.46 0.42
CA GLY A 533 12.20 -3.56 1.34
C GLY A 533 13.69 -3.77 1.59
N LEU A 534 14.34 -2.88 2.35
CA LEU A 534 15.76 -2.93 2.65
C LEU A 534 16.00 -3.39 4.11
N GLY A 535 16.81 -4.42 4.33
CA GLY A 535 17.24 -4.87 5.65
C GLY A 535 18.75 -4.75 5.84
N ILE A 536 19.19 -3.99 6.85
CA ILE A 536 20.62 -3.72 7.08
C ILE A 536 21.00 -4.06 8.53
N TYR A 537 21.92 -5.00 8.73
CA TYR A 537 22.17 -5.61 10.04
C TYR A 537 23.60 -5.38 10.52
N SER A 538 23.78 -5.17 11.82
CA SER A 538 25.10 -5.03 12.44
C SER A 538 25.40 -6.16 13.43
N PHE A 539 26.59 -6.75 13.32
CA PHE A 539 27.19 -7.63 14.32
C PHE A 539 28.64 -7.26 14.61
N HIS A 540 28.88 -6.30 15.51
CA HIS A 540 30.24 -5.82 15.80
C HIS A 540 30.97 -6.77 16.77
N ARG A 541 31.58 -7.82 16.21
CA ARG A 541 32.24 -8.90 16.96
C ARG A 541 33.60 -8.47 17.55
N ASP A 542 34.43 -7.81 16.75
CA ASP A 542 35.86 -7.66 17.07
C ASP A 542 36.21 -6.33 17.75
N ALA A 543 35.38 -5.30 17.59
CA ALA A 543 35.56 -4.01 18.25
C ALA A 543 34.22 -3.32 18.55
N THR A 544 34.25 -2.34 19.45
CA THR A 544 33.12 -1.42 19.66
C THR A 544 33.09 -0.39 18.54
N ILE A 545 32.10 -0.49 17.65
CA ILE A 545 31.98 0.28 16.41
C ILE A 545 30.56 0.84 16.31
N ASP A 546 30.48 2.13 16.02
CA ASP A 546 29.24 2.82 15.67
C ASP A 546 29.16 2.95 14.15
N LEU A 547 28.00 2.61 13.59
CA LEU A 547 27.64 2.98 12.23
C LEU A 547 26.67 4.15 12.28
N ALA A 548 27.05 5.29 11.70
CA ALA A 548 26.24 6.50 11.75
C ALA A 548 24.89 6.31 11.02
N ASN A 549 24.93 5.80 9.79
CA ASN A 549 23.77 5.62 8.93
C ASN A 549 23.78 4.21 8.31
N ALA A 550 22.65 3.52 8.31
CA ALA A 550 22.52 2.27 7.56
C ALA A 550 22.49 2.53 6.05
N ALA A 551 21.77 3.57 5.61
CA ALA A 551 21.70 4.01 4.22
C ALA A 551 22.00 5.52 4.07
N GLU A 552 22.57 5.89 2.92
CA GLU A 552 22.83 7.27 2.53
C GLU A 552 22.27 7.54 1.12
N VAL A 553 21.34 8.49 0.98
CA VAL A 553 20.69 8.83 -0.29
C VAL A 553 20.58 10.36 -0.48
N PRO A 554 20.43 10.91 -1.70
CA PRO A 554 20.20 12.34 -1.88
C PRO A 554 18.76 12.75 -1.56
N ASP A 555 18.56 14.00 -1.14
CA ASP A 555 17.25 14.62 -0.89
C ASP A 555 16.61 15.16 -2.18
N ALA A 556 16.67 14.37 -3.26
CA ALA A 556 16.11 14.73 -4.56
C ALA A 556 14.63 14.35 -4.66
N ASP A 557 13.87 15.09 -5.49
CA ASP A 557 12.42 14.92 -5.64
C ASP A 557 11.99 13.52 -6.08
N ASN A 558 12.78 12.86 -6.93
CA ASN A 558 12.45 11.55 -7.49
C ASN A 558 13.28 10.42 -6.87
N VAL A 559 13.80 10.64 -5.66
CA VAL A 559 14.51 9.61 -4.89
C VAL A 559 13.64 9.16 -3.73
N SER A 560 13.19 7.90 -3.78
CA SER A 560 12.31 7.31 -2.77
C SER A 560 12.81 5.96 -2.27
N ILE A 561 12.76 5.78 -0.95
CA ILE A 561 13.02 4.50 -0.29
C ILE A 561 11.76 4.09 0.46
N HIS A 562 11.30 2.87 0.22
CA HIS A 562 10.12 2.29 0.84
C HIS A 562 10.55 1.12 1.70
N ASN A 563 10.12 1.12 2.96
CA ASN A 563 10.28 0.03 3.91
C ASN A 563 11.75 -0.37 4.11
N ILE A 564 12.48 0.42 4.90
CA ILE A 564 13.86 0.12 5.30
C ILE A 564 13.92 -0.17 6.80
N CYS A 565 14.61 -1.24 7.20
CA CYS A 565 14.89 -1.55 8.59
C CYS A 565 16.39 -1.72 8.89
N SER A 566 16.74 -1.43 10.13
CA SER A 566 18.04 -1.72 10.71
C SER A 566 17.89 -2.68 11.88
N VAL A 567 18.78 -3.66 11.98
CA VAL A 567 18.78 -4.66 13.06
C VAL A 567 20.16 -4.75 13.68
N MET A 568 20.23 -4.81 15.00
CA MET A 568 21.48 -5.14 15.68
C MET A 568 21.44 -6.60 16.09
N LEU A 569 22.26 -7.45 15.47
CA LEU A 569 22.34 -8.87 15.84
C LEU A 569 23.03 -9.04 17.20
N ALA A 570 24.18 -8.37 17.37
CA ALA A 570 24.94 -8.25 18.62
C ALA A 570 26.12 -7.27 18.45
N GLY A 571 26.95 -7.10 19.49
CA GLY A 571 28.07 -6.13 19.49
C GLY A 571 27.70 -4.84 20.24
N ASN A 572 28.46 -3.76 20.07
CA ASN A 572 28.14 -2.42 20.60
C ASN A 572 28.84 -1.33 19.77
N PRO A 573 28.37 -0.07 19.75
CA PRO A 573 27.02 0.38 20.12
C PRO A 573 25.91 0.02 19.11
N GLY A 574 26.21 -0.33 17.86
CA GLY A 574 25.19 -0.63 16.83
C GLY A 574 25.02 0.49 15.80
N ILE A 575 23.81 0.71 15.29
CA ILE A 575 23.53 1.66 14.21
C ILE A 575 22.78 2.88 14.76
N SER A 576 23.26 4.08 14.45
CA SER A 576 22.72 5.34 15.01
C SER A 576 21.47 5.83 14.28
N HIS A 577 21.40 5.64 12.96
CA HIS A 577 20.26 6.05 12.15
C HIS A 577 20.00 5.05 11.01
N VAL A 578 18.74 4.87 10.66
CA VAL A 578 18.33 4.01 9.56
C VAL A 578 18.75 4.62 8.21
N ILE A 579 18.55 5.92 8.03
CA ILE A 579 18.84 6.61 6.75
C ILE A 579 19.12 8.09 6.98
N ASN A 580 20.21 8.64 6.42
CA ASN A 580 20.51 10.09 6.41
C ASN A 580 20.34 10.84 7.76
N GLY A 581 20.74 10.25 8.88
CA GLY A 581 20.56 10.86 10.20
C GLY A 581 19.12 10.81 10.73
N LYS A 582 18.26 10.00 10.12
CA LYS A 582 16.84 9.82 10.43
C LYS A 582 16.53 8.34 10.72
N GLY A 583 15.40 8.11 11.39
CA GLY A 583 15.08 6.80 11.93
C GLY A 583 15.75 6.56 13.27
N ASN A 584 15.08 5.81 14.13
CA ASN A 584 15.54 5.53 15.48
C ASN A 584 16.82 4.68 15.44
N ALA A 585 17.64 4.87 16.46
CA ALA A 585 18.85 4.10 16.66
C ALA A 585 18.53 2.66 17.06
N VAL A 586 19.27 1.69 16.54
CA VAL A 586 19.22 0.30 17.00
C VAL A 586 20.47 -0.01 17.81
N LYS A 587 20.29 -0.14 19.13
CA LYS A 587 21.39 -0.24 20.11
C LYS A 587 21.28 -1.49 20.99
N ILE A 588 20.22 -2.27 20.83
CA ILE A 588 19.97 -3.50 21.59
C ILE A 588 20.02 -4.72 20.65
N ALA A 589 20.70 -5.78 21.06
CA ALA A 589 20.73 -7.03 20.30
C ALA A 589 19.32 -7.61 20.10
N GLY A 590 18.97 -7.96 18.87
CA GLY A 590 17.66 -8.43 18.43
C GLY A 590 16.63 -7.32 18.18
N GLU A 591 16.95 -6.06 18.47
CA GLU A 591 16.07 -4.92 18.17
C GLU A 591 16.05 -4.62 16.68
N ARG A 592 14.90 -4.19 16.18
CA ARG A 592 14.69 -3.70 14.81
C ARG A 592 14.10 -2.30 14.88
N GLN A 593 14.70 -1.37 14.14
CA GLN A 593 14.13 -0.04 13.89
C GLN A 593 13.83 0.11 12.41
N GLN A 594 12.85 0.95 12.06
CA GLN A 594 12.34 1.02 10.69
C GLN A 594 11.94 2.45 10.26
N VAL A 595 11.97 2.66 8.95
CA VAL A 595 11.42 3.82 8.25
C VAL A 595 10.53 3.27 7.13
N VAL A 596 9.25 3.65 7.11
CA VAL A 596 8.26 3.24 6.11
C VAL A 596 8.54 3.90 4.77
N SER A 597 8.83 5.19 4.78
CA SER A 597 9.18 5.90 3.56
C SER A 597 10.19 7.00 3.82
N TYR A 598 11.02 7.24 2.81
CA TYR A 598 11.96 8.34 2.71
C TYR A 598 11.82 8.99 1.35
N GLY A 599 11.79 10.33 1.30
CA GLY A 599 11.86 11.10 0.06
C GLY A 599 11.95 12.60 0.34
N GLN A 600 12.70 13.36 -0.46
CA GLN A 600 12.90 14.81 -0.26
C GLN A 600 13.39 15.19 1.15
N GLY A 601 14.25 14.38 1.78
CA GLY A 601 14.70 14.61 3.16
C GLY A 601 13.66 14.34 4.25
N LYS A 602 12.45 13.91 3.87
CA LYS A 602 11.34 13.59 4.79
C LYS A 602 11.27 12.08 5.02
N VAL A 603 10.90 11.70 6.24
CA VAL A 603 10.76 10.29 6.62
C VAL A 603 9.40 10.04 7.25
N VAL A 604 8.87 8.84 7.05
CA VAL A 604 7.75 8.29 7.81
C VAL A 604 8.29 7.15 8.65
N ILE A 605 8.19 7.27 9.98
CA ILE A 605 8.57 6.21 10.93
C ILE A 605 7.28 5.67 11.58
N PRO A 606 7.12 4.34 11.64
CA PRO A 606 6.12 3.66 12.46
C PRO A 606 6.40 4.04 13.90
N ASP A 607 5.53 4.85 14.46
CA ASP A 607 5.76 5.60 15.70
C ASP A 607 6.80 6.71 15.60
N ASP A 608 6.46 7.83 14.96
CA ASP A 608 7.04 9.14 15.30
C ASP A 608 6.69 9.53 16.76
N THR A 609 7.25 8.77 17.71
CA THR A 609 7.31 9.00 19.15
C THR A 609 8.68 9.51 19.58
N GLU A 610 9.68 9.57 18.69
CA GLU A 610 11.01 10.14 19.01
C GLU A 610 11.25 11.57 18.51
N ASN A 611 10.26 12.21 17.86
CA ASN A 611 10.28 13.67 17.67
C ASN A 611 9.27 14.42 18.56
N GLN A 612 8.90 13.83 19.69
CA GLN A 612 8.44 14.60 20.84
C GLN A 612 9.40 14.31 21.99
N GLY A 613 10.47 15.10 22.06
CA GLY A 613 11.27 15.21 23.28
C GLY A 613 10.39 15.57 24.49
N GLU A 614 10.99 15.69 25.68
CA GLU A 614 10.28 16.31 26.81
C GLU A 614 9.53 17.56 26.33
N PRO A 615 8.27 17.78 26.77
CA PRO A 615 7.41 18.80 26.19
C PRO A 615 8.18 20.12 26.17
N GLU A 616 8.49 20.61 24.96
CA GLU A 616 9.05 21.95 24.84
C GLU A 616 7.99 22.89 25.46
N VAL A 617 8.45 23.82 26.28
CA VAL A 617 7.59 24.83 26.90
C VAL A 617 7.92 26.14 26.21
N ALA A 618 6.91 26.86 25.72
CA ALA A 618 7.13 28.18 25.16
C ALA A 618 7.83 29.05 26.22
N THR A 619 8.86 29.79 25.83
CA THR A 619 9.58 30.75 26.68
C THR A 619 9.30 32.17 26.17
N GLY A 620 9.50 33.20 27.01
CA GLY A 620 9.26 34.59 26.64
C GLY A 620 8.04 35.23 27.33
N PRO A 621 7.69 36.49 26.99
CA PRO A 621 6.73 37.31 27.73
C PRO A 621 5.28 36.79 27.68
N TYR A 622 4.95 35.92 26.73
CA TYR A 622 3.62 35.31 26.58
C TYR A 622 3.61 33.79 26.85
N ALA A 623 4.71 33.23 27.36
CA ALA A 623 4.88 31.80 27.62
C ALA A 623 3.68 31.16 28.35
N ASP A 624 3.27 31.73 29.49
CA ASP A 624 2.18 31.19 30.31
C ASP A 624 0.87 31.08 29.54
N TRP A 625 0.57 32.09 28.71
CA TRP A 625 -0.62 32.07 27.87
C TRP A 625 -0.45 31.07 26.73
N LYS A 626 0.66 31.10 25.98
CA LYS A 626 0.89 30.17 24.86
C LYS A 626 0.74 28.70 25.25
N ASN A 627 1.22 28.34 26.44
CA ASN A 627 1.15 26.97 26.96
C ASN A 627 -0.22 26.61 27.56
N THR A 628 -1.07 27.58 27.91
CA THR A 628 -2.34 27.32 28.62
C THR A 628 -3.59 27.94 27.96
N ALA A 629 -3.44 28.51 26.76
CA ALA A 629 -4.48 29.24 26.05
C ALA A 629 -5.65 28.32 25.71
N VAL A 630 -5.43 27.28 24.88
CA VAL A 630 -6.49 26.35 24.47
C VAL A 630 -6.86 25.46 25.64
N THR A 631 -8.12 25.55 26.08
CA THR A 631 -8.67 24.78 27.20
C THR A 631 -9.52 23.60 26.74
N TYR A 632 -10.10 23.66 25.55
CA TYR A 632 -10.81 22.54 24.91
C TYR A 632 -10.76 22.68 23.38
N PRO A 633 -10.57 21.59 22.61
CA PRO A 633 -10.35 20.21 23.05
C PRO A 633 -9.07 20.02 23.89
N LYS A 634 -9.07 19.02 24.78
CA LYS A 634 -7.85 18.64 25.51
C LYS A 634 -6.82 18.05 24.54
N MET A 635 -5.56 18.09 24.95
CA MET A 635 -4.43 17.56 24.20
C MET A 635 -4.65 16.08 23.84
N GLY A 636 -4.63 15.74 22.55
CA GLY A 636 -4.85 14.37 22.06
C GLY A 636 -6.27 13.82 22.28
N GLN A 637 -7.23 14.67 22.65
CA GLN A 637 -8.59 14.22 22.91
C GLN A 637 -9.27 13.73 21.63
N LEU A 638 -9.98 12.60 21.72
CA LEU A 638 -10.95 12.18 20.73
C LEU A 638 -12.27 12.87 21.03
N VAL A 639 -12.72 13.74 20.13
CA VAL A 639 -14.00 14.45 20.22
C VAL A 639 -14.98 13.88 19.20
N PRO A 640 -16.27 13.86 19.51
CA PRO A 640 -17.26 13.38 18.56
C PRO A 640 -17.49 14.39 17.43
N ALA A 641 -17.72 13.88 16.23
CA ALA A 641 -18.03 14.66 15.04
C ALA A 641 -19.35 15.43 15.17
N GLY A 642 -19.54 16.45 14.33
CA GLY A 642 -20.62 17.44 14.39
C GLY A 642 -20.14 18.77 14.96
N THR A 643 -20.89 19.34 15.89
CA THR A 643 -20.53 20.60 16.57
C THR A 643 -19.51 20.36 17.67
N ILE A 644 -18.31 20.89 17.47
CA ILE A 644 -17.14 20.76 18.34
C ILE A 644 -16.83 22.14 18.94
N SER A 645 -16.85 22.21 20.25
CA SER A 645 -16.51 23.45 20.94
C SER A 645 -15.01 23.65 20.98
N VAL A 646 -14.60 24.89 20.82
CA VAL A 646 -13.21 25.32 20.93
C VAL A 646 -13.16 26.44 21.96
N THR A 647 -12.51 26.18 23.10
CA THR A 647 -12.41 27.18 24.17
C THR A 647 -10.97 27.56 24.44
N TRP A 648 -10.76 28.85 24.74
CA TRP A 648 -9.45 29.35 25.14
C TRP A 648 -9.52 30.50 26.16
N LYS A 649 -8.44 30.66 26.92
CA LYS A 649 -8.25 31.78 27.85
C LYS A 649 -7.89 33.06 27.10
N ALA A 650 -8.33 34.20 27.62
CA ALA A 650 -7.92 35.51 27.11
C ALA A 650 -6.42 35.77 27.35
N LEU A 651 -5.75 36.41 26.39
CA LEU A 651 -4.36 36.89 26.54
C LEU A 651 -4.27 38.18 27.38
N GLY A 652 -5.28 39.05 27.31
CA GLY A 652 -5.37 40.30 28.08
C GLY A 652 -6.01 41.47 27.32
N GLU A 653 -6.03 42.67 27.93
CA GLU A 653 -6.76 43.85 27.40
C GLU A 653 -6.18 44.44 26.09
N GLN A 654 -4.96 44.03 25.72
CA GLN A 654 -4.25 44.50 24.52
C GLN A 654 -4.68 43.81 23.23
N VAL A 655 -5.60 42.84 23.27
CA VAL A 655 -6.10 42.11 22.09
C VAL A 655 -7.28 42.84 21.45
N ASP A 656 -7.28 42.96 20.13
CA ASP A 656 -8.41 43.46 19.32
C ASP A 656 -9.35 42.30 18.89
N SER A 657 -8.77 41.21 18.40
CA SER A 657 -9.51 40.00 18.00
C SER A 657 -8.70 38.73 18.17
N TYR A 658 -9.36 37.59 18.14
CA TYR A 658 -8.75 36.27 18.02
C TYR A 658 -9.12 35.66 16.67
N ASP A 659 -8.14 35.09 15.99
CA ASP A 659 -8.35 34.27 14.81
C ASP A 659 -8.19 32.79 15.17
N ILE A 660 -9.10 31.97 14.67
CA ILE A 660 -9.18 30.54 14.93
C ILE A 660 -8.81 29.83 13.63
N TYR A 661 -7.80 28.96 13.71
CA TYR A 661 -7.34 28.15 12.60
C TYR A 661 -7.46 26.66 12.96
N VAL A 662 -7.93 25.86 12.02
CA VAL A 662 -7.92 24.39 12.08
C VAL A 662 -7.24 23.90 10.82
N ASP A 663 -6.22 23.06 10.95
CA ASP A 663 -5.44 22.52 9.82
C ASP A 663 -4.92 23.62 8.89
N GLU A 664 -4.37 24.68 9.51
CA GLU A 664 -3.83 25.87 8.85
C GLU A 664 -4.86 26.75 8.13
N VAL A 665 -6.13 26.31 8.05
CA VAL A 665 -7.25 27.08 7.49
C VAL A 665 -7.88 27.95 8.56
N LYS A 666 -8.06 29.25 8.28
CA LYS A 666 -8.79 30.17 9.15
C LYS A 666 -10.28 29.84 9.13
N VAL A 667 -10.79 29.27 10.21
CA VAL A 667 -12.21 28.88 10.34
C VAL A 667 -13.08 29.99 10.91
N GLY A 668 -12.50 30.96 11.62
CA GLY A 668 -13.26 32.07 12.20
C GLY A 668 -12.42 33.19 12.82
N SER A 669 -13.10 34.26 13.20
CA SER A 669 -12.53 35.39 13.96
C SER A 669 -13.53 35.86 15.01
N MET A 670 -13.06 36.21 16.21
CA MET A 670 -13.88 36.78 17.27
C MET A 670 -13.28 38.07 17.82
N LYS A 671 -14.08 39.13 17.94
CA LYS A 671 -13.63 40.37 18.58
C LYS A 671 -13.45 40.18 20.08
N ALA A 672 -12.37 40.73 20.62
CA ALA A 672 -12.17 40.76 22.06
C ALA A 672 -13.23 41.66 22.71
N ASN A 673 -13.96 41.12 23.68
CA ASN A 673 -15.08 41.79 24.36
C ASN A 673 -14.85 41.96 25.87
N GLY A 674 -13.65 41.65 26.36
CA GLY A 674 -13.29 41.72 27.78
C GLY A 674 -13.61 40.44 28.58
N SER A 675 -14.10 39.37 27.94
CA SER A 675 -14.25 38.06 28.61
C SER A 675 -12.89 37.44 28.96
N ASN A 676 -12.86 36.67 30.05
CA ASN A 676 -11.68 35.90 30.49
C ASN A 676 -11.51 34.59 29.70
N THR A 677 -12.58 34.09 29.09
CA THR A 677 -12.61 32.88 28.27
C THR A 677 -13.46 33.12 27.03
N TYR A 678 -13.07 32.50 25.93
CA TYR A 678 -13.75 32.59 24.64
C TYR A 678 -14.10 31.17 24.19
N GLU A 679 -15.23 31.05 23.49
CA GLU A 679 -15.75 29.80 22.92
C GLU A 679 -16.12 30.04 21.46
N TYR A 680 -15.77 29.10 20.61
CA TYR A 680 -16.12 29.06 19.19
C TYR A 680 -16.64 27.66 18.85
N GLU A 681 -17.73 27.57 18.11
CA GLU A 681 -18.28 26.28 17.67
C GLU A 681 -17.77 25.98 16.24
N LEU A 682 -16.99 24.92 16.13
CA LEU A 682 -16.53 24.34 14.86
C LEU A 682 -17.51 23.25 14.45
N TYR A 683 -17.92 23.19 13.18
CA TYR A 683 -18.67 22.05 12.65
C TYR A 683 -17.77 21.21 11.76
N SER A 684 -17.64 19.91 12.05
CA SER A 684 -16.90 18.96 11.21
C SER A 684 -17.44 17.55 11.34
N THR A 685 -17.74 16.91 10.22
CA THR A 685 -18.08 15.48 10.12
C THR A 685 -16.86 14.62 9.83
N LYS A 686 -15.74 15.22 9.43
CA LYS A 686 -14.56 14.49 8.98
C LYS A 686 -13.91 13.70 10.13
N VAL A 687 -13.65 12.42 9.92
CA VAL A 687 -12.87 11.57 10.83
C VAL A 687 -11.38 11.79 10.55
N SER A 688 -10.74 12.69 11.32
CA SER A 688 -9.33 13.06 11.09
C SER A 688 -8.61 13.53 12.35
N SER A 689 -7.27 13.64 12.26
CA SER A 689 -6.48 14.43 13.21
C SER A 689 -6.51 15.90 12.81
N HIS A 690 -6.63 16.79 13.78
CA HIS A 690 -6.75 18.23 13.58
C HIS A 690 -5.70 19.01 14.37
N LYS A 691 -5.17 20.06 13.75
CA LYS A 691 -4.27 21.05 14.36
C LYS A 691 -5.01 22.37 14.61
N LEU A 692 -5.37 22.64 15.86
CA LEU A 692 -6.00 23.88 16.29
C LEU A 692 -4.96 24.93 16.67
N LYS A 693 -5.05 26.11 16.07
CA LYS A 693 -4.18 27.27 16.32
C LYS A 693 -5.03 28.50 16.63
N ILE A 694 -4.82 29.10 17.81
CA ILE A 694 -5.46 30.36 18.22
C ILE A 694 -4.46 31.50 18.13
N VAL A 695 -4.81 32.56 17.40
CA VAL A 695 -3.95 33.71 17.17
C VAL A 695 -4.61 34.96 17.76
N ALA A 696 -3.99 35.57 18.77
CA ALA A 696 -4.43 36.84 19.33
C ALA A 696 -3.86 38.01 18.52
N VAL A 697 -4.72 38.84 17.95
CA VAL A 697 -4.37 40.05 17.20
C VAL A 697 -4.32 41.23 18.16
N LEU A 698 -3.17 41.89 18.30
CA LEU A 698 -2.98 42.98 19.25
C LEU A 698 -3.47 44.33 18.71
N LYS A 699 -3.88 45.23 19.63
CA LYS A 699 -4.30 46.61 19.34
C LYS A 699 -3.10 47.45 18.93
N GLY A 700 -3.08 47.89 17.67
CA GLY A 700 -2.04 48.75 17.10
C GLY A 700 -0.80 47.97 16.64
N GLU A 701 -0.36 48.24 15.41
CA GLU A 701 0.85 47.70 14.77
C GLU A 701 0.85 46.23 14.31
N GLY A 702 -0.27 45.64 13.90
CA GLY A 702 -0.27 44.37 13.13
C GLY A 702 0.40 43.16 13.81
N LYS A 703 0.73 43.27 15.11
CA LYS A 703 1.39 42.24 15.90
C LYS A 703 0.39 41.18 16.32
N THR A 704 0.80 39.92 16.20
CA THR A 704 0.03 38.77 16.64
C THR A 704 0.79 37.99 17.70
N VAL A 705 0.05 37.28 18.56
CA VAL A 705 0.60 36.31 19.51
C VAL A 705 -0.14 34.99 19.29
N THR A 706 0.61 33.96 18.91
CA THR A 706 0.05 32.65 18.57
C THR A 706 0.23 31.69 19.73
N ALA A 707 -0.86 31.04 20.16
CA ALA A 707 -0.81 29.95 21.14
C ALA A 707 -0.06 28.73 20.57
N ASN A 708 0.38 27.81 21.44
CA ASN A 708 0.87 26.52 20.97
C ASN A 708 -0.23 25.77 20.20
N ILE A 709 0.16 24.99 19.20
CA ILE A 709 -0.78 24.29 18.33
C ILE A 709 -1.29 23.06 19.05
N ARG A 710 -2.61 22.97 19.23
CA ARG A 710 -3.32 21.88 19.89
C ARG A 710 -3.68 20.80 18.88
N THR A 711 -3.19 19.59 19.09
CA THR A 711 -3.64 18.42 18.33
C THR A 711 -4.82 17.74 19.04
N PHE A 712 -5.88 17.46 18.29
CA PHE A 712 -7.03 16.66 18.73
C PHE A 712 -7.54 15.79 17.57
N PHE A 713 -8.46 14.87 17.85
CA PHE A 713 -8.97 13.90 16.88
C PHE A 713 -10.49 13.93 16.85
N THR A 714 -11.10 13.70 15.69
CA THR A 714 -12.55 13.62 15.53
C THR A 714 -12.98 12.21 15.15
N SER A 715 -14.11 11.73 15.67
CA SER A 715 -14.70 10.44 15.30
C SER A 715 -16.23 10.51 15.26
N LYS A 716 -16.85 9.77 14.35
CA LYS A 716 -18.31 9.58 14.30
C LYS A 716 -18.80 8.47 15.25
N LYS A 717 -17.87 7.63 15.72
CA LYS A 717 -18.13 6.38 16.44
C LYS A 717 -18.60 6.58 17.88
N GLY A 718 -19.78 6.02 18.17
CA GLY A 718 -20.36 5.92 19.51
C GLY A 718 -21.01 4.56 19.78
N MET A 719 -21.78 4.47 20.86
CA MET A 719 -22.48 3.24 21.25
C MET A 719 -23.70 3.54 22.13
N GLY A 720 -24.78 2.76 21.97
CA GLY A 720 -25.86 2.70 22.96
C GLY A 720 -25.45 1.77 24.12
N ILE A 721 -25.64 2.16 25.38
CA ILE A 721 -25.06 1.43 26.52
C ILE A 721 -26.07 1.18 27.64
N TRP A 722 -26.13 -0.06 28.11
CA TRP A 722 -26.95 -0.46 29.26
C TRP A 722 -26.45 0.15 30.58
N GLN A 723 -27.35 0.43 31.53
CA GLN A 723 -27.05 1.17 32.76
C GLN A 723 -25.93 0.58 33.65
N ASN A 724 -25.63 -0.71 33.51
CA ASN A 724 -24.66 -1.45 34.30
C ASN A 724 -23.38 -1.82 33.52
N ARG A 725 -23.10 -1.17 32.39
CA ARG A 725 -22.01 -1.54 31.46
C ARG A 725 -21.08 -0.39 31.08
N SER A 726 -20.81 0.52 32.02
CA SER A 726 -19.84 1.61 31.82
C SER A 726 -18.44 1.11 31.46
N ASP A 727 -18.10 -0.13 31.84
CA ASP A 727 -16.83 -0.79 31.49
C ASP A 727 -16.62 -1.01 29.98
N MET A 728 -17.69 -0.94 29.18
CA MET A 728 -17.60 -1.13 27.73
C MET A 728 -17.02 0.10 27.01
N ILE A 729 -17.16 1.30 27.59
CA ILE A 729 -16.74 2.58 26.98
C ILE A 729 -15.22 2.61 26.82
N ASP A 730 -14.49 2.33 27.90
CA ASP A 730 -13.02 2.36 27.91
C ASP A 730 -12.39 1.28 27.02
N LYS A 731 -13.15 0.23 26.66
CA LYS A 731 -12.65 -0.90 25.86
C LYS A 731 -12.88 -0.72 24.36
N THR A 732 -13.70 0.24 23.93
CA THR A 732 -14.16 0.37 22.52
C THR A 732 -13.70 1.68 21.84
N ASN A 733 -12.95 2.54 22.53
CA ASN A 733 -12.38 3.79 22.00
C ASN A 733 -13.45 4.72 21.38
N LEU A 734 -14.51 5.00 22.14
CA LEU A 734 -15.65 5.81 21.69
C LEU A 734 -15.40 7.31 21.89
N SER A 735 -16.02 8.12 21.03
CA SER A 735 -16.06 9.57 21.18
C SER A 735 -17.34 10.07 21.87
N TRP A 736 -18.42 9.29 21.79
CA TRP A 736 -19.69 9.58 22.44
C TRP A 736 -20.45 8.29 22.77
N TYR A 737 -21.42 8.39 23.68
CA TYR A 737 -22.36 7.32 24.00
C TYR A 737 -23.70 7.90 24.44
N TYR A 738 -24.73 7.07 24.42
CA TYR A 738 -26.01 7.39 25.04
C TYR A 738 -26.60 6.16 25.71
N ASN A 739 -27.64 6.38 26.49
CA ASN A 739 -28.51 5.33 27.00
C ASN A 739 -29.98 5.78 26.84
N TRP A 740 -30.92 4.88 27.07
CA TRP A 740 -32.35 5.14 26.93
C TRP A 740 -32.96 5.98 28.07
N SER A 741 -32.20 6.97 28.59
CA SER A 741 -32.52 7.80 29.74
C SER A 741 -31.78 9.16 29.69
N PRO A 742 -32.23 10.19 30.43
CA PRO A 742 -31.49 11.45 30.55
C PRO A 742 -30.43 11.41 31.67
N PHE A 743 -30.19 10.24 32.27
CA PHE A 743 -29.27 10.07 33.38
C PHE A 743 -27.97 9.41 32.90
N GLU A 744 -26.86 10.10 33.13
CA GLU A 744 -25.52 9.63 32.79
C GLU A 744 -25.12 8.40 33.61
N LEU A 745 -24.24 7.57 33.06
CA LEU A 745 -23.71 6.38 33.74
C LEU A 745 -22.66 6.78 34.79
N GLU A 746 -22.68 6.12 35.95
CA GLU A 746 -21.63 6.31 36.95
C GLU A 746 -20.29 5.70 36.48
N GLY A 747 -19.20 6.42 36.72
CA GLY A 747 -17.83 5.93 36.51
C GLY A 747 -17.29 6.07 35.08
N VAL A 748 -17.96 6.84 34.22
CA VAL A 748 -17.48 7.14 32.86
C VAL A 748 -16.52 8.34 32.89
N ASN A 749 -15.51 8.30 32.02
CA ASN A 749 -14.56 9.39 31.84
C ASN A 749 -15.20 10.60 31.13
N ASP A 750 -15.07 11.80 31.70
CA ASP A 750 -15.52 13.09 31.12
C ASP A 750 -14.97 13.40 29.71
N ALA A 751 -14.04 12.59 29.18
CA ALA A 751 -13.52 12.71 27.83
C ALA A 751 -14.48 12.20 26.74
N VAL A 752 -15.44 11.33 27.09
CA VAL A 752 -16.43 10.75 26.17
C VAL A 752 -17.77 11.46 26.37
N GLU A 753 -18.37 11.98 25.30
CA GLU A 753 -19.63 12.74 25.41
C GLU A 753 -20.82 11.82 25.74
N PHE A 754 -21.54 12.12 26.83
CA PHE A 754 -22.85 11.53 27.09
C PHE A 754 -23.95 12.37 26.43
N VAL A 755 -24.81 11.73 25.63
CA VAL A 755 -25.98 12.36 25.04
C VAL A 755 -27.26 11.88 25.75
N PRO A 756 -28.01 12.77 26.44
CA PRO A 756 -29.24 12.39 27.12
C PRO A 756 -30.36 12.04 26.13
N MET A 757 -31.28 11.17 26.55
CA MET A 757 -32.50 10.84 25.81
C MET A 757 -33.77 11.06 26.65
N ILE A 758 -34.81 11.61 26.04
CA ILE A 758 -36.20 11.49 26.53
C ILE A 758 -36.87 10.36 25.77
N TRP A 759 -37.20 9.28 26.47
CA TRP A 759 -37.55 8.02 25.82
C TRP A 759 -38.99 7.99 25.30
N GLY A 760 -39.94 8.64 25.99
CA GLY A 760 -41.37 8.56 25.64
C GLY A 760 -42.27 9.61 26.33
N ASP A 761 -43.58 9.33 26.38
CA ASP A 761 -44.63 10.27 26.83
C ASP A 761 -44.48 10.78 28.28
N ASP A 762 -45.01 11.98 28.56
CA ASP A 762 -44.98 12.65 29.86
C ASP A 762 -45.99 12.10 30.88
N THR A 763 -46.85 11.17 30.46
CA THR A 763 -47.84 10.49 31.32
C THR A 763 -47.36 9.17 31.93
N GLY A 764 -46.11 8.77 31.70
CA GLY A 764 -45.54 7.52 32.22
C GLY A 764 -45.49 7.45 33.76
N SER A 765 -45.42 6.23 34.32
CA SER A 765 -45.20 5.99 35.75
C SER A 765 -43.79 5.42 36.01
N GLY A 766 -43.30 5.49 37.26
CA GLY A 766 -41.97 4.96 37.61
C GLY A 766 -40.82 5.78 37.03
N ASP A 767 -39.87 5.15 36.34
CA ASP A 767 -38.67 5.80 35.80
C ASP A 767 -38.98 6.83 34.70
N ARG A 768 -40.04 6.62 33.91
CA ARG A 768 -40.45 7.56 32.84
C ARG A 768 -40.94 8.92 33.37
N ALA A 769 -41.57 8.94 34.55
CA ALA A 769 -41.95 10.19 35.21
C ALA A 769 -40.73 11.03 35.65
N LYS A 770 -39.58 10.37 35.91
CA LYS A 770 -38.34 11.04 36.33
C LYS A 770 -37.69 11.79 35.15
N GLU A 771 -37.85 11.31 33.93
CA GLU A 771 -37.29 11.93 32.72
C GLU A 771 -37.88 13.33 32.48
N TRP A 772 -39.21 13.44 32.50
CA TRP A 772 -39.89 14.72 32.34
C TRP A 772 -39.71 15.65 33.55
N ASN A 773 -39.45 15.10 34.74
CA ASN A 773 -39.06 15.92 35.89
C ASN A 773 -37.62 16.47 35.75
N TRP A 774 -36.71 15.74 35.11
CA TRP A 774 -35.37 16.21 34.78
C TRP A 774 -35.43 17.42 33.83
N LEU A 775 -36.31 17.38 32.82
CA LEU A 775 -36.60 18.54 31.97
C LEU A 775 -37.15 19.72 32.77
N ARG A 776 -38.25 19.50 33.53
CA ARG A 776 -38.93 20.57 34.28
C ARG A 776 -38.06 21.25 35.35
N THR A 777 -37.06 20.54 35.87
CA THR A 777 -36.13 21.08 36.88
C THR A 777 -34.92 21.81 36.28
N GLY A 778 -34.79 21.83 34.95
CA GLY A 778 -33.73 22.57 34.26
C GLY A 778 -32.36 21.92 34.33
N LYS A 779 -32.28 20.61 34.64
CA LYS A 779 -31.01 19.86 34.73
C LYS A 779 -30.34 19.62 33.37
N TYR A 780 -31.06 19.86 32.27
CA TYR A 780 -30.59 19.68 30.91
C TYR A 780 -29.58 20.75 30.44
N LYS A 781 -29.42 21.84 31.19
CA LYS A 781 -28.64 23.02 30.78
C LYS A 781 -27.14 22.77 30.63
N ASP A 782 -26.64 21.66 31.17
CA ASP A 782 -25.23 21.26 31.05
C ASP A 782 -24.95 20.46 29.77
N TYR A 783 -25.98 20.16 28.98
CA TYR A 783 -25.88 19.38 27.73
C TYR A 783 -26.10 20.28 26.51
N LYS A 784 -25.67 19.81 25.33
CA LYS A 784 -25.84 20.53 24.05
C LYS A 784 -26.86 19.88 23.11
N THR A 785 -27.08 18.58 23.29
CA THR A 785 -27.88 17.75 22.39
C THR A 785 -28.85 16.89 23.20
N LEU A 786 -30.04 16.62 22.66
CA LEU A 786 -31.06 15.75 23.25
C LEU A 786 -31.61 14.79 22.20
N LEU A 787 -31.53 13.48 22.48
CA LEU A 787 -32.22 12.46 21.70
C LEU A 787 -33.70 12.38 22.14
N THR A 788 -34.61 12.25 21.19
CA THR A 788 -36.05 12.29 21.45
C THR A 788 -36.75 11.05 20.90
N PHE A 789 -37.74 10.60 21.68
CA PHE A 789 -38.60 9.42 21.58
C PHE A 789 -38.03 8.18 20.87
N ASN A 790 -37.81 7.13 21.66
CA ASN A 790 -37.27 5.86 21.19
C ASN A 790 -38.38 4.95 20.65
N GLU A 791 -38.34 4.66 19.35
CA GLU A 791 -39.24 3.74 18.65
C GLU A 791 -40.73 3.99 18.98
N PRO A 792 -41.25 5.22 18.83
CA PRO A 792 -42.63 5.55 19.17
C PRO A 792 -43.67 4.81 18.32
N ASP A 793 -43.24 4.28 17.18
CA ASP A 793 -43.99 3.48 16.22
C ASP A 793 -44.23 2.02 16.68
N TYR A 794 -43.52 1.53 17.70
CA TYR A 794 -43.67 0.16 18.20
C TYR A 794 -44.52 0.06 19.49
N PRO A 795 -45.50 -0.87 19.56
CA PRO A 795 -46.34 -1.05 20.75
C PRO A 795 -45.60 -1.42 22.03
N ASP A 796 -44.47 -2.12 21.90
CA ASP A 796 -43.65 -2.61 23.01
C ASP A 796 -42.54 -1.61 23.41
N GLN A 797 -42.47 -0.47 22.74
CA GLN A 797 -41.50 0.61 22.98
C GLN A 797 -42.22 1.85 23.53
N SER A 798 -41.83 3.07 23.13
CA SER A 798 -42.46 4.28 23.68
C SER A 798 -43.92 4.44 23.28
N ASN A 799 -44.35 3.78 22.19
CA ASN A 799 -45.75 3.58 21.80
C ASN A 799 -46.57 4.88 21.87
N MET A 800 -46.18 5.83 21.03
CA MET A 800 -46.80 7.14 20.97
C MET A 800 -47.47 7.31 19.61
N THR A 801 -48.49 8.17 19.53
CA THR A 801 -48.97 8.61 18.21
C THR A 801 -48.13 9.80 17.73
N ALA A 802 -47.99 9.95 16.41
CA ALA A 802 -47.30 11.09 15.79
C ALA A 802 -47.80 12.45 16.31
N ASN A 803 -49.13 12.63 16.40
CA ASN A 803 -49.73 13.84 16.95
C ASN A 803 -49.36 14.06 18.42
N ARG A 804 -49.31 13.01 19.23
CA ARG A 804 -48.93 13.11 20.64
C ARG A 804 -47.47 13.50 20.81
N ALA A 805 -46.58 12.95 19.99
CA ALA A 805 -45.17 13.37 19.97
C ALA A 805 -45.03 14.84 19.57
N ALA A 806 -45.77 15.29 18.55
CA ALA A 806 -45.79 16.68 18.13
C ALA A 806 -46.37 17.61 19.21
N GLU A 807 -47.40 17.21 19.97
CA GLU A 807 -47.94 17.98 21.10
C GLU A 807 -46.89 18.30 22.16
N LEU A 808 -46.00 17.34 22.45
CA LEU A 808 -44.95 17.49 23.46
C LEU A 808 -43.74 18.27 22.94
N TRP A 809 -43.62 18.46 21.62
CA TRP A 809 -42.43 19.00 20.96
C TRP A 809 -42.07 20.43 21.40
N THR A 810 -43.06 21.30 21.55
CA THR A 810 -42.87 22.68 22.03
C THR A 810 -42.08 22.73 23.35
N THR A 811 -42.30 21.76 24.25
CA THR A 811 -41.58 21.70 25.53
C THR A 811 -40.11 21.31 25.35
N LEU A 812 -39.80 20.51 24.34
CA LEU A 812 -38.43 20.10 24.00
C LEU A 812 -37.70 21.24 23.30
N GLU A 813 -38.35 21.94 22.37
CA GLU A 813 -37.76 23.09 21.66
C GLU A 813 -37.44 24.26 22.61
N ASP A 814 -38.31 24.50 23.61
CA ASP A 814 -38.09 25.49 24.67
C ASP A 814 -36.82 25.24 25.50
N THR A 815 -36.21 24.05 25.42
CA THR A 815 -34.92 23.78 26.08
C THR A 815 -33.74 24.50 25.41
N GLY A 816 -33.85 24.80 24.11
CA GLY A 816 -32.77 25.35 23.30
C GLY A 816 -31.62 24.37 23.01
N LEU A 817 -31.79 23.09 23.33
CA LEU A 817 -30.85 22.03 22.95
C LEU A 817 -31.01 21.66 21.48
N ARG A 818 -29.97 21.09 20.89
CA ARG A 818 -30.06 20.48 19.57
C ARG A 818 -30.88 19.19 19.66
N LEU A 819 -32.00 19.11 18.94
CA LEU A 819 -32.97 18.01 19.05
C LEU A 819 -32.84 17.03 17.89
N SER A 820 -32.79 15.73 18.21
CA SER A 820 -33.01 14.69 17.20
C SER A 820 -34.47 14.64 16.80
N SER A 821 -34.79 14.09 15.62
CA SER A 821 -36.13 13.54 15.37
C SER A 821 -36.42 12.38 16.33
N PRO A 822 -37.70 11.99 16.51
CA PRO A 822 -38.05 10.69 17.05
C PRO A 822 -37.35 9.56 16.31
N ALA A 823 -36.84 8.56 17.02
CA ALA A 823 -36.09 7.44 16.44
C ALA A 823 -37.01 6.26 16.11
N THR A 824 -37.73 6.34 14.99
CA THR A 824 -38.60 5.24 14.52
C THR A 824 -37.77 4.07 13.98
N GLY A 825 -38.25 2.84 14.09
CA GLY A 825 -37.51 1.69 13.56
C GLY A 825 -37.58 1.64 12.03
N ASN A 826 -36.52 2.02 11.32
CA ASN A 826 -36.48 2.16 9.85
C ASN A 826 -37.35 3.31 9.27
N PRO A 827 -36.95 4.59 9.47
CA PRO A 827 -37.73 5.76 9.07
C PRO A 827 -38.04 5.85 7.57
N ALA A 828 -37.15 5.36 6.68
CA ALA A 828 -37.37 5.40 5.23
C ALA A 828 -38.55 4.52 4.77
N TYR A 829 -38.87 3.44 5.50
CA TYR A 829 -40.03 2.59 5.22
C TYR A 829 -41.34 3.24 5.69
N PHE A 830 -41.29 3.93 6.83
CA PHE A 830 -42.44 4.55 7.49
C PHE A 830 -42.69 5.99 7.10
N MET A 831 -42.15 6.48 5.98
CA MET A 831 -42.43 7.83 5.43
C MET A 831 -43.06 7.76 4.02
N GLN A 832 -43.58 6.60 3.61
CA GLN A 832 -44.16 6.36 2.27
C GLN A 832 -45.70 6.55 2.20
N GLY A 833 -46.35 7.04 3.27
CA GLY A 833 -47.77 7.38 3.27
C GLY A 833 -48.75 6.20 3.34
N GLY A 834 -48.32 5.05 3.87
CA GLY A 834 -49.11 3.82 3.99
C GLY A 834 -49.63 3.49 5.40
N GLU A 835 -50.36 2.37 5.54
CA GLU A 835 -50.79 1.85 6.85
C GLU A 835 -49.55 1.45 7.67
N GLY A 836 -49.26 2.22 8.73
CA GLY A 836 -48.05 2.08 9.56
C GLY A 836 -47.09 3.29 9.52
N ASP A 837 -47.32 4.29 8.65
CA ASP A 837 -46.54 5.53 8.61
C ASP A 837 -46.75 6.36 9.89
N TRP A 838 -45.66 6.54 10.67
CA TRP A 838 -45.63 7.35 11.88
C TRP A 838 -44.92 8.68 11.66
N PHE A 839 -43.83 8.67 10.90
CA PHE A 839 -42.90 9.79 10.81
C PHE A 839 -43.42 10.89 9.88
N GLY A 840 -44.15 10.54 8.81
CA GLY A 840 -44.80 11.51 7.91
C GLY A 840 -45.80 12.41 8.65
N PRO A 841 -46.82 11.87 9.34
CA PRO A 841 -47.77 12.68 10.11
C PRO A 841 -47.12 13.52 11.22
N PHE A 842 -46.00 13.08 11.79
CA PHE A 842 -45.25 13.85 12.78
C PHE A 842 -44.61 15.08 12.14
N MET A 843 -43.95 14.90 10.98
CA MET A 843 -43.36 16.01 10.20
C MET A 843 -44.42 17.05 9.81
N GLU A 844 -45.58 16.61 9.31
CA GLU A 844 -46.68 17.50 8.95
C GLU A 844 -47.19 18.29 10.18
N ALA A 845 -47.27 17.64 11.34
CA ALA A 845 -47.70 18.28 12.58
C ALA A 845 -46.69 19.30 13.11
N LEU A 846 -45.38 19.06 12.97
CA LEU A 846 -44.34 20.03 13.30
C LEU A 846 -44.34 21.23 12.34
N GLU A 847 -44.41 20.97 11.03
CA GLU A 847 -44.46 22.02 10.01
C GLU A 847 -45.67 22.95 10.24
N ALA A 848 -46.83 22.39 10.59
CA ALA A 848 -48.02 23.17 10.92
C ALA A 848 -47.86 24.11 12.12
N LYS A 849 -46.91 23.83 13.03
CA LYS A 849 -46.57 24.67 14.18
C LYS A 849 -45.39 25.61 13.93
N GLY A 850 -44.67 25.42 12.82
CA GLY A 850 -43.42 26.13 12.54
C GLY A 850 -42.24 25.64 13.39
N GLU A 851 -42.32 24.42 13.91
CA GLU A 851 -41.29 23.76 14.73
C GLU A 851 -40.44 22.83 13.85
N SER A 852 -39.23 22.47 14.28
CA SER A 852 -38.33 21.56 13.55
C SER A 852 -37.48 20.71 14.51
N PHE A 853 -36.82 19.69 13.99
CA PHE A 853 -35.63 19.09 14.60
C PHE A 853 -34.35 19.48 13.86
N ASP A 854 -33.20 19.19 14.47
CA ASP A 854 -31.88 19.58 13.98
C ASP A 854 -31.14 18.46 13.25
N PHE A 855 -31.41 17.20 13.61
CA PHE A 855 -30.85 16.01 12.96
C PHE A 855 -31.81 14.83 13.02
N THR A 856 -31.68 13.89 12.09
CA THR A 856 -32.54 12.70 12.01
C THR A 856 -31.89 11.54 12.76
N ALA A 857 -32.57 11.03 13.79
CA ALA A 857 -32.17 9.80 14.46
C ALA A 857 -32.67 8.59 13.68
N VAL A 858 -31.78 7.63 13.43
CA VAL A 858 -32.06 6.42 12.66
C VAL A 858 -31.75 5.18 13.49
N HIS A 859 -32.76 4.33 13.65
CA HIS A 859 -32.60 2.95 14.11
C HIS A 859 -32.67 2.03 12.90
N TYR A 860 -31.60 1.28 12.64
CA TYR A 860 -31.53 0.42 11.46
C TYR A 860 -30.83 -0.91 11.74
N TYR A 861 -31.65 -1.96 11.78
CA TYR A 861 -31.21 -3.33 11.95
C TYR A 861 -31.42 -4.10 10.66
N GLN A 862 -30.40 -4.81 10.20
CA GLN A 862 -30.54 -5.71 9.06
C GLN A 862 -30.55 -7.17 9.50
N ASP A 863 -31.45 -7.96 8.93
CA ASP A 863 -31.39 -9.42 9.02
C ASP A 863 -30.16 -9.99 8.29
N TYR A 864 -29.62 -9.25 7.31
CA TYR A 864 -28.50 -9.63 6.46
C TYR A 864 -27.51 -8.47 6.30
N PRO A 865 -26.19 -8.70 6.40
CA PRO A 865 -25.18 -7.65 6.26
C PRO A 865 -25.03 -7.17 4.81
N LEU A 866 -25.90 -6.26 4.35
CA LEU A 866 -25.89 -5.74 2.99
C LEU A 866 -25.55 -4.24 3.02
N VAL A 867 -24.32 -3.92 2.62
CA VAL A 867 -23.77 -2.56 2.62
C VAL A 867 -24.60 -1.61 1.76
N ASP A 868 -24.88 -1.99 0.52
CA ASP A 868 -25.63 -1.13 -0.41
C ASP A 868 -27.01 -0.74 0.12
N LEU A 869 -27.75 -1.71 0.68
CA LEU A 869 -29.08 -1.46 1.24
C LEU A 869 -29.02 -0.55 2.48
N PHE A 870 -27.96 -0.68 3.28
CA PHE A 870 -27.72 0.16 4.44
C PHE A 870 -27.49 1.60 3.99
N VAL A 871 -26.56 1.82 3.05
CA VAL A 871 -26.23 3.15 2.51
C VAL A 871 -27.44 3.79 1.83
N GLU A 872 -28.15 3.05 0.97
CA GLU A 872 -29.35 3.55 0.28
C GLU A 872 -30.44 4.01 1.27
N THR A 873 -30.59 3.31 2.39
CA THR A 873 -31.58 3.69 3.43
C THR A 873 -31.20 5.02 4.08
N LEU A 874 -29.90 5.25 4.34
CA LEU A 874 -29.41 6.51 4.88
C LEU A 874 -29.54 7.65 3.87
N GLU A 875 -29.19 7.43 2.61
CA GLU A 875 -29.33 8.40 1.53
C GLU A 875 -30.78 8.87 1.41
N LYS A 876 -31.73 7.94 1.31
CA LYS A 876 -33.16 8.28 1.25
C LYS A 876 -33.62 9.04 2.49
N THR A 877 -33.17 8.63 3.67
CA THR A 877 -33.51 9.34 4.91
C THR A 877 -32.99 10.78 4.88
N HIS A 878 -31.75 10.99 4.41
CA HIS A 878 -31.15 12.32 4.31
C HIS A 878 -31.85 13.19 3.25
N GLU A 879 -32.15 12.64 2.08
CA GLU A 879 -32.89 13.32 1.01
C GLU A 879 -34.28 13.78 1.47
N MET A 880 -34.95 12.97 2.29
CA MET A 880 -36.30 13.24 2.77
C MET A 880 -36.35 14.31 3.86
N THR A 881 -35.39 14.33 4.78
CA THR A 881 -35.39 15.30 5.88
C THR A 881 -34.54 16.55 5.60
N GLY A 882 -33.52 16.44 4.74
CA GLY A 882 -32.52 17.47 4.51
C GLY A 882 -31.66 17.78 5.74
N LYS A 883 -31.63 16.89 6.73
CA LYS A 883 -30.92 17.06 8.01
C LYS A 883 -29.76 16.07 8.14
N PRO A 884 -28.70 16.39 8.90
CA PRO A 884 -27.67 15.42 9.26
C PRO A 884 -28.28 14.17 9.90
N ILE A 885 -27.65 13.01 9.68
CA ILE A 885 -28.09 11.73 10.23
C ILE A 885 -27.23 11.35 11.42
N TRP A 886 -27.90 10.95 12.50
CA TRP A 886 -27.32 10.18 13.60
C TRP A 886 -27.91 8.78 13.58
N ILE A 887 -27.09 7.78 13.29
CA ILE A 887 -27.50 6.39 13.38
C ILE A 887 -27.40 5.99 14.86
N THR A 888 -28.45 6.24 15.62
CA THR A 888 -28.41 6.04 17.08
C THR A 888 -28.44 4.56 17.44
N GLU A 889 -29.00 3.70 16.58
CA GLU A 889 -28.89 2.25 16.73
C GLU A 889 -28.69 1.58 15.38
N TRP A 890 -27.67 0.73 15.29
CA TRP A 890 -27.53 -0.17 14.15
C TRP A 890 -26.83 -1.47 14.50
N GLY A 891 -27.09 -2.47 13.66
CA GLY A 891 -26.36 -3.72 13.67
C GLY A 891 -27.08 -4.83 12.89
N VAL A 892 -26.43 -6.00 12.83
CA VAL A 892 -26.96 -7.17 12.14
C VAL A 892 -27.67 -8.06 13.15
N ALA A 893 -28.98 -8.22 12.99
CA ALA A 893 -29.85 -8.91 13.95
C ALA A 893 -30.89 -9.77 13.23
N GLN A 894 -31.04 -11.02 13.66
CA GLN A 894 -31.95 -12.01 13.10
C GLN A 894 -33.36 -11.87 13.72
N TRP A 895 -34.18 -11.00 13.13
CA TRP A 895 -35.57 -10.81 13.54
C TRP A 895 -36.53 -11.72 12.77
N THR A 896 -36.22 -12.07 11.51
CA THR A 896 -37.05 -12.96 10.69
C THR A 896 -36.60 -14.43 10.77
N LYS A 897 -37.47 -15.31 11.29
CA LYS A 897 -37.21 -16.77 11.40
C LYS A 897 -37.35 -17.52 10.07
N VAL A 898 -36.90 -16.97 8.95
CA VAL A 898 -37.05 -17.60 7.63
C VAL A 898 -35.89 -18.59 7.41
N GLN A 899 -36.24 -19.87 7.29
CA GLN A 899 -35.30 -20.99 7.40
C GLN A 899 -34.56 -21.36 6.09
N ASP A 900 -34.91 -20.73 4.95
CA ASP A 900 -34.66 -21.36 3.64
C ASP A 900 -33.60 -20.71 2.74
N PHE A 901 -32.80 -19.72 3.17
CA PHE A 901 -31.71 -19.18 2.33
C PHE A 901 -30.44 -18.82 3.13
N TYR A 902 -29.34 -19.54 2.84
CA TYR A 902 -27.89 -19.32 3.11
C TYR A 902 -27.35 -18.72 4.43
N TRP A 903 -28.18 -18.32 5.41
CA TRP A 903 -27.75 -17.66 6.66
C TRP A 903 -27.90 -18.53 7.92
N THR A 904 -28.75 -19.56 7.86
CA THR A 904 -29.17 -20.39 9.01
C THR A 904 -28.32 -21.66 9.23
N GLY A 905 -27.25 -21.87 8.45
CA GLY A 905 -26.46 -23.11 8.44
C GLY A 905 -25.05 -23.04 9.04
N GLY A 906 -24.54 -21.85 9.38
CA GLY A 906 -23.20 -21.65 9.96
C GLY A 906 -23.22 -21.59 11.49
N ASP A 907 -22.08 -21.89 12.13
CA ASP A 907 -21.88 -21.64 13.56
C ASP A 907 -21.72 -20.13 13.84
N ASP A 908 -21.76 -19.74 15.12
CA ASP A 908 -21.65 -18.33 15.54
C ASP A 908 -20.34 -17.66 15.07
N ASN A 909 -19.28 -18.42 14.78
CA ASN A 909 -18.02 -17.85 14.29
C ASN A 909 -18.17 -17.44 12.82
N TRP A 910 -18.78 -18.29 12.00
CA TRP A 910 -19.10 -17.95 10.61
C TRP A 910 -20.01 -16.72 10.49
N GLN A 911 -20.98 -16.55 11.39
CA GLN A 911 -21.83 -15.34 11.41
C GLN A 911 -21.04 -14.10 11.85
N ARG A 912 -20.17 -14.22 12.86
CA ARG A 912 -19.27 -13.14 13.29
C ARG A 912 -18.36 -12.69 12.17
N ASP A 913 -17.75 -13.60 11.41
CA ASP A 913 -16.85 -13.27 10.31
C ASP A 913 -17.56 -12.44 9.23
N ARG A 914 -18.85 -12.70 8.97
CA ARG A 914 -19.64 -11.90 8.00
C ARG A 914 -20.04 -10.53 8.56
N ILE A 915 -20.30 -10.42 9.86
CA ILE A 915 -20.53 -9.12 10.52
C ILE A 915 -19.23 -8.30 10.56
N VAL A 916 -18.08 -8.95 10.77
CA VAL A 916 -16.76 -8.31 10.67
C VAL A 916 -16.53 -7.80 9.25
N ALA A 917 -16.73 -8.61 8.21
CA ALA A 917 -16.58 -8.18 6.83
C ALA A 917 -17.50 -6.99 6.50
N PHE A 918 -18.74 -7.02 6.99
CA PHE A 918 -19.66 -5.90 6.88
C PHE A 918 -19.17 -4.64 7.58
N MET A 919 -18.67 -4.74 8.81
CA MET A 919 -18.10 -3.61 9.56
C MET A 919 -16.89 -3.01 8.84
N GLU A 920 -15.99 -3.86 8.34
CA GLU A 920 -14.79 -3.47 7.61
C GLU A 920 -15.13 -2.70 6.32
N GLU A 921 -16.29 -2.95 5.72
CA GLU A 921 -16.76 -2.26 4.52
C GLU A 921 -17.60 -1.02 4.83
N ILE A 922 -18.60 -1.12 5.73
CA ILE A 922 -19.56 -0.04 5.98
C ILE A 922 -18.98 1.10 6.83
N ILE A 923 -18.11 0.82 7.81
CA ILE A 923 -17.60 1.87 8.71
C ILE A 923 -16.76 2.91 7.96
N PRO A 924 -15.81 2.53 7.08
CA PRO A 924 -15.10 3.49 6.25
C PRO A 924 -16.04 4.33 5.37
N ILE A 925 -17.11 3.73 4.84
CA ILE A 925 -18.12 4.46 4.07
C ILE A 925 -18.82 5.49 4.98
N LEU A 926 -19.29 5.09 6.16
CA LEU A 926 -19.92 6.01 7.12
C LEU A 926 -18.98 7.15 7.55
N ASP A 927 -17.68 6.89 7.66
CA ASP A 927 -16.67 7.90 8.00
C ASP A 927 -16.51 8.97 6.89
N GLU A 928 -16.66 8.60 5.62
CA GLU A 928 -16.57 9.50 4.45
C GLU A 928 -17.89 10.23 4.13
N LEU A 929 -19.04 9.70 4.53
CA LEU A 929 -20.34 10.32 4.24
C LEU A 929 -20.58 11.60 5.05
N ASP A 930 -20.52 12.76 4.40
CA ASP A 930 -20.67 14.08 5.06
C ASP A 930 -22.03 14.30 5.72
N TYR A 931 -23.09 13.65 5.25
CA TYR A 931 -24.42 13.75 5.86
C TYR A 931 -24.62 12.78 7.04
N VAL A 932 -23.73 11.81 7.23
CA VAL A 932 -23.68 10.99 8.45
C VAL A 932 -22.78 11.70 9.44
N GLU A 933 -23.37 12.22 10.50
CA GLU A 933 -22.62 12.97 11.51
C GLU A 933 -22.13 12.06 12.63
N ARG A 934 -22.93 11.06 13.03
CA ARG A 934 -22.57 10.09 14.08
C ARG A 934 -23.25 8.74 13.87
N TYR A 935 -22.64 7.67 14.38
CA TYR A 935 -23.26 6.34 14.43
C TYR A 935 -22.92 5.61 15.74
N ALA A 936 -23.85 4.80 16.22
CA ALA A 936 -23.74 4.05 17.47
C ALA A 936 -24.18 2.60 17.29
N TRP A 937 -23.23 1.68 17.44
CA TRP A 937 -23.53 0.25 17.39
C TRP A 937 -24.45 -0.16 18.54
N PHE A 938 -25.41 -1.04 18.26
CA PHE A 938 -26.33 -1.54 19.27
C PHE A 938 -25.67 -2.63 20.14
N PRO A 939 -25.79 -2.55 21.49
CA PRO A 939 -25.08 -3.44 22.41
C PRO A 939 -25.78 -4.81 22.54
N PHE A 940 -25.73 -5.65 21.50
CA PHE A 940 -26.25 -7.02 21.56
C PHE A 940 -25.56 -7.86 22.64
N ASP A 941 -26.31 -8.79 23.23
CA ASP A 941 -25.77 -9.75 24.19
C ASP A 941 -24.91 -10.84 23.49
N GLY A 942 -23.59 -10.80 23.65
CA GLY A 942 -22.66 -11.83 23.18
C GLY A 942 -22.61 -13.06 24.10
N ALA A 943 -23.64 -13.89 24.09
CA ALA A 943 -23.61 -15.17 24.79
C ALA A 943 -22.51 -16.11 24.24
N ASN A 944 -21.91 -16.92 25.12
CA ASN A 944 -20.95 -17.95 24.72
C ASN A 944 -21.70 -19.15 24.10
N THR A 945 -21.66 -19.25 22.77
CA THR A 945 -21.86 -20.44 21.91
C THR A 945 -23.03 -21.40 22.16
N GLU A 946 -23.99 -21.10 23.05
CA GLU A 946 -25.04 -22.07 23.43
C GLU A 946 -26.48 -21.58 23.27
N ASN A 947 -26.73 -20.39 22.71
CA ASN A 947 -28.10 -19.96 22.37
C ASN A 947 -28.12 -19.21 21.03
N PHE A 948 -28.81 -19.80 20.04
CA PHE A 948 -29.05 -19.20 18.72
C PHE A 948 -29.81 -17.86 18.82
N GLY A 949 -29.32 -16.80 18.16
CA GLY A 949 -29.95 -15.45 18.08
C GLY A 949 -28.96 -14.31 17.74
N ASN A 950 -29.33 -13.05 18.04
CA ASN A 950 -28.56 -11.81 17.77
C ASN A 950 -27.15 -11.72 18.41
N GLY A 951 -26.68 -12.74 19.12
CA GLY A 951 -25.43 -12.71 19.87
C GLY A 951 -24.14 -12.75 19.03
N ALA A 952 -24.24 -13.01 17.73
CA ALA A 952 -23.13 -12.84 16.79
C ALA A 952 -22.71 -11.36 16.66
N GLY A 953 -23.65 -10.42 16.78
CA GLY A 953 -23.37 -8.97 16.73
C GLY A 953 -22.89 -8.36 18.05
N GLY A 954 -22.81 -9.16 19.13
CA GLY A 954 -22.39 -8.68 20.45
C GLY A 954 -20.91 -8.30 20.47
N LEU A 955 -20.59 -7.09 20.92
CA LEU A 955 -19.21 -6.61 21.03
C LEU A 955 -18.44 -7.27 22.20
N PHE A 956 -19.15 -7.79 23.20
CA PHE A 956 -18.56 -8.39 24.39
C PHE A 956 -19.18 -9.75 24.68
N TYR A 957 -18.38 -10.64 25.26
CA TYR A 957 -18.94 -11.85 25.87
C TYR A 957 -19.66 -11.49 27.18
N ASP A 958 -20.91 -11.93 27.36
CA ASP A 958 -21.67 -11.59 28.58
C ASP A 958 -21.66 -12.68 29.66
N THR A 959 -21.28 -13.91 29.29
CA THR A 959 -21.31 -15.07 30.19
C THR A 959 -20.09 -15.97 30.00
N GLY A 960 -19.83 -16.85 30.97
CA GLY A 960 -18.74 -17.82 30.91
C GLY A 960 -17.36 -17.22 31.23
N ALA A 961 -16.30 -17.99 30.95
CA ALA A 961 -14.92 -17.64 31.33
C ALA A 961 -14.35 -16.40 30.62
N LYS A 962 -15.00 -15.96 29.52
CA LYS A 962 -14.61 -14.78 28.74
C LYS A 962 -15.47 -13.55 29.04
N ALA A 963 -16.40 -13.61 30.00
CA ALA A 963 -17.31 -12.51 30.30
C ALA A 963 -16.58 -11.17 30.49
N GLY A 964 -17.03 -10.12 29.80
CA GLY A 964 -16.46 -8.78 29.80
C GLY A 964 -15.27 -8.55 28.86
N GLN A 965 -14.82 -9.58 28.11
CA GLN A 965 -13.82 -9.44 27.03
C GLN A 965 -14.50 -9.13 25.70
N LEU A 966 -13.78 -8.45 24.79
CA LEU A 966 -14.26 -8.17 23.44
C LEU A 966 -14.39 -9.47 22.61
N THR A 967 -15.40 -9.53 21.77
CA THR A 967 -15.51 -10.51 20.68
C THR A 967 -14.70 -10.05 19.46
N THR A 968 -14.58 -10.87 18.41
CA THR A 968 -13.96 -10.45 17.14
C THR A 968 -14.65 -9.22 16.54
N VAL A 969 -15.97 -9.14 16.63
CA VAL A 969 -16.77 -7.97 16.24
C VAL A 969 -16.43 -6.76 17.13
N GLY A 970 -16.26 -6.99 18.44
CA GLY A 970 -15.81 -5.96 19.39
C GLY A 970 -14.42 -5.39 19.08
N GLU A 971 -13.45 -6.25 18.80
CA GLU A 971 -12.09 -5.81 18.42
C GLU A 971 -12.10 -5.07 17.07
N THR A 972 -12.94 -5.50 16.12
CA THR A 972 -13.14 -4.82 14.83
C THR A 972 -13.72 -3.42 15.04
N TYR A 973 -14.80 -3.29 15.81
CA TYR A 973 -15.43 -2.01 16.11
C TYR A 973 -14.51 -1.06 16.88
N LYS A 974 -13.66 -1.60 17.76
CA LYS A 974 -12.63 -0.83 18.47
C LYS A 974 -11.58 -0.26 17.49
N ALA A 975 -11.17 -1.05 16.50
CA ALA A 975 -10.13 -0.70 15.55
C ALA A 975 -10.59 0.29 14.46
N LEU A 976 -11.86 0.23 14.05
CA LEU A 976 -12.43 1.07 12.98
C LEU A 976 -13.08 2.36 13.53
N GLY A 977 -13.39 3.32 12.67
CA GLY A 977 -14.18 4.52 13.01
C GLY A 977 -13.43 5.64 13.73
N ASN A 978 -12.13 5.48 13.98
CA ASN A 978 -11.27 6.50 14.57
C ASN A 978 -10.18 6.92 13.57
N PRO A 979 -9.67 8.15 13.63
CA PRO A 979 -8.63 8.60 12.70
C PRO A 979 -7.39 7.73 12.76
N LYS A 980 -6.77 7.49 11.60
CA LYS A 980 -5.46 6.83 11.52
C LYS A 980 -4.45 7.54 12.44
N GLY A 981 -3.79 6.77 13.31
CA GLY A 981 -2.82 7.27 14.29
C GLY A 981 -3.39 7.67 15.66
N TYR A 982 -4.70 7.58 15.89
CA TYR A 982 -5.28 7.77 17.23
C TYR A 982 -4.98 6.59 18.15
N ASN A 983 -4.37 6.85 19.31
CA ASN A 983 -4.16 5.86 20.38
C ASN A 983 -4.47 6.51 21.75
N PRO A 984 -5.49 6.03 22.49
CA PRO A 984 -5.89 6.63 23.77
C PRO A 984 -4.84 6.48 24.89
N ASN A 985 -3.89 5.55 24.74
CA ASN A 985 -2.83 5.32 25.71
C ASN A 985 -1.53 6.07 25.38
N ARG A 986 -1.49 6.79 24.25
CA ARG A 986 -0.31 7.53 23.79
C ARG A 986 -0.44 9.02 24.17
N PRO A 987 0.54 9.58 24.91
CA PRO A 987 0.55 11.02 25.17
C PRO A 987 0.79 11.78 23.86
N VAL A 988 -0.04 12.78 23.60
CA VAL A 988 0.12 13.76 22.51
C VAL A 988 0.53 15.06 23.19
N TYR A 989 1.52 15.79 22.68
CA TYR A 989 1.89 17.12 23.15
C TYR A 989 1.53 18.23 22.15
N ASP A 990 1.35 19.46 22.65
CA ASP A 990 1.17 20.64 21.78
C ASP A 990 2.49 20.95 21.06
N THR A 991 2.38 21.47 19.83
CA THR A 991 3.55 21.98 19.12
C THR A 991 3.86 23.40 19.59
N VAL A 992 5.08 23.64 20.10
CA VAL A 992 5.52 24.95 20.57
C VAL A 992 5.70 25.93 19.41
N VAL A 993 5.09 27.10 19.53
CA VAL A 993 5.29 28.20 18.58
C VAL A 993 6.36 29.16 19.14
N LYS A 994 7.56 29.11 18.55
CA LYS A 994 8.72 29.95 18.93
C LYS A 994 8.44 31.43 18.66
N ASP A 995 9.04 32.33 19.45
CA ASP A 995 8.84 33.79 19.38
C ASP A 995 9.52 34.45 18.16
N GLU A 996 10.36 33.71 17.42
CA GLU A 996 11.05 34.19 16.23
C GLU A 996 10.15 34.11 14.99
N GLU A 997 9.18 35.02 14.91
CA GLU A 997 8.70 35.68 13.70
C GLU A 997 7.46 36.52 14.07
N VAL A 998 7.67 37.80 14.36
CA VAL A 998 6.66 38.80 14.02
C VAL A 998 6.75 38.97 12.51
N GLY A 999 6.28 37.97 11.77
CA GLY A 999 6.24 37.93 10.32
C GLY A 999 4.95 38.55 9.81
N GLU A 1000 5.04 39.37 8.76
CA GLU A 1000 3.84 39.71 7.98
C GLU A 1000 3.22 38.43 7.42
N PRO A 1001 1.88 38.33 7.33
CA PRO A 1001 1.20 37.10 6.93
C PRO A 1001 1.73 36.60 5.58
N GLU A 1002 2.13 35.33 5.52
CA GLU A 1002 2.45 34.66 4.27
C GLU A 1002 1.22 34.69 3.35
N ALA A 1003 1.40 35.23 2.15
CA ALA A 1003 0.36 35.30 1.14
C ALA A 1003 0.24 33.94 0.44
N VAL A 1004 -0.96 33.34 0.47
CA VAL A 1004 -1.27 32.10 -0.24
C VAL A 1004 -1.18 32.33 -1.75
N ILE A 1005 -0.30 31.60 -2.42
CA ILE A 1005 -0.19 31.57 -3.89
C ILE A 1005 -1.17 30.51 -4.42
N THR A 1006 -2.06 30.90 -5.32
CA THR A 1006 -3.09 30.03 -5.93
C THR A 1006 -3.07 30.11 -7.45
N ASN A 1007 -3.72 29.15 -8.13
CA ASN A 1007 -3.96 29.22 -9.58
C ASN A 1007 -5.17 30.12 -9.86
N LEU A 1008 -4.91 31.34 -10.31
CA LEU A 1008 -5.90 32.35 -10.61
C LEU A 1008 -6.63 32.11 -11.94
N ALA A 1009 -6.15 31.21 -12.80
CA ALA A 1009 -6.70 30.97 -14.14
C ALA A 1009 -7.90 29.99 -14.16
N ILE A 1010 -8.06 29.15 -13.14
CA ILE A 1010 -9.10 28.11 -13.12
C ILE A 1010 -10.50 28.74 -13.24
N GLY A 1011 -11.26 28.24 -14.21
CA GLY A 1011 -12.64 28.69 -14.46
C GLY A 1011 -12.76 30.13 -14.98
N LYS A 1012 -11.64 30.76 -15.38
CA LYS A 1012 -11.63 32.10 -15.99
C LYS A 1012 -11.89 32.04 -17.49
N THR A 1013 -11.91 33.21 -18.14
CA THR A 1013 -12.10 33.29 -19.60
C THR A 1013 -10.75 33.26 -20.31
N ALA A 1014 -10.51 32.25 -21.15
CA ALA A 1014 -9.35 32.22 -22.05
C ALA A 1014 -9.74 32.54 -23.50
N ILE A 1015 -8.88 33.27 -24.19
CA ILE A 1015 -8.99 33.61 -25.61
C ILE A 1015 -7.67 33.25 -26.28
N ALA A 1016 -7.74 32.63 -27.45
CA ALA A 1016 -6.58 32.28 -28.25
C ALA A 1016 -6.64 32.87 -29.66
N SER A 1017 -5.48 32.95 -30.32
CA SER A 1017 -5.36 33.37 -31.71
C SER A 1017 -6.09 32.44 -32.67
N SER A 1018 -6.13 31.14 -32.36
CA SER A 1018 -6.87 30.12 -33.09
C SER A 1018 -7.10 28.89 -32.21
N SER A 1019 -8.02 28.02 -32.62
CA SER A 1019 -8.25 26.71 -32.02
C SER A 1019 -8.52 25.68 -33.10
N MET A 1020 -7.97 24.48 -32.96
CA MET A 1020 -8.17 23.35 -33.87
C MET A 1020 -9.23 22.40 -33.30
N GLY A 1021 -10.30 22.18 -34.07
CA GLY A 1021 -11.38 21.26 -33.66
C GLY A 1021 -12.04 21.67 -32.34
N ASN A 1022 -12.18 20.71 -31.42
CA ASN A 1022 -12.77 20.94 -30.11
C ASN A 1022 -11.76 21.43 -29.05
N ASN A 1023 -10.46 21.55 -29.39
CA ASN A 1023 -9.37 21.89 -28.47
C ASN A 1023 -9.30 23.42 -28.24
N SER A 1024 -10.32 23.95 -27.56
CA SER A 1024 -10.53 25.39 -27.35
C SER A 1024 -9.57 25.99 -26.32
N ALA A 1025 -9.43 27.31 -26.28
CA ALA A 1025 -8.57 28.01 -25.31
C ALA A 1025 -8.94 27.70 -23.84
N GLY A 1026 -10.22 27.48 -23.54
CA GLY A 1026 -10.68 27.19 -22.17
C GLY A 1026 -10.19 25.86 -21.61
N MET A 1027 -9.88 24.89 -22.47
CA MET A 1027 -9.34 23.58 -22.09
C MET A 1027 -7.89 23.63 -21.60
N ALA A 1028 -7.21 24.77 -21.74
CA ALA A 1028 -5.89 24.93 -21.13
C ALA A 1028 -5.98 25.63 -19.76
N ILE A 1029 -7.16 25.90 -19.20
CA ILE A 1029 -7.30 26.60 -17.91
C ILE A 1029 -8.43 26.02 -17.05
N ASP A 1030 -8.85 24.80 -17.33
CA ASP A 1030 -9.96 24.15 -16.65
C ASP A 1030 -9.50 23.25 -15.49
N GLY A 1031 -8.18 23.12 -15.29
CA GLY A 1031 -7.59 22.29 -14.24
C GLY A 1031 -7.63 20.79 -14.57
N ASP A 1032 -8.04 20.40 -15.78
CA ASP A 1032 -8.03 19.02 -16.26
C ASP A 1032 -6.88 18.79 -17.24
N VAL A 1033 -5.84 18.12 -16.76
CA VAL A 1033 -4.64 17.79 -17.55
C VAL A 1033 -4.89 16.80 -18.70
N ASN A 1034 -6.14 16.35 -18.89
CA ASN A 1034 -6.56 15.48 -19.99
C ASN A 1034 -7.30 16.21 -21.11
N THR A 1035 -7.61 17.50 -20.95
CA THR A 1035 -8.11 18.35 -22.04
C THR A 1035 -7.04 19.34 -22.47
N ARG A 1036 -7.10 19.84 -23.70
CA ARG A 1036 -6.05 20.73 -24.22
C ARG A 1036 -6.58 21.82 -25.12
N TRP A 1037 -5.93 22.97 -25.08
CA TRP A 1037 -5.97 23.93 -26.18
C TRP A 1037 -5.00 23.48 -27.28
N GLU A 1038 -5.40 23.59 -28.55
CA GLU A 1038 -4.52 23.39 -29.71
C GLU A 1038 -4.72 24.50 -30.72
N SER A 1039 -3.63 25.14 -31.17
CA SER A 1039 -3.66 26.20 -32.19
C SER A 1039 -3.52 25.68 -33.62
N GLU A 1040 -3.82 26.52 -34.60
CA GLU A 1040 -3.47 26.28 -36.01
C GLU A 1040 -1.96 26.10 -36.19
N PHE A 1041 -1.57 25.41 -37.27
CA PHE A 1041 -0.19 24.99 -37.49
C PHE A 1041 0.66 26.11 -38.12
N SER A 1042 0.64 27.30 -37.51
CA SER A 1042 1.41 28.47 -37.93
C SER A 1042 2.05 29.16 -36.72
N ASP A 1043 3.02 30.03 -36.98
CA ASP A 1043 3.70 30.85 -35.96
C ASP A 1043 3.57 32.33 -36.33
N PRO A 1044 3.28 33.24 -35.39
CA PRO A 1044 3.03 33.01 -33.97
C PRO A 1044 1.58 32.59 -33.67
N GLN A 1045 1.38 31.95 -32.52
CA GLN A 1045 0.06 31.70 -31.92
C GLN A 1045 0.09 32.08 -30.45
N TRP A 1046 -1.06 32.38 -29.86
CA TRP A 1046 -1.14 32.82 -28.48
C TRP A 1046 -2.43 32.39 -27.82
N ILE A 1047 -2.38 32.28 -26.49
CA ILE A 1047 -3.52 32.12 -25.59
C ILE A 1047 -3.35 33.09 -24.43
N TYR A 1048 -4.41 33.80 -24.05
CA TYR A 1048 -4.43 34.61 -22.84
C TYR A 1048 -5.66 34.37 -21.98
N VAL A 1049 -5.49 34.60 -20.69
CA VAL A 1049 -6.52 34.45 -19.65
C VAL A 1049 -6.91 35.83 -19.12
N ASP A 1050 -8.20 36.14 -19.05
CA ASP A 1050 -8.74 37.28 -18.28
C ASP A 1050 -9.09 36.79 -16.87
N LEU A 1051 -8.31 37.19 -15.87
CA LEU A 1051 -8.50 36.81 -14.47
C LEU A 1051 -9.77 37.45 -13.85
N GLY A 1052 -10.40 38.39 -14.56
CA GLY A 1052 -11.62 39.11 -14.16
C GLY A 1052 -11.36 40.40 -13.38
N LYS A 1053 -10.19 40.50 -12.73
CA LYS A 1053 -9.67 41.71 -12.06
C LYS A 1053 -8.14 41.64 -11.98
N SER A 1054 -7.51 42.75 -11.58
CA SER A 1054 -6.05 42.76 -11.39
C SER A 1054 -5.67 42.00 -10.12
N TYR A 1055 -4.70 41.10 -10.25
CA TYR A 1055 -4.12 40.29 -9.18
C TYR A 1055 -2.60 40.48 -9.14
N PRO A 1056 -1.96 40.32 -7.96
CA PRO A 1056 -0.51 40.14 -7.88
C PRO A 1056 -0.15 38.75 -8.41
N VAL A 1057 0.35 38.69 -9.65
CA VAL A 1057 0.80 37.46 -10.32
C VAL A 1057 2.29 37.27 -10.07
N THR A 1058 2.69 36.05 -9.75
CA THR A 1058 4.08 35.67 -9.40
C THR A 1058 4.66 34.60 -10.33
N GLY A 1059 3.84 34.00 -11.19
CA GLY A 1059 4.30 32.96 -12.11
C GLY A 1059 3.21 32.38 -13.00
N ALA A 1060 3.57 31.33 -13.73
CA ALA A 1060 2.66 30.49 -14.50
C ALA A 1060 3.16 29.05 -14.52
N LYS A 1061 2.29 28.07 -14.73
CA LYS A 1061 2.67 26.69 -15.04
C LYS A 1061 2.10 26.29 -16.39
N LEU A 1062 2.95 25.77 -17.26
CA LEU A 1062 2.57 25.27 -18.59
C LEU A 1062 2.72 23.75 -18.60
N ILE A 1063 1.67 23.03 -18.96
CA ILE A 1063 1.74 21.60 -19.22
C ILE A 1063 1.53 21.43 -20.72
N TRP A 1064 2.61 21.23 -21.47
CA TRP A 1064 2.56 21.08 -22.91
C TRP A 1064 2.18 19.66 -23.32
N GLU A 1065 1.55 19.54 -24.49
CA GLU A 1065 1.54 18.30 -25.23
C GLU A 1065 2.86 18.10 -26.01
N THR A 1066 2.99 16.99 -26.74
CA THR A 1066 4.09 16.75 -27.69
C THR A 1066 4.34 17.96 -28.61
N ALA A 1067 3.28 18.62 -29.09
CA ALA A 1067 3.34 19.83 -29.89
C ALA A 1067 3.44 21.09 -29.01
N ALA A 1068 4.65 21.36 -28.52
CA ALA A 1068 4.95 22.42 -27.57
C ALA A 1068 5.52 23.70 -28.22
N GLY A 1069 5.67 24.75 -27.41
CA GLY A 1069 6.41 25.94 -27.78
C GLY A 1069 7.93 25.75 -27.66
N LYS A 1070 8.64 25.87 -28.79
CA LYS A 1070 10.09 25.95 -28.82
C LYS A 1070 10.56 27.34 -28.37
N ASP A 1071 9.96 28.40 -28.90
CA ASP A 1071 10.25 29.77 -28.49
C ASP A 1071 8.93 30.47 -28.12
N TYR A 1072 8.83 31.02 -26.91
CA TYR A 1072 7.60 31.68 -26.44
C TYR A 1072 7.87 32.74 -25.37
N GLU A 1073 6.88 33.59 -25.12
CA GLU A 1073 6.91 34.63 -24.09
C GLU A 1073 5.69 34.50 -23.17
N ILE A 1074 5.88 34.74 -21.86
CA ILE A 1074 4.76 35.07 -20.96
C ILE A 1074 4.67 36.57 -20.86
N GLN A 1075 3.47 37.08 -21.14
CA GLN A 1075 3.15 38.49 -21.18
C GLN A 1075 1.98 38.77 -20.26
N ILE A 1076 1.95 39.98 -19.71
CA ILE A 1076 0.87 40.46 -18.85
C ILE A 1076 0.27 41.75 -19.40
N SER A 1077 -0.96 42.04 -19.02
CA SER A 1077 -1.66 43.28 -19.36
C SER A 1077 -2.72 43.64 -18.31
N GLU A 1078 -3.01 44.93 -18.17
CA GLU A 1078 -4.15 45.44 -17.40
C GLU A 1078 -5.40 45.64 -18.26
N ASP A 1079 -5.25 45.77 -19.59
CA ASP A 1079 -6.32 46.15 -20.52
C ASP A 1079 -6.55 45.15 -21.67
N GLY A 1080 -5.77 44.05 -21.72
CA GLY A 1080 -5.85 43.01 -22.73
C GLY A 1080 -5.35 43.43 -24.12
N SER A 1081 -4.86 44.66 -24.27
CA SER A 1081 -4.44 45.25 -25.55
C SER A 1081 -2.96 45.66 -25.56
N ASN A 1082 -2.46 46.20 -24.45
CA ASN A 1082 -1.07 46.58 -24.24
C ASN A 1082 -0.36 45.52 -23.40
N TRP A 1083 0.59 44.80 -24.01
CA TRP A 1083 1.22 43.63 -23.40
C TRP A 1083 2.68 43.90 -23.05
N THR A 1084 3.08 43.47 -21.85
CA THR A 1084 4.47 43.54 -21.36
C THR A 1084 5.01 42.13 -21.15
N THR A 1085 6.17 41.81 -21.73
CA THR A 1085 6.84 40.51 -21.53
C THR A 1085 7.49 40.46 -20.15
N VAL A 1086 7.10 39.46 -19.35
CA VAL A 1086 7.66 39.19 -18.01
C VAL A 1086 8.54 37.95 -17.99
N TYR A 1087 8.41 37.08 -18.98
CA TYR A 1087 9.27 35.92 -19.15
C TYR A 1087 9.44 35.57 -20.63
N LYS A 1088 10.60 35.03 -21.01
CA LYS A 1088 10.91 34.59 -22.38
C LYS A 1088 11.67 33.27 -22.37
N LYS A 1089 11.21 32.31 -23.18
CA LYS A 1089 11.85 31.02 -23.43
C LYS A 1089 12.32 30.93 -24.89
N VAL A 1090 13.51 30.38 -25.09
CA VAL A 1090 14.08 30.04 -26.40
C VAL A 1090 14.60 28.60 -26.33
N ASN A 1091 14.37 27.79 -27.36
CA ASN A 1091 14.72 26.36 -27.42
C ASN A 1091 14.09 25.50 -26.30
N GLY A 1092 12.84 25.76 -25.92
CA GLY A 1092 12.03 24.91 -25.05
C GLY A 1092 11.81 23.51 -25.63
N ALA A 1093 11.80 22.50 -24.75
CA ALA A 1093 11.64 21.10 -25.10
C ALA A 1093 10.17 20.61 -24.99
N GLY A 1094 9.27 21.40 -24.40
CA GLY A 1094 7.93 20.98 -24.00
C GLY A 1094 7.91 20.28 -22.64
N GLY A 1095 6.84 19.54 -22.34
CA GLY A 1095 6.60 18.92 -21.03
C GLY A 1095 5.94 19.87 -20.02
N THR A 1096 6.14 19.63 -18.72
CA THR A 1096 5.65 20.52 -17.66
C THR A 1096 6.71 21.56 -17.31
N GLU A 1097 6.35 22.84 -17.36
CA GLU A 1097 7.24 23.97 -17.06
C GLU A 1097 6.63 24.88 -16.00
N ASP A 1098 7.29 24.99 -14.85
CA ASP A 1098 6.97 25.98 -13.82
C ASP A 1098 7.78 27.26 -14.06
N ILE A 1099 7.08 28.38 -14.24
CA ILE A 1099 7.64 29.69 -14.60
C ILE A 1099 7.41 30.65 -13.43
N THR A 1100 8.46 31.28 -12.94
CA THR A 1100 8.39 32.32 -11.91
C THR A 1100 8.96 33.63 -12.41
N PHE A 1101 8.41 34.75 -11.95
CA PHE A 1101 8.90 36.11 -12.22
C PHE A 1101 8.54 37.05 -11.07
N ASP A 1102 9.16 38.24 -11.04
CA ASP A 1102 8.88 39.25 -10.02
C ASP A 1102 7.38 39.57 -9.94
N LYS A 1103 6.86 39.64 -8.71
CA LYS A 1103 5.44 39.93 -8.45
C LYS A 1103 4.98 41.17 -9.19
N VAL A 1104 3.95 41.01 -10.02
CA VAL A 1104 3.45 42.07 -10.88
C VAL A 1104 1.93 42.07 -10.93
N SER A 1105 1.33 43.26 -10.89
CA SER A 1105 -0.13 43.39 -11.00
C SER A 1105 -0.55 43.16 -12.44
N ALA A 1106 -1.48 42.23 -12.66
CA ALA A 1106 -2.02 41.95 -13.98
C ALA A 1106 -3.46 41.44 -13.89
N ARG A 1107 -4.29 41.83 -14.87
CA ARG A 1107 -5.61 41.24 -15.09
C ARG A 1107 -5.58 40.19 -16.20
N TYR A 1108 -4.73 40.37 -17.19
CA TYR A 1108 -4.61 39.47 -18.33
C TYR A 1108 -3.21 38.87 -18.37
N VAL A 1109 -3.13 37.55 -18.59
CA VAL A 1109 -1.84 36.84 -18.72
C VAL A 1109 -1.85 36.01 -19.99
N ARG A 1110 -0.83 36.15 -20.84
CA ARG A 1110 -0.73 35.59 -22.19
C ARG A 1110 0.52 34.75 -22.35
N LEU A 1111 0.36 33.54 -22.88
CA LEU A 1111 1.41 32.82 -23.57
C LEU A 1111 1.44 33.25 -25.04
N TYR A 1112 2.58 33.75 -25.51
CA TYR A 1112 2.80 34.16 -26.89
C TYR A 1112 3.88 33.27 -27.54
N GLY A 1113 3.44 32.23 -28.25
CA GLY A 1113 4.29 31.27 -28.95
C GLY A 1113 4.80 31.81 -30.28
N THR A 1114 6.12 31.76 -30.48
CA THR A 1114 6.81 32.31 -31.66
C THR A 1114 7.54 31.27 -32.52
N ALA A 1115 7.79 30.07 -31.99
CA ALA A 1115 8.24 28.91 -32.75
C ALA A 1115 7.76 27.61 -32.08
N ARG A 1116 7.32 26.63 -32.86
CA ARG A 1116 6.86 25.30 -32.39
C ARG A 1116 7.97 24.27 -32.37
N THR A 1117 7.86 23.27 -31.49
CA THR A 1117 8.81 22.13 -31.43
C THR A 1117 8.57 21.11 -32.54
N THR A 1118 7.34 21.03 -33.08
CA THR A 1118 6.94 20.09 -34.11
C THR A 1118 6.29 20.80 -35.31
N GLY A 1119 5.84 20.02 -36.33
CA GLY A 1119 5.07 20.55 -37.46
C GLY A 1119 3.61 20.89 -37.12
N TYR A 1120 3.12 20.46 -35.96
CA TYR A 1120 1.75 20.73 -35.46
C TYR A 1120 1.69 22.06 -34.71
N GLY A 1121 0.48 22.53 -34.35
CA GLY A 1121 0.26 23.78 -33.61
C GLY A 1121 0.76 23.72 -32.18
N PHE A 1122 0.84 24.86 -31.48
CA PHE A 1122 1.05 24.86 -30.03
C PHE A 1122 -0.13 24.18 -29.34
N SER A 1123 0.15 23.27 -28.42
CA SER A 1123 -0.83 22.49 -27.68
C SER A 1123 -0.51 22.43 -26.19
N LEU A 1124 -1.45 22.85 -25.35
CA LEU A 1124 -1.31 22.91 -23.89
C LEU A 1124 -2.42 22.12 -23.22
N TRP A 1125 -2.04 21.15 -22.39
CA TRP A 1125 -2.93 20.49 -21.44
C TRP A 1125 -3.33 21.43 -20.29
N GLU A 1126 -2.44 22.34 -19.86
CA GLU A 1126 -2.78 23.32 -18.80
C GLU A 1126 -1.89 24.58 -18.88
N PHE A 1127 -2.45 25.72 -18.52
CA PHE A 1127 -1.86 27.05 -18.42
C PHE A 1127 -2.34 27.72 -17.13
N ALA A 1128 -1.76 27.29 -16.01
CA ALA A 1128 -2.04 27.88 -14.70
C ALA A 1128 -1.38 29.26 -14.58
N VAL A 1129 -2.08 30.23 -13.99
CA VAL A 1129 -1.54 31.56 -13.65
C VAL A 1129 -1.41 31.63 -12.13
N LEU A 1130 -0.18 31.73 -11.62
CA LEU A 1130 0.09 31.70 -10.18
C LEU A 1130 0.09 33.11 -9.60
N GLY A 1131 -0.69 33.36 -8.54
CA GLY A 1131 -0.72 34.66 -7.87
C GLY A 1131 -1.56 34.68 -6.58
N ILE A 1132 -1.71 35.86 -5.99
CA ILE A 1132 -2.29 36.05 -4.66
C ILE A 1132 -3.74 36.53 -4.77
N ASP A 1133 -4.71 35.75 -4.28
CA ASP A 1133 -6.11 36.20 -4.17
C ASP A 1133 -6.43 36.73 -2.75
N ASN A 1134 -6.51 38.04 -2.60
CA ASN A 1134 -6.79 38.71 -1.31
C ASN A 1134 -8.29 38.80 -0.96
N SER A 1135 -9.19 38.07 -1.62
CA SER A 1135 -10.62 38.45 -1.67
C SER A 1135 -11.71 37.45 -1.31
N THR A 1136 -11.44 36.30 -0.69
CA THR A 1136 -12.53 35.33 -0.42
C THR A 1136 -12.54 34.76 1.00
N GLY A 1137 -13.60 35.10 1.75
CA GLY A 1137 -14.31 34.18 2.66
C GLY A 1137 -15.13 33.14 1.87
N PRO A 1138 -15.84 32.22 2.54
CA PRO A 1138 -16.04 30.85 2.09
C PRO A 1138 -17.10 30.69 1.01
N VAL A 1139 -16.77 30.03 -0.12
CA VAL A 1139 -17.72 29.36 -1.02
C VAL A 1139 -17.03 28.19 -1.76
N ILE A 1140 -17.47 26.96 -1.42
CA ILE A 1140 -17.81 25.76 -2.22
C ILE A 1140 -16.77 25.17 -3.20
N PRO A 1141 -16.51 23.83 -3.20
CA PRO A 1141 -15.93 23.18 -4.37
C PRO A 1141 -17.02 22.57 -5.27
N GLU A 1142 -16.93 22.85 -6.58
CA GLU A 1142 -17.13 21.92 -7.73
C GLU A 1142 -17.44 22.69 -9.05
N GLU A 1143 -17.05 22.32 -10.29
CA GLU A 1143 -16.66 21.02 -10.92
C GLU A 1143 -15.80 21.20 -12.22
N PRO A 1144 -15.23 20.11 -12.80
CA PRO A 1144 -14.39 19.99 -14.01
C PRO A 1144 -15.18 19.79 -15.34
N SER A 1145 -14.50 19.71 -16.51
CA SER A 1145 -15.14 19.47 -17.82
C SER A 1145 -14.44 18.44 -18.71
N GLY A 1146 -15.17 17.44 -19.23
CA GLY A 1146 -14.75 16.73 -20.47
C GLY A 1146 -15.12 15.25 -20.61
N ASN A 1147 -16.34 14.93 -21.07
CA ASN A 1147 -16.79 13.61 -21.55
C ASN A 1147 -16.68 12.44 -20.54
N VAL A 1148 -16.70 12.78 -19.26
CA VAL A 1148 -16.93 11.84 -18.16
C VAL A 1148 -18.40 11.44 -18.19
N ASN A 1149 -18.70 10.14 -18.02
CA ASN A 1149 -20.08 9.73 -17.73
C ASN A 1149 -20.42 10.29 -16.35
N LEU A 1150 -21.14 11.41 -16.33
CA LEU A 1150 -21.49 12.14 -15.12
C LEU A 1150 -22.45 11.34 -14.24
N ALA A 1151 -23.10 10.31 -14.78
CA ALA A 1151 -23.95 9.41 -14.00
C ALA A 1151 -23.18 8.31 -13.28
N LYS A 1152 -21.93 8.02 -13.67
CA LYS A 1152 -21.21 6.83 -13.17
C LYS A 1152 -20.99 6.89 -11.66
N GLY A 1153 -21.51 5.91 -10.93
CA GLY A 1153 -21.39 5.82 -9.47
C GLY A 1153 -22.10 6.93 -8.70
N LYS A 1154 -22.98 7.70 -9.36
CA LYS A 1154 -23.79 8.74 -8.70
C LYS A 1154 -25.03 8.13 -8.02
N VAL A 1155 -25.76 8.95 -7.26
CA VAL A 1155 -27.01 8.52 -6.62
C VAL A 1155 -28.09 8.33 -7.69
N VAL A 1156 -28.79 7.19 -7.64
CA VAL A 1156 -29.86 6.86 -8.58
C VAL A 1156 -31.11 6.38 -7.85
N THR A 1157 -32.24 6.97 -8.22
CA THR A 1157 -33.57 6.57 -7.76
C THR A 1157 -34.37 5.99 -8.93
N THR A 1158 -35.23 5.02 -8.64
CA THR A 1158 -36.07 4.39 -9.67
C THR A 1158 -37.49 4.28 -9.17
N SER A 1159 -38.46 4.22 -10.07
CA SER A 1159 -39.87 4.01 -9.71
C SER A 1159 -40.11 2.64 -9.09
N SER A 1160 -39.36 1.63 -9.54
CA SER A 1160 -39.41 0.26 -9.05
C SER A 1160 -38.23 -0.54 -9.59
N TRP A 1161 -38.02 -1.73 -9.04
CA TRP A 1161 -37.11 -2.73 -9.61
C TRP A 1161 -37.58 -4.16 -9.34
N GLU A 1162 -37.09 -5.13 -10.13
CA GLU A 1162 -37.38 -6.56 -9.99
C GLU A 1162 -36.16 -7.32 -9.46
N GLY A 1163 -36.34 -8.08 -8.37
CA GLY A 1163 -35.29 -8.94 -7.81
C GLY A 1163 -34.00 -8.16 -7.46
N PRO A 1164 -32.81 -8.65 -7.85
CA PRO A 1164 -31.54 -7.99 -7.56
C PRO A 1164 -31.17 -6.86 -8.55
N PHE A 1165 -32.04 -6.51 -9.52
CA PHE A 1165 -31.72 -5.61 -10.63
C PHE A 1165 -32.02 -4.14 -10.29
N VAL A 1166 -31.27 -3.61 -9.32
CA VAL A 1166 -31.43 -2.25 -8.76
C VAL A 1166 -30.94 -1.15 -9.71
N GLY A 1167 -31.31 0.10 -9.43
CA GLY A 1167 -30.99 1.26 -10.28
C GLY A 1167 -29.50 1.54 -10.45
N SER A 1168 -28.69 1.28 -9.41
CA SER A 1168 -27.23 1.51 -9.39
C SER A 1168 -26.51 0.69 -10.45
N ASN A 1169 -27.01 -0.51 -10.73
CA ASN A 1169 -26.48 -1.38 -11.77
C ASN A 1169 -26.61 -0.80 -13.18
N ALA A 1170 -27.41 0.25 -13.41
CA ALA A 1170 -27.49 0.92 -14.70
C ALA A 1170 -26.57 2.14 -14.80
N ILE A 1171 -25.69 2.36 -13.82
CA ILE A 1171 -24.75 3.49 -13.81
C ILE A 1171 -23.39 3.11 -13.18
N ASP A 1172 -23.07 1.82 -13.06
CA ASP A 1172 -21.86 1.35 -12.37
C ASP A 1172 -20.64 1.23 -13.32
N GLY A 1173 -20.85 1.33 -14.63
CA GLY A 1173 -19.84 1.16 -15.66
C GLY A 1173 -19.49 -0.30 -15.93
N ILE A 1174 -20.31 -1.25 -15.51
CA ILE A 1174 -20.12 -2.69 -15.68
C ILE A 1174 -21.13 -3.21 -16.71
N ALA A 1175 -20.62 -3.73 -17.83
CA ALA A 1175 -21.46 -4.02 -19.00
C ALA A 1175 -22.43 -5.22 -18.86
N ASP A 1176 -22.41 -5.94 -17.74
CA ASP A 1176 -23.23 -7.14 -17.48
C ASP A 1176 -24.05 -7.10 -16.18
N THR A 1177 -24.16 -5.94 -15.52
CA THR A 1177 -25.10 -5.61 -14.44
C THR A 1177 -26.21 -4.71 -14.99
N ARG A 1178 -27.44 -4.82 -14.47
CA ARG A 1178 -28.58 -4.04 -14.98
C ARG A 1178 -29.57 -3.60 -13.94
N TRP A 1179 -30.25 -2.51 -14.24
CA TRP A 1179 -31.56 -2.18 -13.67
C TRP A 1179 -32.68 -2.88 -14.45
N ALA A 1180 -33.73 -3.31 -13.76
CA ALA A 1180 -34.96 -3.77 -14.39
C ALA A 1180 -36.19 -3.36 -13.57
N SER A 1181 -37.13 -2.64 -14.17
CA SER A 1181 -38.38 -2.20 -13.52
C SER A 1181 -39.43 -3.31 -13.42
N ILE A 1182 -40.47 -3.10 -12.60
CA ILE A 1182 -41.70 -3.92 -12.68
C ILE A 1182 -42.42 -3.70 -14.02
N GLN A 1183 -43.43 -4.54 -14.29
CA GLN A 1183 -44.12 -4.62 -15.57
C GLN A 1183 -45.18 -3.52 -15.76
N SER A 1184 -44.76 -2.26 -15.85
CA SER A 1184 -45.62 -1.08 -16.01
C SER A 1184 -45.04 -0.10 -17.04
N ASP A 1185 -45.91 0.64 -17.74
CA ASP A 1185 -45.50 1.55 -18.82
C ASP A 1185 -44.94 2.89 -18.31
N VAL A 1186 -45.21 3.25 -17.05
CA VAL A 1186 -44.89 4.58 -16.46
C VAL A 1186 -43.67 4.57 -15.54
N GLU A 1187 -42.80 3.57 -15.68
CA GLU A 1187 -41.59 3.43 -14.86
C GLU A 1187 -40.49 4.40 -15.27
N TRP A 1188 -39.63 4.78 -14.33
CA TRP A 1188 -38.58 5.77 -14.51
C TRP A 1188 -37.31 5.45 -13.72
N LEU A 1189 -36.17 5.97 -14.18
CA LEU A 1189 -34.86 5.95 -13.53
C LEU A 1189 -34.29 7.37 -13.53
N CYS A 1190 -33.92 7.91 -12.38
CA CYS A 1190 -33.44 9.27 -12.19
C CYS A 1190 -32.09 9.29 -11.48
N VAL A 1191 -31.11 9.99 -12.05
CA VAL A 1191 -29.77 10.16 -11.48
C VAL A 1191 -29.63 11.57 -10.91
N ASP A 1192 -29.14 11.69 -9.68
CA ASP A 1192 -28.67 12.94 -9.08
C ASP A 1192 -27.17 13.07 -9.32
N LEU A 1193 -26.76 14.09 -10.08
CA LEU A 1193 -25.36 14.32 -10.43
C LEU A 1193 -24.55 14.91 -9.25
N GLY A 1194 -25.20 15.18 -8.11
CA GLY A 1194 -24.62 15.74 -6.87
C GLY A 1194 -24.73 17.27 -6.86
N THR A 1195 -24.26 17.90 -7.92
CA THR A 1195 -24.37 19.35 -8.17
C THR A 1195 -24.97 19.62 -9.54
N ALA A 1196 -25.37 20.87 -9.82
CA ALA A 1196 -26.00 21.21 -11.09
C ALA A 1196 -24.98 21.19 -12.24
N GLN A 1197 -25.04 20.14 -13.06
CA GLN A 1197 -24.10 19.89 -14.14
C GLN A 1197 -24.62 20.38 -15.48
N ASN A 1198 -23.71 20.77 -16.37
CA ASN A 1198 -24.03 21.16 -17.72
C ASN A 1198 -24.06 19.94 -18.65
N ILE A 1199 -25.24 19.41 -18.94
CA ILE A 1199 -25.45 18.16 -19.67
C ILE A 1199 -26.11 18.41 -21.03
N SER A 1200 -25.85 17.55 -22.00
CA SER A 1200 -26.33 17.68 -23.38
C SER A 1200 -26.60 16.35 -24.10
N LYS A 1201 -26.25 15.23 -23.49
CA LYS A 1201 -26.38 13.90 -24.10
C LYS A 1201 -26.68 12.83 -23.06
N VAL A 1202 -27.55 11.89 -23.42
CA VAL A 1202 -27.76 10.62 -22.70
C VAL A 1202 -27.52 9.45 -23.64
N VAL A 1203 -26.86 8.40 -23.13
CA VAL A 1203 -26.71 7.11 -23.83
C VAL A 1203 -27.41 6.04 -23.01
N LEU A 1204 -28.32 5.29 -23.64
CA LEU A 1204 -29.07 4.20 -23.03
C LEU A 1204 -28.57 2.88 -23.62
N SER A 1205 -28.05 1.98 -22.78
CA SER A 1205 -27.73 0.60 -23.17
C SER A 1205 -28.81 -0.35 -22.67
N TRP A 1206 -29.65 -0.82 -23.57
CA TRP A 1206 -30.83 -1.64 -23.25
C TRP A 1206 -30.51 -3.14 -23.14
N GLU A 1207 -31.18 -3.81 -22.21
CA GLU A 1207 -31.40 -5.26 -22.27
C GLU A 1207 -32.47 -5.60 -23.32
N ALA A 1208 -32.75 -6.89 -23.58
CA ALA A 1208 -33.80 -7.31 -24.50
C ALA A 1208 -35.18 -6.68 -24.19
N ALA A 1209 -35.45 -6.31 -22.93
CA ALA A 1209 -36.63 -5.57 -22.50
C ALA A 1209 -36.42 -4.04 -22.53
N TYR A 1210 -36.70 -3.41 -23.68
CA TYR A 1210 -36.48 -1.97 -23.91
C TYR A 1210 -37.75 -1.12 -24.03
N GLY A 1211 -37.59 0.21 -23.98
CA GLY A 1211 -38.67 1.16 -24.20
C GLY A 1211 -38.98 1.44 -25.67
N LYS A 1212 -40.24 1.28 -26.08
CA LYS A 1212 -40.70 1.64 -27.43
C LYS A 1212 -40.92 3.14 -27.58
N SER A 1213 -41.39 3.79 -26.51
CA SER A 1213 -41.43 5.25 -26.40
C SER A 1213 -41.13 5.70 -24.99
N TYR A 1214 -40.34 6.76 -24.85
CA TYR A 1214 -39.85 7.31 -23.59
C TYR A 1214 -39.34 8.75 -23.73
N GLU A 1215 -39.13 9.40 -22.60
CA GLU A 1215 -38.61 10.76 -22.48
C GLU A 1215 -37.33 10.79 -21.62
N ILE A 1216 -36.45 11.74 -21.93
CA ILE A 1216 -35.38 12.19 -21.05
C ILE A 1216 -35.81 13.55 -20.49
N GLN A 1217 -35.80 13.66 -19.17
CA GLN A 1217 -36.26 14.82 -18.45
C GLN A 1217 -35.18 15.29 -17.47
N VAL A 1218 -35.12 16.57 -17.18
CA VAL A 1218 -34.15 17.14 -16.25
C VAL A 1218 -34.84 17.98 -15.17
N SER A 1219 -34.20 18.10 -14.02
CA SER A 1219 -34.66 18.96 -12.93
C SER A 1219 -33.48 19.59 -12.17
N GLN A 1220 -33.74 20.73 -11.55
CA GLN A 1220 -32.84 21.37 -10.59
C GLN A 1220 -33.07 20.89 -9.15
N ASP A 1221 -34.27 20.39 -8.84
CA ASP A 1221 -34.75 20.11 -7.49
C ASP A 1221 -35.23 18.67 -7.27
N GLY A 1222 -35.12 17.81 -8.29
CA GLY A 1222 -35.54 16.41 -8.25
C GLY A 1222 -37.06 16.22 -8.20
N LYS A 1223 -37.86 17.30 -8.26
CA LYS A 1223 -39.33 17.29 -8.13
C LYS A 1223 -40.02 17.79 -9.40
N ASN A 1224 -39.57 18.93 -9.93
CA ASN A 1224 -40.14 19.59 -11.10
C ASN A 1224 -39.33 19.26 -12.35
N PHE A 1225 -39.81 18.29 -13.14
CA PHE A 1225 -39.11 17.82 -14.34
C PHE A 1225 -39.56 18.50 -15.62
N THR A 1226 -38.60 18.83 -16.47
CA THR A 1226 -38.82 19.36 -17.84
C THR A 1226 -38.23 18.38 -18.86
N THR A 1227 -39.02 17.99 -19.86
CA THR A 1227 -38.57 17.10 -20.94
C THR A 1227 -37.57 17.80 -21.86
N VAL A 1228 -36.40 17.18 -22.05
CA VAL A 1228 -35.32 17.70 -22.91
C VAL A 1228 -35.13 16.86 -24.17
N ALA A 1229 -35.55 15.59 -24.15
CA ALA A 1229 -35.62 14.74 -25.34
C ALA A 1229 -36.77 13.74 -25.27
N THR A 1230 -37.31 13.35 -26.43
CA THR A 1230 -38.37 12.36 -26.57
C THR A 1230 -38.03 11.39 -27.69
N ASN A 1231 -38.14 10.08 -27.43
CA ASN A 1231 -38.05 9.04 -28.45
C ASN A 1231 -39.38 8.29 -28.53
N THR A 1232 -40.00 8.26 -29.71
CA THR A 1232 -41.31 7.62 -29.94
C THR A 1232 -41.22 6.30 -30.71
N ASN A 1233 -40.00 5.88 -31.09
CA ASN A 1233 -39.76 4.66 -31.85
C ASN A 1233 -38.42 4.04 -31.46
N GLY A 1234 -38.27 3.75 -30.16
CA GLY A 1234 -37.11 3.08 -29.59
C GLY A 1234 -36.89 1.69 -30.20
N LYS A 1235 -35.63 1.31 -30.38
CA LYS A 1235 -35.21 0.09 -31.08
C LYS A 1235 -34.50 -0.94 -30.18
N GLY A 1236 -34.21 -0.57 -28.93
CA GLY A 1236 -33.34 -1.36 -28.04
C GLY A 1236 -31.86 -1.28 -28.46
N GLY A 1237 -31.00 -2.10 -27.85
CA GLY A 1237 -29.55 -1.98 -28.02
C GLY A 1237 -29.01 -0.69 -27.39
N THR A 1238 -27.98 -0.06 -27.97
CA THR A 1238 -27.50 1.25 -27.51
C THR A 1238 -28.19 2.38 -28.27
N GLU A 1239 -28.84 3.29 -27.55
CA GLU A 1239 -29.52 4.46 -28.10
C GLU A 1239 -28.97 5.76 -27.51
N GLU A 1240 -28.58 6.69 -28.39
CA GLU A 1240 -28.03 8.00 -27.99
C GLU A 1240 -29.04 9.11 -28.26
N LEU A 1241 -29.29 9.95 -27.26
CA LEU A 1241 -30.17 11.11 -27.32
C LEU A 1241 -29.39 12.38 -27.02
N LYS A 1242 -29.35 13.31 -27.98
CA LYS A 1242 -28.76 14.64 -27.82
C LYS A 1242 -29.84 15.69 -27.66
N PHE A 1243 -29.59 16.66 -26.79
CA PHE A 1243 -30.45 17.81 -26.57
C PHE A 1243 -29.60 19.07 -26.35
N SER A 1244 -30.25 20.24 -26.40
CA SER A 1244 -29.55 21.51 -26.14
C SER A 1244 -28.92 21.49 -24.75
N LYS A 1245 -27.66 21.92 -24.65
CA LYS A 1245 -26.92 21.99 -23.37
C LYS A 1245 -27.77 22.71 -22.32
N ILE A 1246 -28.00 22.04 -21.21
CA ILE A 1246 -28.83 22.51 -20.12
C ILE A 1246 -28.11 22.25 -18.79
N ASN A 1247 -28.17 23.24 -17.90
CA ASN A 1247 -27.70 23.05 -16.54
C ASN A 1247 -28.81 22.37 -15.73
N ALA A 1248 -28.53 21.22 -15.15
CA ALA A 1248 -29.45 20.45 -14.32
C ALA A 1248 -28.69 19.55 -13.35
N ARG A 1249 -29.25 19.37 -12.16
CA ARG A 1249 -28.71 18.45 -11.15
C ARG A 1249 -29.25 17.04 -11.32
N TYR A 1250 -30.52 16.91 -11.69
CA TYR A 1250 -31.20 15.63 -11.84
C TYR A 1250 -31.51 15.36 -13.31
N ILE A 1251 -31.32 14.13 -13.75
CA ILE A 1251 -31.72 13.67 -15.09
C ILE A 1251 -32.38 12.31 -15.02
N ARG A 1252 -33.52 12.18 -15.71
CA ARG A 1252 -34.45 11.06 -15.60
C ARG A 1252 -34.81 10.47 -16.95
N PHE A 1253 -34.67 9.15 -17.07
CA PHE A 1253 -35.41 8.33 -18.02
C PHE A 1253 -36.86 8.19 -17.54
N GLN A 1254 -37.83 8.52 -18.39
CA GLN A 1254 -39.27 8.32 -18.14
C GLN A 1254 -39.90 7.44 -19.22
N GLY A 1255 -40.33 6.24 -18.85
CA GLY A 1255 -41.06 5.33 -19.71
C GLY A 1255 -42.46 5.85 -20.07
N ILE A 1256 -42.88 5.59 -21.32
CA ILE A 1256 -44.23 5.87 -21.83
C ILE A 1256 -44.90 4.59 -22.38
N SER A 1257 -44.17 3.76 -23.11
CA SER A 1257 -44.68 2.47 -23.59
C SER A 1257 -43.54 1.47 -23.80
N ARG A 1258 -43.71 0.25 -23.28
CA ARG A 1258 -42.72 -0.83 -23.37
C ARG A 1258 -42.79 -1.55 -24.72
N ALA A 1259 -41.64 -2.04 -25.18
CA ALA A 1259 -41.57 -2.81 -26.42
C ALA A 1259 -41.92 -4.30 -26.25
N THR A 1260 -41.88 -4.81 -25.01
CA THR A 1260 -42.14 -6.22 -24.65
C THR A 1260 -43.16 -6.33 -23.51
N GLY A 1261 -43.49 -7.55 -23.09
CA GLY A 1261 -44.34 -7.79 -21.91
C GLY A 1261 -43.63 -7.58 -20.56
N TYR A 1262 -42.29 -7.48 -20.55
CA TYR A 1262 -41.46 -7.27 -19.37
C TYR A 1262 -41.32 -5.79 -19.03
N GLY A 1263 -40.78 -5.42 -17.86
CA GLY A 1263 -40.46 -4.03 -17.50
C GLY A 1263 -39.37 -3.40 -18.38
N TYR A 1264 -38.99 -2.15 -18.13
CA TYR A 1264 -37.84 -1.53 -18.78
C TYR A 1264 -36.56 -2.06 -18.14
N SER A 1265 -35.52 -2.33 -18.92
CA SER A 1265 -34.24 -2.79 -18.38
C SER A 1265 -33.03 -2.21 -19.12
N LEU A 1266 -32.12 -1.61 -18.35
CA LEU A 1266 -30.92 -0.92 -18.82
C LEU A 1266 -29.68 -1.57 -18.21
N TRP A 1267 -28.73 -1.95 -19.05
CA TRP A 1267 -27.35 -2.25 -18.64
C TRP A 1267 -26.63 -0.95 -18.26
N GLU A 1268 -26.88 0.16 -18.98
CA GLU A 1268 -26.27 1.46 -18.68
C GLU A 1268 -27.18 2.65 -19.04
N PHE A 1269 -27.09 3.72 -18.24
CA PHE A 1269 -27.72 5.02 -18.37
C PHE A 1269 -26.64 6.10 -18.18
N GLU A 1270 -26.01 6.50 -19.28
CA GLU A 1270 -24.86 7.41 -19.24
C GLU A 1270 -25.28 8.85 -19.52
N VAL A 1271 -24.68 9.82 -18.82
CA VAL A 1271 -24.99 11.26 -18.92
C VAL A 1271 -23.73 12.05 -19.23
N TYR A 1272 -23.80 12.97 -20.18
CA TYR A 1272 -22.65 13.76 -20.68
C TYR A 1272 -22.99 15.20 -21.03
#